data_AF-A0A2A6BKU8-F1
#
_entry.id   AF-A0A2A6BKU8-F1
#
_cell.length_a   1.000
_cell.length_b   1.000
_cell.length_c   1.000
_cell.angle_alpha   90.00
_cell.angle_beta   90.00
_cell.angle_gamma   90.00
#
_symmetry.space_group_name_H-M   'P 1'
#
loop_
_entity.id
_entity.type
_entity.pdbx_description
1 polymer ?
#
loop_
_entity_poly.entity_id
_entity_poly.type
_entity_poly.pdbx_seq_one_letter_code
_entity_poly.pdbx_strand_id
1 'polypeptide(L)'
;MPSDEDMAKEFEKDGSKRIGIQPFRIDNLLGTAFATDGGENERDENTREYPEVDTSHVISSHTSRSVASMRGALVAAFDGPENIIIKDDLPAPEITAPNQVLIDVHTAGINPVDTYIRSGAYGKLIPLPYIPGREGCGIVREVGSDVEHVKAGDRVCVMKENGITTKTTVATTVFPFRMVRSLSFIEGACLGVPYLTAHRALFTLGNLKTSDRVLIHCAANWCGVAACQMARLFGATLVVGSAGTKDEGEAVTRNGAHHTVCHRDAKYVEELKKIAPGDRFRHHRRDANLATDLDLLARGGRVGIVGGSGEVKINTQVLMLKEASTYGVNVPGSTVDELSAFSSMLSLFTASSSFRPVCNRVYSLEEFPQSHRDIMDPAQAAFTPRIGGMTRLLASRSLLILRGEPTLPLLQGIVTRDVRHLEEKPSTASFILDKNGRIADEILMRRREDAVLIECSAQRRVLLKNALERYRLRKKVSIEECDESVLWSEQKSEDGAEADPRVPSLGWRVYRRASGEREGDEEYREKRYSLGIAEGDELLGLLPWHSNGDLLGYVSTNKGCYVGQELTARTATQGMIRRRLVPFTAASTVSGDVHGPDGKKVGKIVASSPSRGLAMLSLSSMDKDLRSSEGVAIKPFLPDWMKDLDLAKVHCVEMSTKHLKKLMEEKRVEVEKEEEESESEEEVGGPINRFAMLNMGDDEETKSATEEEEEEEEVKVEEKGDNAAKKKKKNNKKNKKKGNQKKKVEEESNDAKKDEDEIYDDEIDSPISLSQLTAACESAENLFKFDPKMIDPMVELRKSIGKAFRMEGRTEQAARGGGQARKSRYVVTKHWPLFKKGGLSMEISLKRTDGVTVFRFVHGTEYRNIEKLMRMGELTHNPELVNEAFMVNPYHLNSLLIRANTAFMQEDVTVAMELLCMGIYGVECASHAMFHLSAWNCRLDYNHFENRAAFLILHRYIFFLERRRSFNTALNYAKLLFSLDPVKDPVGTMLLMDSLALKGRQYEWMNRVYEQGKTWKNLHLLPNWQYSIALAAFHTQDESADEKLRHALTAFPSVFVAIANAIQLNFDSATASRRALSPAYTALEPSGVQLLSTLYARQTELLWKNPAVLAWAERVVASIGPDFGNRKVDEEEKEKRLSRFAAVPPQIMRCLFLSDIPLQESTTLTDPFPPKQSKCDYDRELTDAGNSSIAQESLVARFLHSLYPDFNEGEGIAEGFARAMGGALEFARGALGGVAGGGDERGMEEEEELDIEIEDEEEGRGQGR
;
A
#
# COMPACT_ATOMS: atom_id res chain seq x y z
N MET A 1 -61.73 -47.30 14.54
CA MET A 1 -60.79 -47.62 15.63
C MET A 1 -60.90 -46.52 16.68
N PRO A 2 -60.65 -46.80 17.98
CA PRO A 2 -61.04 -45.92 19.08
C PRO A 2 -60.12 -44.69 19.23
N SER A 3 -60.55 -43.76 20.10
CA SER A 3 -59.98 -42.43 20.35
C SER A 3 -59.07 -42.37 21.60
N ASP A 4 -58.27 -41.30 21.67
CA ASP A 4 -57.13 -41.15 22.59
C ASP A 4 -57.49 -40.64 24.01
N GLU A 5 -58.08 -41.47 24.88
CA GLU A 5 -58.29 -41.13 26.31
C GLU A 5 -57.67 -42.09 27.35
N ASP A 6 -57.38 -43.36 27.04
CA ASP A 6 -57.16 -44.40 28.06
C ASP A 6 -55.70 -44.80 28.38
N MET A 7 -54.66 -44.25 27.74
CA MET A 7 -53.24 -44.66 27.99
C MET A 7 -52.36 -43.59 28.65
N ALA A 8 -52.86 -43.00 29.74
CA ALA A 8 -52.09 -42.11 30.60
C ALA A 8 -52.23 -42.48 32.09
N LYS A 9 -51.85 -43.72 32.47
CA LYS A 9 -51.73 -44.19 33.88
C LYS A 9 -50.99 -45.53 34.02
N GLU A 10 -49.66 -45.51 33.99
CA GLU A 10 -48.90 -46.32 34.96
C GLU A 10 -47.49 -45.75 35.25
N PHE A 11 -47.02 -46.03 36.47
CA PHE A 11 -46.11 -45.23 37.29
C PHE A 11 -44.66 -45.02 36.82
N GLU A 12 -44.11 -43.90 37.29
CA GLU A 12 -42.69 -43.67 37.52
C GLU A 12 -42.03 -44.77 38.40
N LYS A 13 -40.83 -45.22 38.02
CA LYS A 13 -39.69 -45.70 38.85
C LYS A 13 -38.58 -46.16 37.90
N ASP A 14 -37.37 -45.62 37.87
CA ASP A 14 -36.50 -45.29 39.01
C ASP A 14 -35.49 -44.16 38.64
N GLY A 15 -34.77 -43.59 39.61
CA GLY A 15 -34.05 -42.31 39.40
C GLY A 15 -32.53 -42.30 39.63
N SER A 16 -31.77 -41.54 38.83
CA SER A 16 -30.39 -41.14 39.17
C SER A 16 -29.98 -39.75 38.66
N LYS A 17 -30.07 -38.77 39.57
CA LYS A 17 -29.37 -37.46 39.66
C LYS A 17 -28.51 -36.99 38.46
N ARG A 18 -28.87 -35.84 37.88
CA ARG A 18 -27.90 -34.78 37.51
C ARG A 18 -28.38 -33.41 38.00
N ILE A 19 -27.42 -32.59 38.43
CA ILE A 19 -27.54 -31.18 38.81
C ILE A 19 -27.24 -30.35 37.55
N GLY A 20 -27.85 -29.19 37.29
CA GLY A 20 -28.91 -28.50 38.03
C GLY A 20 -28.81 -26.98 37.85
N ILE A 21 -29.49 -26.45 36.82
CA ILE A 21 -29.73 -25.02 36.61
C ILE A 21 -31.25 -24.88 36.39
N GLN A 22 -31.90 -23.93 37.07
CA GLN A 22 -33.37 -23.84 37.07
C GLN A 22 -33.93 -23.07 35.86
N PRO A 23 -35.12 -23.45 35.35
CA PRO A 23 -35.87 -22.64 34.41
C PRO A 23 -36.55 -21.47 35.14
N PHE A 24 -36.44 -20.26 34.60
CA PHE A 24 -37.30 -19.16 35.01
C PHE A 24 -38.69 -19.33 34.37
N ARG A 25 -39.75 -19.17 35.17
CA ARG A 25 -41.13 -19.17 34.67
C ARG A 25 -41.44 -17.89 33.92
N ILE A 26 -42.24 -18.03 32.86
CA ILE A 26 -43.06 -16.94 32.33
C ILE A 26 -44.41 -17.04 33.05
N ASP A 27 -44.74 -16.03 33.85
CA ASP A 27 -46.07 -15.78 34.40
C ASP A 27 -46.29 -14.26 34.41
N ASN A 28 -47.55 -13.84 34.22
CA ASN A 28 -48.04 -12.45 34.33
C ASN A 28 -47.45 -11.38 33.37
N LEU A 29 -48.05 -11.28 32.17
CA LEU A 29 -48.48 -9.97 31.66
C LEU A 29 -49.71 -10.07 30.72
N LEU A 30 -50.77 -10.71 31.22
CA LEU A 30 -52.13 -10.60 30.69
C LEU A 30 -53.13 -10.41 31.83
N GLY A 31 -54.10 -9.54 31.60
CA GLY A 31 -54.96 -8.95 32.62
C GLY A 31 -54.61 -7.46 32.81
N THR A 32 -55.58 -6.54 32.94
CA THR A 32 -57.00 -6.73 33.25
C THR A 32 -57.92 -5.75 32.50
N ALA A 33 -59.11 -6.26 32.15
CA ALA A 33 -60.41 -5.58 32.11
C ALA A 33 -60.53 -4.11 31.64
N PHE A 34 -61.42 -3.91 30.68
CA PHE A 34 -62.62 -3.11 30.98
C PHE A 34 -63.87 -3.99 30.81
N ALA A 35 -64.86 -3.79 31.66
CA ALA A 35 -66.11 -4.53 31.65
C ALA A 35 -67.21 -3.75 30.91
N THR A 36 -68.26 -4.46 30.48
CA THR A 36 -69.49 -3.87 29.98
C THR A 36 -70.25 -3.16 31.10
N ASP A 37 -70.89 -2.03 30.77
CA ASP A 37 -72.12 -1.60 31.44
C ASP A 37 -73.22 -1.42 30.39
N GLY A 38 -74.48 -1.60 30.79
CA GLY A 38 -75.63 -1.71 29.88
C GLY A 38 -76.54 -0.48 29.92
N GLY A 39 -76.87 0.07 28.75
CA GLY A 39 -77.87 1.12 28.59
C GLY A 39 -78.83 0.79 27.45
N GLU A 40 -80.13 0.80 27.73
CA GLU A 40 -81.19 0.50 26.77
C GLU A 40 -81.45 1.68 25.82
N ASN A 41 -81.71 1.42 24.54
CA ASN A 41 -83.02 1.75 23.94
C ASN A 41 -83.14 1.34 22.46
N GLU A 42 -84.30 0.76 22.15
CA GLU A 42 -85.15 0.92 20.96
C GLU A 42 -84.58 0.97 19.53
N ARG A 43 -85.17 0.11 18.67
CA ARG A 43 -85.88 0.42 17.39
C ARG A 43 -85.39 1.64 16.58
N ASP A 44 -85.18 1.53 15.27
CA ASP A 44 -86.28 1.20 14.34
C ASP A 44 -85.89 0.49 13.03
N GLU A 45 -86.90 -0.01 12.33
CA GLU A 45 -86.82 -0.53 10.96
C GLU A 45 -86.72 0.63 9.94
N ASN A 46 -85.97 0.48 8.82
CA ASN A 46 -86.60 0.51 7.49
C ASN A 46 -85.72 0.20 6.26
N THR A 47 -86.45 -0.18 5.22
CA THR A 47 -86.14 -0.68 3.88
C THR A 47 -85.33 0.20 2.90
N ARG A 48 -84.91 -0.48 1.81
CA ARG A 48 -84.86 -0.04 0.38
C ARG A 48 -83.59 0.61 -0.20
N GLU A 49 -83.02 -0.11 -1.16
CA GLU A 49 -82.88 0.25 -2.58
C GLU A 49 -82.95 1.74 -2.98
N TYR A 50 -81.94 2.21 -3.73
CA TYR A 50 -82.10 3.05 -4.93
C TYR A 50 -80.78 3.06 -5.78
N PRO A 51 -80.70 3.63 -7.00
CA PRO A 51 -80.06 2.95 -8.12
C PRO A 51 -78.86 3.70 -8.74
N GLU A 52 -78.39 3.21 -9.89
CA GLU A 52 -77.53 3.96 -10.81
C GLU A 52 -78.18 5.27 -11.27
N VAL A 53 -77.47 6.42 -11.18
CA VAL A 53 -77.41 7.39 -12.29
C VAL A 53 -76.12 8.26 -12.23
N ASP A 54 -75.66 8.62 -13.43
CA ASP A 54 -74.91 9.81 -13.84
C ASP A 54 -73.49 10.10 -13.30
N THR A 55 -72.53 10.04 -14.23
CA THR A 55 -71.16 10.52 -14.08
C THR A 55 -71.00 11.93 -14.67
N SER A 56 -71.45 12.97 -13.98
CA SER A 56 -71.14 14.35 -14.37
C SER A 56 -70.99 15.33 -13.18
N HIS A 57 -69.91 16.13 -13.24
CA HIS A 57 -69.61 17.31 -12.42
C HIS A 57 -69.60 17.21 -10.87
N VAL A 58 -68.50 16.68 -10.33
CA VAL A 58 -67.77 17.40 -9.26
C VAL A 58 -66.29 17.48 -9.64
N ILE A 59 -65.82 18.67 -10.04
CA ILE A 59 -64.40 19.00 -10.10
C ILE A 59 -64.13 19.94 -8.93
N SER A 60 -63.41 19.47 -7.92
CA SER A 60 -62.85 20.31 -6.87
C SER A 60 -61.52 19.73 -6.41
N SER A 61 -60.47 20.53 -6.60
CA SER A 61 -59.07 20.30 -6.25
C SER A 61 -58.75 19.10 -5.35
N HIS A 62 -58.24 18.02 -5.95
CA HIS A 62 -57.16 17.22 -5.34
C HIS A 62 -55.91 17.42 -6.20
N THR A 63 -54.79 17.73 -5.57
CA THR A 63 -53.52 17.98 -6.26
C THR A 63 -52.99 16.67 -6.82
N SER A 64 -53.01 16.55 -8.16
CA SER A 64 -52.45 15.39 -8.86
C SER A 64 -50.93 15.36 -8.69
N ARG A 65 -50.44 14.65 -7.66
CA ARG A 65 -49.07 14.11 -7.70
C ARG A 65 -48.96 13.29 -8.97
N SER A 66 -48.07 13.67 -9.89
CA SER A 66 -47.79 12.85 -11.06
C SER A 66 -47.08 11.59 -10.58
N VAL A 67 -47.81 10.47 -10.54
CA VAL A 67 -47.21 9.16 -10.27
C VAL A 67 -46.10 8.95 -11.29
N ALA A 68 -44.86 8.83 -10.82
CA ALA A 68 -43.72 8.69 -11.70
C ALA A 68 -43.88 7.40 -12.51
N SER A 69 -43.72 7.48 -13.83
CA SER A 69 -43.71 6.30 -14.68
C SER A 69 -42.32 5.67 -14.77
N MET A 70 -42.27 4.36 -14.96
CA MET A 70 -41.05 3.59 -15.12
C MET A 70 -41.18 2.57 -16.26
N ARG A 71 -40.00 2.19 -16.78
CA ARG A 71 -39.87 1.17 -17.82
C ARG A 71 -39.73 -0.22 -17.22
N GLY A 72 -40.36 -1.23 -17.82
CA GLY A 72 -40.24 -2.62 -17.41
C GLY A 72 -41.00 -3.60 -18.29
N ALA A 73 -40.93 -4.89 -17.95
CA ALA A 73 -41.71 -5.95 -18.57
C ALA A 73 -43.03 -6.18 -17.82
N LEU A 74 -44.07 -6.57 -18.55
CA LEU A 74 -45.38 -6.91 -18.01
C LEU A 74 -45.92 -8.18 -18.70
N VAL A 75 -46.32 -9.18 -17.92
CA VAL A 75 -47.02 -10.37 -18.40
C VAL A 75 -48.51 -10.04 -18.40
N ALA A 76 -49.11 -9.94 -19.60
CA ALA A 76 -50.51 -9.56 -19.77
C ALA A 76 -51.48 -10.76 -19.72
N ALA A 77 -51.02 -11.92 -20.17
CA ALA A 77 -51.75 -13.19 -20.14
C ALA A 77 -50.80 -14.35 -19.81
N PHE A 78 -51.34 -15.46 -19.31
CA PHE A 78 -50.59 -16.72 -19.26
C PHE A 78 -50.52 -17.35 -20.65
N ASP A 79 -49.33 -17.84 -21.01
CA ASP A 79 -49.02 -18.89 -22.00
C ASP A 79 -47.55 -18.72 -22.46
N GLY A 80 -47.29 -18.43 -23.73
CA GLY A 80 -45.96 -18.28 -24.30
C GLY A 80 -45.32 -16.91 -24.04
N PRO A 81 -44.03 -16.75 -24.39
CA PRO A 81 -43.24 -15.56 -24.11
C PRO A 81 -43.69 -14.29 -24.85
N GLU A 82 -44.44 -14.41 -25.94
CA GLU A 82 -45.08 -13.30 -26.65
C GLU A 82 -46.11 -12.52 -25.81
N ASN A 83 -46.57 -13.09 -24.69
CA ASN A 83 -47.41 -12.38 -23.70
C ASN A 83 -46.61 -11.47 -22.74
N ILE A 84 -45.28 -11.42 -22.89
CA ILE A 84 -44.39 -10.46 -22.23
C ILE A 84 -44.34 -9.18 -23.07
N ILE A 85 -44.95 -8.11 -22.55
CA ILE A 85 -44.98 -6.79 -23.18
C ILE A 85 -43.98 -5.88 -22.45
N ILE A 86 -43.09 -5.21 -23.20
CA ILE A 86 -42.25 -4.15 -22.63
C ILE A 86 -43.03 -2.83 -22.66
N LYS A 87 -43.07 -2.13 -21.52
CA LYS A 87 -43.80 -0.88 -21.32
C LYS A 87 -42.87 0.19 -20.75
N ASP A 88 -43.06 1.43 -21.20
CA ASP A 88 -42.37 2.63 -20.71
C ASP A 88 -43.20 3.39 -19.63
N ASP A 89 -44.45 2.99 -19.43
CA ASP A 89 -45.51 3.70 -18.70
C ASP A 89 -46.00 2.99 -17.42
N LEU A 90 -45.24 2.03 -16.88
CA LEU A 90 -45.64 1.33 -15.65
C LEU A 90 -45.56 2.28 -14.43
N PRO A 91 -46.47 2.19 -13.45
CA PRO A 91 -46.40 3.02 -12.24
C PRO A 91 -45.16 2.66 -11.42
N ALA A 92 -44.31 3.63 -11.10
CA ALA A 92 -43.16 3.41 -10.24
C ALA A 92 -43.62 3.10 -8.80
N PRO A 93 -43.00 2.13 -8.11
CA PRO A 93 -43.35 1.80 -6.74
C PRO A 93 -42.72 2.79 -5.76
N GLU A 94 -43.49 3.19 -4.75
CA GLU A 94 -43.08 4.06 -3.64
C GLU A 94 -42.95 3.26 -2.32
N ILE A 95 -42.25 3.81 -1.33
CA ILE A 95 -42.19 3.21 0.02
C ILE A 95 -43.54 3.43 0.71
N THR A 96 -44.22 2.33 1.01
CA THR A 96 -45.57 2.28 1.58
C THR A 96 -45.63 1.70 2.99
N ALA A 97 -44.51 1.14 3.49
CA ALA A 97 -44.40 0.65 4.86
C ALA A 97 -42.99 0.91 5.43
N PRO A 98 -42.86 1.15 6.76
CA PRO A 98 -41.60 1.43 7.44
C PRO A 98 -40.44 0.46 7.21
N ASN A 99 -40.72 -0.81 6.92
CA ASN A 99 -39.72 -1.86 6.70
C ASN A 99 -39.30 -2.04 5.22
N GLN A 100 -39.76 -1.17 4.32
CA GLN A 100 -39.50 -1.29 2.88
C GLN A 100 -38.23 -0.57 2.42
N VAL A 101 -37.68 -1.04 1.31
CA VAL A 101 -36.54 -0.44 0.61
C VAL A 101 -36.86 -0.31 -0.88
N LEU A 102 -36.59 0.87 -1.44
CA LEU A 102 -36.71 1.18 -2.86
C LEU A 102 -35.33 1.03 -3.53
N ILE A 103 -35.28 0.26 -4.62
CA ILE A 103 -34.04 -0.14 -5.31
C ILE A 103 -34.11 0.25 -6.78
N ASP A 104 -33.08 0.95 -7.27
CA ASP A 104 -32.79 1.13 -8.69
C ASP A 104 -32.14 -0.15 -9.24
N VAL A 105 -32.87 -0.91 -10.06
CA VAL A 105 -32.45 -2.22 -10.55
C VAL A 105 -31.51 -2.05 -11.74
N HIS A 106 -30.30 -2.58 -11.63
CA HIS A 106 -29.30 -2.57 -12.70
C HIS A 106 -29.31 -3.85 -13.54
N THR A 107 -29.66 -5.00 -12.95
CA THR A 107 -29.69 -6.29 -13.64
C THR A 107 -30.66 -7.24 -12.94
N ALA A 108 -31.55 -7.88 -13.69
CA ALA A 108 -32.42 -8.96 -13.20
C ALA A 108 -31.84 -10.32 -13.60
N GLY A 109 -31.97 -11.32 -12.72
CA GLY A 109 -31.69 -12.72 -13.04
C GLY A 109 -32.91 -13.39 -13.69
N ILE A 110 -32.67 -14.42 -14.50
CA ILE A 110 -33.69 -15.12 -15.30
C ILE A 110 -33.58 -16.60 -14.96
N ASN A 111 -34.67 -17.21 -14.48
CA ASN A 111 -34.70 -18.61 -14.04
C ASN A 111 -35.74 -19.43 -14.82
N PRO A 112 -35.56 -20.76 -14.94
CA PRO A 112 -36.56 -21.63 -15.58
C PRO A 112 -37.96 -21.50 -14.95
N VAL A 113 -38.03 -21.26 -13.64
CA VAL A 113 -39.29 -21.04 -12.91
C VAL A 113 -40.07 -19.81 -13.38
N ASP A 114 -39.40 -18.78 -13.89
CA ASP A 114 -40.08 -17.60 -14.44
C ASP A 114 -40.88 -17.97 -15.70
N THR A 115 -40.45 -18.99 -16.44
CA THR A 115 -41.20 -19.53 -17.59
C THR A 115 -42.43 -20.32 -17.15
N TYR A 116 -42.36 -21.07 -16.05
CA TYR A 116 -43.48 -21.86 -15.52
C TYR A 116 -44.56 -20.97 -14.90
N ILE A 117 -44.15 -19.86 -14.27
CA ILE A 117 -45.07 -18.85 -13.75
C ILE A 117 -45.76 -18.13 -14.92
N ARG A 118 -45.00 -17.71 -15.94
CA ARG A 118 -45.54 -17.03 -17.14
C ARG A 118 -46.49 -17.91 -17.96
N SER A 119 -46.28 -19.23 -18.01
CA SER A 119 -47.21 -20.16 -18.68
C SER A 119 -48.40 -20.61 -17.82
N GLY A 120 -48.49 -20.17 -16.56
CA GLY A 120 -49.51 -20.67 -15.61
C GLY A 120 -49.30 -22.13 -15.17
N ALA A 121 -48.20 -22.77 -15.57
CA ALA A 121 -47.85 -24.15 -15.20
C ALA A 121 -47.28 -24.28 -13.77
N TYR A 122 -47.02 -23.16 -13.09
CA TYR A 122 -46.55 -23.14 -11.71
C TYR A 122 -47.71 -23.28 -10.71
N GLY A 123 -47.56 -24.11 -9.68
CA GLY A 123 -48.62 -24.47 -8.73
C GLY A 123 -49.19 -23.34 -7.86
N LYS A 124 -48.66 -22.11 -7.99
CA LYS A 124 -49.23 -20.87 -7.45
C LYS A 124 -49.37 -19.87 -8.60
N LEU A 125 -50.60 -19.64 -9.08
CA LEU A 125 -50.87 -18.60 -10.08
C LEU A 125 -50.67 -17.21 -9.47
N ILE A 126 -50.08 -16.29 -10.24
CA ILE A 126 -49.95 -14.88 -9.89
C ILE A 126 -51.06 -14.10 -10.59
N PRO A 127 -51.79 -13.18 -9.92
CA PRO A 127 -52.81 -12.36 -10.58
C PRO A 127 -52.25 -11.60 -11.79
N LEU A 128 -53.01 -11.56 -12.88
CA LEU A 128 -52.66 -10.84 -14.10
C LEU A 128 -53.26 -9.42 -14.11
N PRO A 129 -52.58 -8.43 -14.73
CA PRO A 129 -51.23 -8.51 -15.26
C PRO A 129 -50.17 -8.38 -14.14
N TYR A 130 -48.98 -8.98 -14.32
CA TYR A 130 -47.88 -8.87 -13.34
C TYR A 130 -46.53 -8.58 -13.99
N ILE A 131 -45.63 -7.96 -13.21
CA ILE A 131 -44.26 -7.66 -13.62
C ILE A 131 -43.37 -8.88 -13.26
N PRO A 132 -42.62 -9.48 -14.19
CA PRO A 132 -41.84 -10.70 -13.94
C PRO A 132 -40.51 -10.44 -13.19
N GLY A 133 -39.70 -11.50 -13.04
CA GLY A 133 -38.39 -11.48 -12.39
C GLY A 133 -38.46 -11.77 -10.88
N ARG A 134 -37.66 -12.74 -10.42
CA ARG A 134 -37.59 -13.19 -9.01
C ARG A 134 -36.28 -12.87 -8.29
N GLU A 135 -35.24 -12.48 -9.02
CA GLU A 135 -33.98 -12.01 -8.46
C GLU A 135 -33.39 -10.86 -9.28
N GLY A 136 -32.53 -10.05 -8.67
CA GLY A 136 -31.77 -9.03 -9.37
C GLY A 136 -30.86 -8.26 -8.41
N CYS A 137 -30.06 -7.34 -8.95
CA CYS A 137 -29.21 -6.45 -8.15
C CYS A 137 -29.28 -5.01 -8.66
N GLY A 138 -29.00 -4.09 -7.74
CA GLY A 138 -29.24 -2.67 -7.93
C GLY A 138 -28.58 -1.81 -6.87
N ILE A 139 -28.98 -0.54 -6.82
CA ILE A 139 -28.56 0.42 -5.81
C ILE A 139 -29.78 0.80 -4.97
N VAL A 140 -29.64 0.82 -3.64
CA VAL A 140 -30.69 1.34 -2.76
C VAL A 140 -30.88 2.83 -3.04
N ARG A 141 -32.07 3.23 -3.45
CA ARG A 141 -32.46 4.63 -3.63
C ARG A 141 -32.91 5.25 -2.32
N GLU A 142 -33.77 4.54 -1.59
CA GLU A 142 -34.47 5.04 -0.40
C GLU A 142 -34.78 3.87 0.54
N VAL A 143 -34.91 4.15 1.84
CA VAL A 143 -35.22 3.17 2.89
C VAL A 143 -36.31 3.72 3.81
N GLY A 144 -37.20 2.86 4.30
CA GLY A 144 -38.18 3.22 5.32
C GLY A 144 -37.55 3.38 6.71
N SER A 145 -38.32 3.92 7.66
CA SER A 145 -37.81 4.29 9.00
C SER A 145 -37.25 3.13 9.82
N ASP A 146 -37.66 1.90 9.54
CA ASP A 146 -37.34 0.72 10.36
C ASP A 146 -36.20 -0.11 9.73
N VAL A 147 -35.51 0.45 8.74
CA VAL A 147 -34.46 -0.22 7.96
C VAL A 147 -33.06 0.28 8.38
N GLU A 148 -32.48 -0.39 9.37
CA GLU A 148 -31.11 -0.09 9.84
C GLU A 148 -30.00 -0.80 9.02
N HIS A 149 -30.35 -1.89 8.33
CA HIS A 149 -29.38 -2.85 7.77
C HIS A 149 -28.81 -2.45 6.40
N VAL A 150 -29.42 -1.50 5.68
CA VAL A 150 -28.94 -0.93 4.40
C VAL A 150 -29.31 0.55 4.34
N LYS A 151 -28.63 1.32 3.48
CA LYS A 151 -28.89 2.76 3.28
C LYS A 151 -28.82 3.16 1.82
N ALA A 152 -29.35 4.35 1.50
CA ALA A 152 -29.23 4.95 0.17
C ALA A 152 -27.77 4.95 -0.35
N GLY A 153 -27.59 4.51 -1.59
CA GLY A 153 -26.29 4.32 -2.24
C GLY A 153 -25.64 2.95 -2.03
N ASP A 154 -26.14 2.09 -1.13
CA ASP A 154 -25.63 0.71 -1.00
C ASP A 154 -25.94 -0.12 -2.27
N ARG A 155 -24.97 -0.89 -2.75
CA ARG A 155 -25.18 -1.89 -3.80
C ARG A 155 -25.79 -3.14 -3.16
N VAL A 156 -26.97 -3.55 -3.62
CA VAL A 156 -27.72 -4.67 -3.05
C VAL A 156 -28.17 -5.68 -4.10
N CYS A 157 -28.38 -6.92 -3.66
CA CYS A 157 -29.14 -7.92 -4.42
C CYS A 157 -30.45 -8.23 -3.69
N VAL A 158 -31.50 -8.47 -4.46
CA VAL A 158 -32.89 -8.59 -3.99
C VAL A 158 -33.54 -9.83 -4.59
N MET A 159 -34.40 -10.49 -3.80
CA MET A 159 -35.21 -11.63 -4.22
C MET A 159 -36.68 -11.36 -3.85
N LYS A 160 -37.61 -11.66 -4.76
CA LYS A 160 -39.06 -11.45 -4.59
C LYS A 160 -39.86 -12.59 -5.24
N GLU A 161 -41.17 -12.63 -5.01
CA GLU A 161 -42.04 -13.54 -5.78
C GLU A 161 -42.21 -13.10 -7.25
N ASN A 162 -42.14 -11.79 -7.50
CA ASN A 162 -42.25 -11.14 -8.80
C ASN A 162 -41.72 -9.69 -8.72
N GLY A 163 -41.81 -8.94 -9.82
CA GLY A 163 -41.69 -7.48 -9.82
C GLY A 163 -40.27 -6.93 -9.81
N ILE A 164 -39.32 -7.57 -10.51
CA ILE A 164 -37.91 -7.12 -10.58
C ILE A 164 -37.48 -6.73 -12.02
N THR A 165 -38.18 -7.15 -13.07
CA THR A 165 -37.86 -6.77 -14.46
C THR A 165 -38.35 -5.34 -14.80
N THR A 166 -37.87 -4.35 -14.07
CA THR A 166 -38.22 -2.91 -14.12
C THR A 166 -36.99 -2.04 -13.86
N LYS A 167 -37.09 -0.72 -14.08
CA LYS A 167 -36.07 0.24 -13.62
C LYS A 167 -35.99 0.34 -12.09
N THR A 168 -37.12 0.27 -11.38
CA THR A 168 -37.18 0.34 -9.92
C THR A 168 -38.05 -0.76 -9.32
N THR A 169 -37.75 -1.16 -8.09
CA THR A 169 -38.57 -2.11 -7.32
C THR A 169 -38.53 -1.82 -5.83
N VAL A 170 -39.61 -2.14 -5.12
CA VAL A 170 -39.71 -2.05 -3.64
C VAL A 170 -39.74 -3.44 -3.02
N ALA A 171 -39.04 -3.63 -1.90
CA ALA A 171 -39.04 -4.88 -1.12
C ALA A 171 -39.20 -4.60 0.38
N THR A 172 -40.04 -5.37 1.07
CA THR A 172 -40.23 -5.38 2.54
C THR A 172 -39.11 -6.10 3.30
N THR A 173 -38.16 -6.70 2.58
CA THR A 173 -36.97 -7.33 3.12
C THR A 173 -35.91 -7.32 2.04
N VAL A 174 -34.83 -6.55 2.24
CA VAL A 174 -33.63 -6.69 1.40
C VAL A 174 -32.89 -7.90 1.93
N PHE A 175 -33.05 -9.04 1.26
CA PHE A 175 -32.34 -10.25 1.66
C PHE A 175 -30.83 -9.96 1.65
N PRO A 176 -30.09 -10.10 2.78
CA PRO A 176 -29.05 -9.13 3.09
C PRO A 176 -27.74 -9.44 2.37
N PHE A 177 -27.73 -9.09 1.09
CA PHE A 177 -26.59 -9.05 0.20
C PHE A 177 -26.24 -7.59 -0.04
N ARG A 178 -25.54 -6.96 0.90
CA ARG A 178 -24.66 -5.84 0.56
C ARG A 178 -23.62 -6.40 -0.39
N MET A 179 -23.80 -6.18 -1.69
CA MET A 179 -23.02 -6.85 -2.71
C MET A 179 -21.56 -6.40 -2.63
N VAL A 180 -20.65 -7.36 -2.45
CA VAL A 180 -19.22 -7.10 -2.30
C VAL A 180 -18.73 -6.31 -3.52
N ARG A 181 -17.98 -5.22 -3.26
CA ARG A 181 -17.67 -4.20 -4.27
C ARG A 181 -16.96 -4.74 -5.52
N SER A 182 -16.26 -5.88 -5.43
CA SER A 182 -15.55 -6.56 -6.52
C SER A 182 -16.46 -7.32 -7.51
N LEU A 183 -17.74 -7.52 -7.20
CA LEU A 183 -18.72 -8.09 -8.14
C LEU A 183 -19.38 -7.00 -8.98
N SER A 184 -19.59 -7.28 -10.27
CA SER A 184 -20.50 -6.56 -11.15
C SER A 184 -21.97 -6.85 -10.80
N PHE A 185 -22.89 -6.03 -11.28
CA PHE A 185 -24.33 -6.29 -11.13
C PHE A 185 -24.77 -7.57 -11.87
N ILE A 186 -24.06 -7.98 -12.92
CA ILE A 186 -24.29 -9.22 -13.68
C ILE A 186 -23.90 -10.45 -12.87
N GLU A 187 -22.71 -10.46 -12.26
CA GLU A 187 -22.29 -11.54 -11.35
C GLU A 187 -23.20 -11.60 -10.13
N GLY A 188 -23.57 -10.44 -9.56
CA GLY A 188 -24.52 -10.36 -8.45
C GLY A 188 -25.89 -10.97 -8.81
N ALA A 189 -26.43 -10.66 -9.98
CA ALA A 189 -27.75 -11.13 -10.40
C ALA A 189 -27.82 -12.66 -10.63
N CYS A 190 -26.67 -13.36 -10.59
CA CYS A 190 -26.59 -14.82 -10.62
C CYS A 190 -26.55 -15.45 -9.21
N LEU A 191 -26.53 -14.66 -8.11
CA LEU A 191 -26.35 -15.15 -6.73
C LEU A 191 -27.63 -15.56 -6.00
N GLY A 192 -28.82 -15.15 -6.43
CA GLY A 192 -30.04 -15.33 -5.65
C GLY A 192 -30.55 -16.78 -5.68
N VAL A 193 -31.42 -17.08 -6.65
CA VAL A 193 -32.03 -18.40 -6.81
C VAL A 193 -30.97 -19.50 -7.00
N PRO A 194 -29.91 -19.36 -7.83
CA PRO A 194 -28.98 -20.46 -8.10
C PRO A 194 -28.17 -20.89 -6.87
N TYR A 195 -27.59 -19.93 -6.14
CA TYR A 195 -26.78 -20.24 -4.95
C TYR A 195 -27.66 -20.53 -3.72
N LEU A 196 -28.85 -19.93 -3.58
CA LEU A 196 -29.77 -20.31 -2.50
C LEU A 196 -30.25 -21.76 -2.67
N THR A 197 -30.54 -22.16 -3.90
CA THR A 197 -30.88 -23.54 -4.23
C THR A 197 -29.73 -24.48 -3.88
N ALA A 198 -28.48 -24.14 -4.25
CA ALA A 198 -27.30 -24.92 -3.91
C ALA A 198 -27.05 -24.98 -2.39
N HIS A 199 -27.20 -23.86 -1.68
CA HIS A 199 -27.08 -23.76 -0.23
C HIS A 199 -28.04 -24.70 0.48
N ARG A 200 -29.33 -24.62 0.14
CA ARG A 200 -30.38 -25.45 0.75
C ARG A 200 -30.20 -26.93 0.43
N ALA A 201 -29.84 -27.24 -0.81
CA ALA A 201 -29.59 -28.61 -1.24
C ALA A 201 -28.41 -29.25 -0.50
N LEU A 202 -27.28 -28.55 -0.36
CA LEU A 202 -26.05 -29.11 0.21
C LEU A 202 -25.97 -28.98 1.74
N PHE A 203 -26.21 -27.78 2.28
CA PHE A 203 -25.89 -27.47 3.67
C PHE A 203 -27.11 -27.50 4.57
N THR A 204 -28.19 -26.78 4.23
CA THR A 204 -29.38 -26.69 5.10
C THR A 204 -30.09 -28.04 5.27
N LEU A 205 -30.52 -28.65 4.15
CA LEU A 205 -31.25 -29.93 4.16
C LEU A 205 -30.28 -31.11 3.98
N GLY A 206 -29.25 -30.92 3.16
CA GLY A 206 -28.22 -31.93 2.94
C GLY A 206 -27.38 -32.19 4.19
N ASN A 207 -26.97 -31.17 4.96
CA ASN A 207 -26.01 -31.27 6.06
C ASN A 207 -24.60 -31.75 5.63
N LEU A 208 -24.12 -31.33 4.44
CA LEU A 208 -22.78 -31.61 3.90
C LEU A 208 -21.66 -31.25 4.90
N LYS A 209 -20.62 -32.09 4.94
CA LYS A 209 -19.39 -31.93 5.75
C LYS A 209 -18.13 -31.97 4.88
N THR A 210 -17.03 -31.46 5.42
CA THR A 210 -15.71 -31.44 4.76
C THR A 210 -15.23 -32.85 4.35
N SER A 211 -15.46 -33.86 5.19
CA SER A 211 -15.10 -35.25 4.91
C SER A 211 -15.99 -35.96 3.86
N ASP A 212 -17.02 -35.27 3.34
CA ASP A 212 -17.99 -35.85 2.41
C ASP A 212 -17.48 -35.86 0.96
N ARG A 213 -18.17 -36.66 0.15
CA ARG A 213 -18.04 -36.66 -1.32
C ARG A 213 -19.41 -36.40 -1.93
N VAL A 214 -19.47 -35.54 -2.94
CA VAL A 214 -20.72 -35.12 -3.57
C VAL A 214 -20.72 -35.38 -5.07
N LEU A 215 -21.84 -35.88 -5.59
CA LEU A 215 -22.13 -35.99 -7.02
C LEU A 215 -23.20 -34.96 -7.41
N ILE A 216 -22.87 -34.10 -8.36
CA ILE A 216 -23.72 -33.00 -8.81
C ILE A 216 -24.17 -33.32 -10.24
N HIS A 217 -25.44 -33.67 -10.44
CA HIS A 217 -25.97 -33.91 -11.78
C HIS A 217 -26.33 -32.61 -12.46
N CYS A 218 -26.24 -32.59 -13.79
CA CYS A 218 -26.44 -31.39 -14.61
C CYS A 218 -25.53 -30.23 -14.16
N ALA A 219 -24.30 -30.54 -13.73
CA ALA A 219 -23.39 -29.61 -13.05
C ALA A 219 -23.02 -28.38 -13.90
N ALA A 220 -23.21 -28.46 -15.21
CA ALA A 220 -23.03 -27.37 -16.16
C ALA A 220 -24.09 -26.25 -16.05
N ASN A 221 -25.27 -26.52 -15.49
CA ASN A 221 -26.29 -25.47 -15.30
C ASN A 221 -25.91 -24.53 -14.14
N TRP A 222 -26.47 -23.31 -14.13
CA TRP A 222 -26.11 -22.23 -13.17
C TRP A 222 -26.11 -22.68 -11.70
N CYS A 223 -27.11 -23.48 -11.33
CA CYS A 223 -27.28 -23.97 -9.96
C CYS A 223 -26.33 -25.14 -9.63
N GLY A 224 -25.92 -25.91 -10.65
CA GLY A 224 -24.91 -26.97 -10.56
C GLY A 224 -23.50 -26.41 -10.44
N VAL A 225 -23.19 -25.35 -11.20
CA VAL A 225 -21.96 -24.55 -11.07
C VAL A 225 -21.85 -23.98 -9.65
N ALA A 226 -22.90 -23.32 -9.16
CA ALA A 226 -22.97 -22.83 -7.78
C ALA A 226 -22.70 -23.96 -6.75
N ALA A 227 -23.33 -25.13 -6.93
CA ALA A 227 -23.11 -26.28 -6.04
C ALA A 227 -21.67 -26.81 -6.11
N CYS A 228 -21.02 -26.84 -7.27
CA CYS A 228 -19.63 -27.26 -7.42
C CYS A 228 -18.68 -26.30 -6.69
N GLN A 229 -18.83 -25.00 -6.93
CA GLN A 229 -18.02 -23.96 -6.32
C GLN A 229 -18.17 -23.95 -4.79
N MET A 230 -19.41 -24.02 -4.28
CA MET A 230 -19.68 -24.02 -2.84
C MET A 230 -19.17 -25.30 -2.16
N ALA A 231 -19.42 -26.49 -2.72
CA ALA A 231 -18.91 -27.73 -2.15
C ALA A 231 -17.37 -27.75 -2.13
N ARG A 232 -16.72 -27.20 -3.17
CA ARG A 232 -15.26 -27.10 -3.24
C ARG A 232 -14.69 -26.12 -2.20
N LEU A 233 -15.31 -24.97 -2.01
CA LEU A 233 -14.88 -23.96 -1.03
C LEU A 233 -15.04 -24.46 0.41
N PHE A 234 -16.20 -25.01 0.75
CA PHE A 234 -16.48 -25.55 2.10
C PHE A 234 -15.89 -26.96 2.31
N GLY A 235 -14.80 -27.26 1.59
CA GLY A 235 -13.84 -28.30 1.91
C GLY A 235 -14.29 -29.73 1.64
N ALA A 236 -15.30 -29.97 0.79
CA ALA A 236 -15.71 -31.34 0.45
C ALA A 236 -14.54 -32.10 -0.20
N THR A 237 -14.23 -33.27 0.36
CA THR A 237 -13.06 -34.09 0.03
C THR A 237 -13.07 -34.59 -1.43
N LEU A 238 -14.24 -34.70 -2.05
CA LEU A 238 -14.38 -34.97 -3.48
C LEU A 238 -15.67 -34.36 -4.02
N VAL A 239 -15.57 -33.56 -5.09
CA VAL A 239 -16.71 -33.02 -5.86
C VAL A 239 -16.65 -33.61 -7.26
N VAL A 240 -17.70 -34.29 -7.70
CA VAL A 240 -17.82 -34.81 -9.07
C VAL A 240 -19.05 -34.21 -9.74
N GLY A 241 -18.90 -33.75 -10.99
CA GLY A 241 -19.99 -33.17 -11.77
C GLY A 241 -20.38 -34.03 -12.99
N SER A 242 -21.66 -34.15 -13.29
CA SER A 242 -22.13 -34.76 -14.54
C SER A 242 -22.51 -33.70 -15.58
N ALA A 243 -22.04 -33.88 -16.81
CA ALA A 243 -22.18 -32.95 -17.93
C ALA A 243 -22.76 -33.66 -19.17
N GLY A 244 -23.41 -32.91 -20.07
CA GLY A 244 -23.99 -33.44 -21.31
C GLY A 244 -22.98 -33.59 -22.45
N THR A 245 -21.85 -32.90 -22.38
CA THR A 245 -20.73 -32.94 -23.32
C THR A 245 -19.39 -32.88 -22.58
N LYS A 246 -18.28 -33.12 -23.29
CA LYS A 246 -16.93 -33.00 -22.71
C LYS A 246 -16.59 -31.55 -22.35
N ASP A 247 -16.95 -30.62 -23.21
CA ASP A 247 -16.62 -29.19 -23.11
C ASP A 247 -17.34 -28.54 -21.91
N GLU A 248 -18.60 -28.92 -21.67
CA GLU A 248 -19.32 -28.67 -20.42
C GLU A 248 -18.57 -29.24 -19.19
N GLY A 249 -18.02 -30.46 -19.28
CA GLY A 249 -17.25 -31.09 -18.21
C GLY A 249 -15.96 -30.32 -17.87
N GLU A 250 -15.26 -29.80 -18.88
CA GLU A 250 -14.10 -28.94 -18.66
C GLU A 250 -14.49 -27.61 -17.98
N ALA A 251 -15.65 -27.04 -18.31
CA ALA A 251 -16.18 -25.86 -17.65
C ALA A 251 -16.61 -26.12 -16.20
N VAL A 252 -17.20 -27.28 -15.92
CA VAL A 252 -17.57 -27.72 -14.58
C VAL A 252 -16.33 -28.00 -13.71
N THR A 253 -15.28 -28.56 -14.30
CA THR A 253 -13.96 -28.73 -13.64
C THR A 253 -13.35 -27.38 -13.28
N ARG A 254 -13.35 -26.41 -14.21
CA ARG A 254 -12.96 -25.02 -13.96
C ARG A 254 -13.78 -24.32 -12.86
N ASN A 255 -14.95 -24.85 -12.52
CA ASN A 255 -15.84 -24.34 -11.48
C ASN A 255 -15.91 -25.22 -10.21
N GLY A 256 -14.85 -25.97 -9.92
CA GLY A 256 -14.62 -26.59 -8.61
C GLY A 256 -14.92 -28.09 -8.50
N ALA A 257 -15.43 -28.72 -9.57
CA ALA A 257 -15.42 -30.19 -9.63
C ALA A 257 -13.96 -30.70 -9.74
N HIS A 258 -13.67 -31.80 -9.06
CA HIS A 258 -12.36 -32.47 -9.12
C HIS A 258 -12.27 -33.39 -10.34
N HIS A 259 -13.40 -34.01 -10.70
CA HIS A 259 -13.59 -34.82 -11.90
C HIS A 259 -14.98 -34.58 -12.47
N THR A 260 -15.14 -34.86 -13.76
CA THR A 260 -16.44 -34.79 -14.43
C THR A 260 -16.68 -35.99 -15.34
N VAL A 261 -17.94 -36.39 -15.47
CA VAL A 261 -18.36 -37.52 -16.32
C VAL A 261 -19.41 -37.07 -17.33
N CYS A 262 -19.38 -37.64 -18.53
CA CYS A 262 -20.39 -37.37 -19.55
C CYS A 262 -21.62 -38.25 -19.29
N HIS A 263 -22.73 -37.68 -18.80
CA HIS A 263 -23.94 -38.47 -18.47
C HIS A 263 -24.68 -39.01 -19.72
N ARG A 264 -24.22 -38.67 -20.93
CA ARG A 264 -24.70 -39.25 -22.19
C ARG A 264 -23.92 -40.51 -22.63
N ASP A 265 -22.77 -40.81 -22.01
CA ASP A 265 -22.07 -42.08 -22.22
C ASP A 265 -22.77 -43.19 -21.43
N ALA A 266 -23.13 -44.30 -22.08
CA ALA A 266 -23.75 -45.46 -21.43
C ALA A 266 -22.91 -46.05 -20.27
N LYS A 267 -21.61 -45.76 -20.20
CA LYS A 267 -20.67 -46.26 -19.18
C LYS A 267 -20.36 -45.26 -18.06
N TYR A 268 -21.00 -44.07 -18.03
CA TYR A 268 -20.69 -43.05 -17.01
C TYR A 268 -20.82 -43.56 -15.56
N VAL A 269 -21.71 -44.53 -15.31
CA VAL A 269 -21.89 -45.17 -14.00
C VAL A 269 -20.68 -46.06 -13.62
N GLU A 270 -20.03 -46.71 -14.59
CA GLU A 270 -18.76 -47.40 -14.35
C GLU A 270 -17.62 -46.42 -14.05
N GLU A 271 -17.59 -45.29 -14.74
CA GLU A 271 -16.60 -44.23 -14.54
C GLU A 271 -16.74 -43.60 -13.14
N LEU A 272 -17.97 -43.28 -12.71
CA LEU A 272 -18.25 -42.85 -11.34
C LEU A 272 -17.79 -43.87 -10.29
N LYS A 273 -17.98 -45.17 -10.55
CA LYS A 273 -17.49 -46.26 -9.67
C LYS A 273 -15.97 -46.41 -9.66
N LYS A 274 -15.26 -45.98 -10.73
CA LYS A 274 -13.79 -45.90 -10.77
C LYS A 274 -13.26 -44.67 -10.02
N ILE A 275 -13.94 -43.52 -10.14
CA ILE A 275 -13.60 -42.28 -9.44
C ILE A 275 -13.87 -42.35 -7.93
N ALA A 276 -14.97 -43.02 -7.52
CA ALA A 276 -15.38 -43.18 -6.14
C ALA A 276 -15.54 -44.67 -5.73
N PRO A 277 -14.45 -45.45 -5.64
CA PRO A 277 -14.50 -46.90 -5.51
C PRO A 277 -15.08 -47.38 -4.16
N GLY A 278 -16.20 -48.11 -4.23
CA GLY A 278 -16.90 -48.70 -3.09
C GLY A 278 -17.85 -47.72 -2.40
N ASP A 279 -18.90 -47.30 -3.13
CA ASP A 279 -20.10 -46.61 -2.63
C ASP A 279 -19.82 -45.45 -1.67
N ARG A 280 -19.30 -44.33 -2.20
CA ARG A 280 -18.75 -43.22 -1.39
C ARG A 280 -19.37 -41.85 -1.59
N PHE A 281 -20.38 -41.67 -2.43
CA PHE A 281 -21.07 -40.37 -2.53
C PHE A 281 -22.07 -40.23 -1.38
N ARG A 282 -21.92 -39.19 -0.57
CA ARG A 282 -22.79 -38.89 0.58
C ARG A 282 -23.90 -37.92 0.23
N HIS A 283 -23.71 -37.11 -0.80
CA HIS A 283 -24.70 -36.18 -1.33
C HIS A 283 -24.85 -36.32 -2.84
N HIS A 284 -26.09 -36.38 -3.30
CA HIS A 284 -26.46 -36.25 -4.71
C HIS A 284 -27.40 -35.06 -4.91
N ARG A 285 -27.21 -34.31 -5.99
CA ARG A 285 -28.24 -33.39 -6.52
C ARG A 285 -28.91 -34.05 -7.72
N ARG A 286 -30.21 -34.31 -7.65
CA ARG A 286 -30.97 -35.01 -8.70
C ARG A 286 -31.81 -34.08 -9.57
N ASP A 287 -31.90 -34.47 -10.84
CA ASP A 287 -32.83 -33.95 -11.86
C ASP A 287 -33.60 -35.11 -12.51
N ALA A 288 -32.90 -36.03 -13.21
CA ALA A 288 -33.52 -37.16 -13.91
C ALA A 288 -33.29 -38.56 -13.28
N ASN A 289 -32.18 -38.83 -12.60
CA ASN A 289 -31.66 -40.21 -12.48
C ASN A 289 -31.81 -40.93 -11.12
N LEU A 290 -32.76 -40.52 -10.25
CA LEU A 290 -32.84 -40.97 -8.83
C LEU A 290 -32.64 -42.47 -8.58
N ALA A 291 -33.20 -43.36 -9.42
CA ALA A 291 -33.02 -44.81 -9.24
C ALA A 291 -31.54 -45.23 -9.30
N THR A 292 -30.78 -44.69 -10.26
CA THR A 292 -29.32 -44.89 -10.39
C THR A 292 -28.55 -44.17 -9.28
N ASP A 293 -29.05 -43.00 -8.86
CA ASP A 293 -28.41 -42.19 -7.81
C ASP A 293 -28.39 -42.96 -6.47
N LEU A 294 -29.49 -43.64 -6.12
CA LEU A 294 -29.57 -44.48 -4.91
C LEU A 294 -28.54 -45.61 -4.89
N ASP A 295 -28.29 -46.26 -6.03
CA ASP A 295 -27.28 -47.33 -6.15
C ASP A 295 -25.85 -46.80 -5.93
N LEU A 296 -25.59 -45.52 -6.19
CA LEU A 296 -24.28 -44.88 -6.04
C LEU A 296 -24.00 -44.32 -4.63
N LEU A 297 -25.03 -44.20 -3.78
CA LEU A 297 -24.91 -43.65 -2.43
C LEU A 297 -24.04 -44.49 -1.49
N ALA A 298 -23.36 -43.81 -0.56
CA ALA A 298 -22.80 -44.40 0.65
C ALA A 298 -23.89 -44.76 1.68
N ARG A 299 -23.54 -45.57 2.69
CA ARG A 299 -24.39 -45.76 3.88
C ARG A 299 -24.59 -44.42 4.61
N GLY A 300 -25.83 -44.07 4.93
CA GLY A 300 -26.22 -42.76 5.44
C GLY A 300 -26.17 -41.63 4.41
N GLY A 301 -26.05 -41.98 3.11
CA GLY A 301 -26.04 -41.03 1.99
C GLY A 301 -27.42 -40.42 1.72
N ARG A 302 -27.43 -39.26 1.04
CA ARG A 302 -28.61 -38.41 0.90
C ARG A 302 -28.76 -37.86 -0.53
N VAL A 303 -29.99 -37.80 -1.04
CA VAL A 303 -30.30 -37.18 -2.35
C VAL A 303 -31.21 -35.95 -2.18
N GLY A 304 -30.71 -34.79 -2.59
CA GLY A 304 -31.50 -33.58 -2.75
C GLY A 304 -32.17 -33.57 -4.13
N ILE A 305 -33.49 -33.68 -4.15
CA ILE A 305 -34.32 -33.52 -5.35
C ILE A 305 -34.56 -32.03 -5.54
N VAL A 306 -33.97 -31.47 -6.59
CA VAL A 306 -33.99 -30.03 -6.89
C VAL A 306 -34.73 -29.72 -8.18
N GLY A 307 -34.65 -30.63 -9.15
CA GLY A 307 -35.43 -30.61 -10.40
C GLY A 307 -36.01 -31.99 -10.69
N GLY A 308 -36.84 -32.06 -11.72
CA GLY A 308 -37.44 -33.29 -12.23
C GLY A 308 -38.85 -33.07 -12.79
N SER A 309 -39.22 -33.85 -13.79
CA SER A 309 -40.55 -33.86 -14.41
C SER A 309 -41.11 -35.28 -14.43
N GLY A 310 -42.36 -35.44 -13.95
CA GLY A 310 -43.09 -36.71 -13.95
C GLY A 310 -42.76 -37.68 -12.81
N GLU A 311 -43.38 -38.86 -12.87
CA GLU A 311 -43.26 -39.93 -11.87
C GLU A 311 -41.99 -40.77 -12.03
N VAL A 312 -41.51 -41.34 -10.93
CA VAL A 312 -40.20 -42.01 -10.86
C VAL A 312 -40.27 -43.25 -9.99
N LYS A 313 -40.03 -44.43 -10.58
CA LYS A 313 -39.92 -45.69 -9.85
C LYS A 313 -38.53 -45.82 -9.21
N ILE A 314 -38.49 -46.13 -7.91
CA ILE A 314 -37.26 -46.34 -7.12
C ILE A 314 -37.26 -47.72 -6.45
N ASN A 315 -36.08 -48.23 -6.10
CA ASN A 315 -35.94 -49.42 -5.26
C ASN A 315 -35.83 -49.04 -3.78
N THR A 316 -36.92 -49.16 -3.03
CA THR A 316 -36.97 -48.83 -1.59
C THR A 316 -36.09 -49.73 -0.73
N GLN A 317 -35.72 -50.93 -1.20
CA GLN A 317 -34.80 -51.81 -0.50
C GLN A 317 -33.38 -51.21 -0.41
N VAL A 318 -32.97 -50.40 -1.39
CA VAL A 318 -31.66 -49.71 -1.37
C VAL A 318 -31.63 -48.64 -0.28
N LEU A 319 -32.72 -47.87 -0.13
CA LEU A 319 -32.87 -46.89 0.96
C LEU A 319 -32.75 -47.57 2.33
N MET A 320 -33.46 -48.68 2.52
CA MET A 320 -33.44 -49.45 3.77
C MET A 320 -32.04 -50.03 4.08
N LEU A 321 -31.41 -50.70 3.11
CA LEU A 321 -30.11 -51.35 3.31
C LEU A 321 -28.94 -50.37 3.47
N LYS A 322 -29.04 -49.17 2.85
CA LYS A 322 -28.04 -48.11 2.98
C LYS A 322 -28.36 -47.08 4.07
N GLU A 323 -29.48 -47.20 4.79
CA GLU A 323 -29.98 -46.16 5.72
C GLU A 323 -29.98 -44.76 5.07
N ALA A 324 -30.32 -44.70 3.79
CA ALA A 324 -30.19 -43.53 2.94
C ALA A 324 -31.49 -42.72 2.91
N SER A 325 -31.39 -41.42 2.59
CA SER A 325 -32.56 -40.52 2.54
C SER A 325 -32.69 -39.73 1.24
N THR A 326 -33.92 -39.31 0.93
CA THR A 326 -34.26 -38.44 -0.20
C THR A 326 -35.11 -37.29 0.30
N TYR A 327 -34.79 -36.06 -0.09
CA TYR A 327 -35.49 -34.84 0.36
C TYR A 327 -35.75 -33.89 -0.81
N GLY A 328 -36.90 -33.23 -0.82
CA GLY A 328 -37.21 -32.16 -1.77
C GLY A 328 -36.59 -30.83 -1.33
N VAL A 329 -36.08 -30.04 -2.28
CA VAL A 329 -35.48 -28.72 -2.02
C VAL A 329 -36.42 -27.63 -2.52
N ASN A 330 -37.28 -27.12 -1.63
CA ASN A 330 -38.17 -26.00 -1.93
C ASN A 330 -37.50 -24.67 -1.51
N VAL A 331 -37.37 -23.71 -2.43
CA VAL A 331 -36.73 -22.40 -2.20
C VAL A 331 -37.72 -21.38 -1.58
N PRO A 332 -38.94 -21.18 -2.09
CA PRO A 332 -39.98 -20.41 -1.40
C PRO A 332 -40.21 -20.80 0.08
N GLY A 333 -40.05 -22.07 0.43
CA GLY A 333 -40.19 -22.56 1.81
C GLY A 333 -38.94 -22.37 2.69
N SER A 334 -38.24 -21.23 2.58
CA SER A 334 -37.06 -20.92 3.40
C SER A 334 -37.42 -20.05 4.60
N THR A 335 -36.87 -20.34 5.79
CA THR A 335 -37.03 -19.47 6.97
C THR A 335 -36.05 -18.29 6.94
N VAL A 336 -36.34 -17.26 7.73
CA VAL A 336 -35.45 -16.09 7.89
C VAL A 336 -34.05 -16.51 8.34
N ASP A 337 -33.95 -17.46 9.28
CA ASP A 337 -32.67 -17.96 9.80
C ASP A 337 -31.86 -18.73 8.75
N GLU A 338 -32.51 -19.60 7.97
CA GLU A 338 -31.86 -20.36 6.89
C GLU A 338 -31.29 -19.44 5.82
N LEU A 339 -31.99 -18.36 5.51
CA LEU A 339 -31.59 -17.35 4.54
C LEU A 339 -30.53 -16.39 5.11
N SER A 340 -30.55 -16.12 6.42
CA SER A 340 -29.50 -15.39 7.13
C SER A 340 -28.17 -16.16 7.13
N ALA A 341 -28.21 -17.47 7.42
CA ALA A 341 -27.05 -18.35 7.30
C ALA A 341 -26.48 -18.39 5.88
N PHE A 342 -27.36 -18.35 4.86
CA PHE A 342 -26.97 -18.23 3.45
C PHE A 342 -26.29 -16.89 3.13
N SER A 343 -26.76 -15.78 3.71
CA SER A 343 -26.08 -14.47 3.61
C SER A 343 -24.65 -14.51 4.19
N SER A 344 -24.47 -15.09 5.38
CA SER A 344 -23.14 -15.29 5.97
C SER A 344 -22.24 -16.17 5.10
N MET A 345 -22.77 -17.26 4.55
CA MET A 345 -22.01 -18.16 3.66
C MET A 345 -21.60 -17.48 2.35
N LEU A 346 -22.48 -16.72 1.71
CA LEU A 346 -22.15 -15.99 0.49
C LEU A 346 -21.16 -14.83 0.74
N SER A 347 -21.21 -14.20 1.91
CA SER A 347 -20.21 -13.22 2.32
C SER A 347 -18.81 -13.86 2.39
N LEU A 348 -18.70 -15.06 2.96
CA LEU A 348 -17.45 -15.83 2.96
C LEU A 348 -17.04 -16.29 1.55
N PHE A 349 -17.99 -16.74 0.72
CA PHE A 349 -17.73 -17.15 -0.67
C PHE A 349 -17.16 -16.02 -1.52
N THR A 350 -17.72 -14.81 -1.39
CA THR A 350 -17.33 -13.63 -2.16
C THR A 350 -16.09 -12.90 -1.61
N ALA A 351 -15.75 -13.11 -0.33
CA ALA A 351 -14.54 -12.56 0.28
C ALA A 351 -13.31 -13.49 0.20
N SER A 352 -13.50 -14.81 0.16
CA SER A 352 -12.42 -15.79 0.37
C SER A 352 -12.21 -16.81 -0.74
N SER A 353 -12.99 -16.78 -1.83
CA SER A 353 -12.83 -17.71 -2.95
C SER A 353 -12.30 -17.06 -4.22
N SER A 354 -11.58 -17.83 -5.03
CA SER A 354 -11.20 -17.48 -6.40
C SER A 354 -12.31 -17.77 -7.42
N PHE A 355 -13.43 -18.35 -7.00
CA PHE A 355 -14.58 -18.63 -7.85
C PHE A 355 -15.48 -17.40 -7.95
N ARG A 356 -16.13 -17.22 -9.10
CA ARG A 356 -17.08 -16.14 -9.34
C ARG A 356 -18.40 -16.66 -9.89
N PRO A 357 -19.53 -15.95 -9.69
CA PRO A 357 -20.80 -16.28 -10.32
C PRO A 357 -20.69 -16.25 -11.85
N VAL A 358 -21.22 -17.29 -12.51
CA VAL A 358 -21.04 -17.47 -13.96
C VAL A 358 -22.32 -17.15 -14.71
N CYS A 359 -22.33 -16.01 -15.39
CA CYS A 359 -23.38 -15.67 -16.35
C CYS A 359 -23.10 -16.38 -17.70
N ASN A 360 -24.13 -16.99 -18.30
CA ASN A 360 -24.03 -17.61 -19.63
C ASN A 360 -24.25 -16.57 -20.74
N ARG A 361 -25.30 -15.75 -20.62
CA ARG A 361 -25.64 -14.69 -21.57
C ARG A 361 -26.43 -13.58 -20.87
N VAL A 362 -26.12 -12.34 -21.23
CA VAL A 362 -26.91 -11.15 -20.88
C VAL A 362 -27.84 -10.83 -22.05
N TYR A 363 -29.01 -10.28 -21.73
CA TYR A 363 -30.05 -9.86 -22.67
C TYR A 363 -30.44 -8.42 -22.36
N SER A 364 -30.83 -7.63 -23.37
CA SER A 364 -31.49 -6.35 -23.12
C SER A 364 -32.92 -6.54 -22.58
N LEU A 365 -33.57 -5.46 -22.13
CA LEU A 365 -34.97 -5.52 -21.68
C LEU A 365 -35.91 -5.90 -22.83
N GLU A 366 -35.61 -5.43 -24.05
CA GLU A 366 -36.30 -5.77 -25.29
C GLU A 366 -36.15 -7.25 -25.66
N GLU A 367 -35.00 -7.86 -25.33
CA GLU A 367 -34.72 -9.28 -25.52
C GLU A 367 -35.30 -10.19 -24.41
N PHE A 368 -35.90 -9.64 -23.35
CA PHE A 368 -36.45 -10.44 -22.23
C PHE A 368 -37.50 -11.49 -22.66
N PRO A 369 -38.37 -11.27 -23.68
CA PRO A 369 -39.19 -12.34 -24.24
C PRO A 369 -38.39 -13.47 -24.91
N GLN A 370 -37.23 -13.16 -25.49
CA GLN A 370 -36.35 -14.16 -26.11
C GLN A 370 -35.57 -14.96 -25.06
N SER A 371 -35.13 -14.34 -23.96
CA SER A 371 -34.44 -15.07 -22.88
C SER A 371 -35.34 -16.17 -22.27
N HIS A 372 -36.64 -15.92 -22.17
CA HIS A 372 -37.67 -16.90 -21.78
C HIS A 372 -37.88 -18.05 -22.78
N ARG A 373 -37.33 -17.98 -24.01
CA ARG A 373 -37.23 -19.09 -24.97
C ARG A 373 -35.90 -19.81 -24.79
N ASP A 374 -34.80 -19.05 -24.84
CA ASP A 374 -33.43 -19.58 -24.82
C ASP A 374 -33.13 -20.36 -23.52
N ILE A 375 -33.72 -19.97 -22.38
CA ILE A 375 -33.57 -20.71 -21.10
C ILE A 375 -34.27 -22.08 -21.08
N MET A 376 -35.16 -22.35 -22.04
CA MET A 376 -35.88 -23.62 -22.18
C MET A 376 -35.39 -24.49 -23.35
N ASP A 377 -34.57 -23.95 -24.25
CA ASP A 377 -33.88 -24.73 -25.29
C ASP A 377 -32.64 -25.42 -24.68
N PRO A 378 -32.57 -26.76 -24.62
CA PRO A 378 -31.41 -27.46 -24.08
C PRO A 378 -30.09 -27.14 -24.80
N ALA A 379 -30.11 -26.63 -26.04
CA ALA A 379 -28.92 -26.22 -26.77
C ALA A 379 -28.39 -24.82 -26.40
N GLN A 380 -29.24 -23.90 -25.92
CA GLN A 380 -28.80 -22.59 -25.40
C GLN A 380 -28.67 -22.59 -23.86
N ALA A 381 -29.44 -23.42 -23.15
CA ALA A 381 -29.43 -23.54 -21.69
C ALA A 381 -28.29 -24.42 -21.15
N ALA A 382 -27.72 -25.31 -21.96
CA ALA A 382 -26.47 -26.01 -21.62
C ALA A 382 -25.29 -25.03 -21.57
N PHE A 383 -24.24 -25.39 -20.81
CA PHE A 383 -22.96 -24.68 -20.84
C PHE A 383 -22.18 -25.01 -22.12
N THR A 384 -22.73 -24.62 -23.27
CA THR A 384 -21.90 -24.39 -24.44
C THR A 384 -21.04 -23.17 -24.10
N PRO A 385 -19.70 -23.28 -24.02
CA PRO A 385 -18.89 -22.09 -23.91
C PRO A 385 -18.97 -21.30 -25.22
N ARG A 386 -19.94 -20.38 -25.32
CA ARG A 386 -19.79 -19.16 -26.15
C ARG A 386 -18.79 -18.19 -25.50
N ILE A 387 -17.71 -18.76 -24.95
CA ILE A 387 -16.46 -18.13 -24.55
C ILE A 387 -15.55 -18.04 -25.78
N GLY A 388 -16.15 -17.84 -26.97
CA GLY A 388 -15.56 -16.92 -27.92
C GLY A 388 -15.92 -15.52 -27.44
N GLY A 389 -15.16 -14.99 -26.47
CA GLY A 389 -15.29 -13.58 -26.09
C GLY A 389 -15.09 -12.76 -27.36
N MET A 390 -16.17 -12.16 -27.88
CA MET A 390 -16.33 -11.98 -29.34
C MET A 390 -15.22 -11.11 -29.94
N THR A 391 -14.20 -11.75 -30.52
CA THR A 391 -12.90 -11.13 -30.80
C THR A 391 -13.04 -9.84 -31.60
N ARG A 392 -12.39 -8.78 -31.09
CA ARG A 392 -12.37 -7.43 -31.67
C ARG A 392 -11.02 -7.11 -32.27
N LEU A 393 -11.03 -6.31 -33.32
CA LEU A 393 -9.86 -5.61 -33.82
C LEU A 393 -9.60 -4.36 -32.97
N LEU A 394 -8.34 -4.16 -32.55
CA LEU A 394 -7.87 -2.91 -31.97
C LEU A 394 -7.08 -2.14 -33.04
N ALA A 395 -7.75 -1.28 -33.80
CA ALA A 395 -7.14 -0.40 -34.79
C ALA A 395 -6.26 0.68 -34.15
N SER A 396 -6.46 1.00 -32.86
CA SER A 396 -5.55 1.88 -32.10
C SER A 396 -4.19 1.25 -31.79
N ARG A 397 -4.03 -0.06 -31.98
CA ARG A 397 -2.81 -0.82 -31.64
C ARG A 397 -2.17 -1.43 -32.89
N SER A 398 -0.84 -1.54 -32.87
CA SER A 398 -0.06 -2.03 -34.00
C SER A 398 1.16 -2.82 -33.54
N LEU A 399 1.80 -3.51 -34.48
CA LEU A 399 2.92 -4.41 -34.21
C LEU A 399 4.17 -4.04 -34.99
N LEU A 400 5.29 -4.02 -34.28
CA LEU A 400 6.64 -4.17 -34.83
C LEU A 400 7.15 -5.58 -34.52
N ILE A 401 8.03 -6.10 -35.36
CA ILE A 401 8.73 -7.37 -35.13
C ILE A 401 10.24 -7.16 -35.18
N LEU A 402 10.94 -7.65 -34.15
CA LEU A 402 12.39 -7.58 -34.03
C LEU A 402 12.98 -8.97 -34.15
N ARG A 403 13.92 -9.17 -35.09
CA ARG A 403 14.59 -10.46 -35.34
C ARG A 403 16.10 -10.36 -35.20
N GLY A 404 16.72 -11.48 -34.81
CA GLY A 404 18.18 -11.63 -34.71
C GLY A 404 18.68 -11.74 -33.26
N GLU A 405 19.79 -12.46 -33.08
CA GLU A 405 20.38 -12.81 -31.78
C GLU A 405 20.47 -11.64 -30.76
N PRO A 406 21.01 -10.45 -31.09
CA PRO A 406 21.15 -9.37 -30.11
C PRO A 406 19.86 -8.58 -29.81
N THR A 407 18.66 -9.11 -30.12
CA THR A 407 17.37 -8.46 -29.86
C THR A 407 17.09 -8.26 -28.37
N LEU A 408 17.21 -9.30 -27.54
CA LEU A 408 17.02 -9.15 -26.09
C LEU A 408 18.11 -8.24 -25.47
N PRO A 409 19.41 -8.37 -25.81
CA PRO A 409 20.45 -7.38 -25.47
C PRO A 409 20.27 -5.96 -26.04
N LEU A 410 19.35 -5.73 -26.98
CA LEU A 410 18.95 -4.39 -27.42
C LEU A 410 17.88 -3.83 -26.48
N LEU A 411 16.75 -4.53 -26.36
CA LEU A 411 15.62 -4.10 -25.54
C LEU A 411 16.00 -3.94 -24.06
N GLN A 412 16.88 -4.81 -23.54
CA GLN A 412 17.34 -4.75 -22.15
C GLN A 412 17.97 -3.41 -21.77
N GLY A 413 18.60 -2.68 -22.70
CA GLY A 413 19.17 -1.35 -22.44
C GLY A 413 18.21 -0.16 -22.62
N ILE A 414 17.01 -0.37 -23.18
CA ILE A 414 16.09 0.70 -23.60
C ILE A 414 14.85 0.74 -22.69
N VAL A 415 14.29 -0.42 -22.37
CA VAL A 415 12.94 -0.54 -21.77
C VAL A 415 13.01 -0.60 -20.23
N THR A 416 11.97 -0.19 -19.50
CA THR A 416 11.94 -0.19 -18.02
C THR A 416 11.83 -1.58 -17.37
N ARG A 417 11.30 -2.57 -18.10
CA ARG A 417 11.12 -3.96 -17.63
C ARG A 417 12.37 -4.80 -17.90
N ASP A 418 12.70 -5.73 -17.00
CA ASP A 418 13.75 -6.71 -17.28
C ASP A 418 13.22 -7.74 -18.29
N VAL A 419 13.81 -7.77 -19.50
CA VAL A 419 13.33 -8.61 -20.60
C VAL A 419 13.73 -10.08 -20.44
N ARG A 420 14.56 -10.43 -19.45
CA ARG A 420 14.88 -11.83 -19.11
C ARG A 420 13.62 -12.60 -18.70
N HIS A 421 12.62 -11.93 -18.11
CA HIS A 421 11.33 -12.56 -17.80
C HIS A 421 10.56 -13.06 -19.04
N LEU A 422 10.94 -12.66 -20.27
CA LEU A 422 10.42 -13.26 -21.51
C LEU A 422 10.88 -14.71 -21.73
N GLU A 423 11.72 -15.27 -20.86
CA GLU A 423 12.03 -16.71 -20.80
C GLU A 423 11.03 -17.48 -19.92
N GLU A 424 10.46 -16.83 -18.90
CA GLU A 424 9.52 -17.43 -17.95
C GLU A 424 8.06 -17.21 -18.34
N LYS A 425 7.75 -16.09 -19.00
CA LYS A 425 6.41 -15.69 -19.44
C LYS A 425 6.48 -15.21 -20.89
N PRO A 426 5.58 -15.66 -21.79
CA PRO A 426 5.65 -15.32 -23.21
C PRO A 426 5.42 -13.82 -23.49
N SER A 427 4.80 -13.08 -22.57
CA SER A 427 4.54 -11.64 -22.69
C SER A 427 4.77 -10.83 -21.41
N THR A 428 5.13 -9.55 -21.55
CA THR A 428 5.22 -8.56 -20.46
C THR A 428 4.98 -7.14 -21.00
N ALA A 429 4.49 -6.23 -20.17
CA ALA A 429 4.47 -4.80 -20.47
C ALA A 429 5.79 -4.10 -20.07
N SER A 430 6.08 -2.95 -20.70
CA SER A 430 7.17 -2.04 -20.33
C SER A 430 6.93 -0.61 -20.86
N PHE A 431 7.56 0.38 -20.24
CA PHE A 431 7.75 1.70 -20.85
C PHE A 431 9.10 1.77 -21.57
N ILE A 432 9.22 2.76 -22.47
CA ILE A 432 10.47 3.35 -22.96
C ILE A 432 10.49 4.80 -22.45
N LEU A 433 11.64 5.27 -21.97
CA LEU A 433 11.76 6.59 -21.35
C LEU A 433 12.55 7.57 -22.22
N ASP A 434 12.28 8.86 -22.02
CA ASP A 434 13.11 9.95 -22.54
C ASP A 434 14.39 10.14 -21.70
N LYS A 435 15.23 11.11 -22.11
CA LYS A 435 16.44 11.49 -21.37
C LYS A 435 16.19 12.03 -19.95
N ASN A 436 14.95 12.41 -19.63
CA ASN A 436 14.54 12.97 -18.35
C ASN A 436 13.87 11.93 -17.42
N GLY A 437 13.68 10.69 -17.89
CA GLY A 437 12.99 9.62 -17.16
C GLY A 437 11.46 9.69 -17.19
N ARG A 438 10.89 10.44 -18.14
CA ARG A 438 9.46 10.47 -18.46
C ARG A 438 9.11 9.39 -19.48
N ILE A 439 7.86 8.92 -19.48
CA ILE A 439 7.39 7.94 -20.48
C ILE A 439 7.40 8.60 -21.87
N ALA A 440 8.19 8.01 -22.78
CA ALA A 440 8.24 8.38 -24.19
C ALA A 440 7.36 7.45 -25.04
N ASP A 441 7.28 6.16 -24.69
CA ASP A 441 6.40 5.18 -25.34
C ASP A 441 5.97 4.08 -24.34
N GLU A 442 4.79 3.51 -24.58
CA GLU A 442 4.27 2.31 -23.91
C GLU A 442 4.29 1.12 -24.88
N ILE A 443 4.75 -0.03 -24.38
CA ILE A 443 4.83 -1.25 -25.18
C ILE A 443 4.41 -2.51 -24.40
N LEU A 444 3.81 -3.46 -25.10
CA LEU A 444 3.77 -4.86 -24.67
C LEU A 444 4.74 -5.64 -25.56
N MET A 445 5.57 -6.49 -24.96
CA MET A 445 6.51 -7.35 -25.67
C MET A 445 6.04 -8.80 -25.57
N ARG A 446 6.03 -9.53 -26.71
CA ARG A 446 5.72 -10.97 -26.77
C ARG A 446 6.85 -11.73 -27.47
N ARG A 447 7.33 -12.81 -26.85
CA ARG A 447 8.37 -13.68 -27.42
C ARG A 447 7.78 -14.64 -28.46
N ARG A 448 8.50 -14.83 -29.56
CA ARG A 448 8.39 -15.95 -30.51
C ARG A 448 9.69 -16.75 -30.49
N GLU A 449 9.78 -17.83 -31.25
CA GLU A 449 10.97 -18.71 -31.27
C GLU A 449 12.24 -17.98 -31.75
N ASP A 450 12.12 -17.13 -32.78
CA ASP A 450 13.24 -16.40 -33.42
C ASP A 450 13.15 -14.87 -33.31
N ALA A 451 12.09 -14.34 -32.68
CA ALA A 451 11.73 -12.93 -32.73
C ALA A 451 11.07 -12.41 -31.43
N VAL A 452 11.00 -11.08 -31.30
CA VAL A 452 10.15 -10.39 -30.31
C VAL A 452 9.16 -9.51 -31.06
N LEU A 453 7.86 -9.73 -30.82
CA LEU A 453 6.81 -8.81 -31.22
C LEU A 453 6.71 -7.67 -30.19
N ILE A 454 6.52 -6.46 -30.67
CA ILE A 454 6.28 -5.26 -29.86
C ILE A 454 4.96 -4.65 -30.27
N GLU A 455 3.98 -4.69 -29.36
CA GLU A 455 2.71 -3.99 -29.48
C GLU A 455 2.85 -2.55 -28.99
N CYS A 456 2.37 -1.58 -29.77
CA CYS A 456 2.40 -0.15 -29.44
C CYS A 456 1.18 0.60 -30.02
N SER A 457 1.03 1.89 -29.66
CA SER A 457 0.08 2.81 -30.29
C SER A 457 0.32 2.87 -31.81
N ALA A 458 -0.73 2.64 -32.60
CA ALA A 458 -0.67 2.68 -34.06
C ALA A 458 -0.19 4.04 -34.59
N GLN A 459 -0.57 5.13 -33.93
CA GLN A 459 -0.17 6.50 -34.27
C GLN A 459 1.33 6.75 -34.04
N ARG A 460 1.95 6.01 -33.09
CA ARG A 460 3.37 6.16 -32.72
C ARG A 460 4.29 5.10 -33.32
N ARG A 461 3.77 4.11 -34.07
CA ARG A 461 4.54 2.99 -34.64
C ARG A 461 5.82 3.43 -35.36
N VAL A 462 5.73 4.47 -36.19
CA VAL A 462 6.86 5.01 -36.97
C VAL A 462 7.90 5.69 -36.07
N LEU A 463 7.45 6.52 -35.11
CA LEU A 463 8.35 7.19 -34.15
C LEU A 463 9.09 6.18 -33.27
N LEU A 464 8.38 5.16 -32.78
CA LEU A 464 8.97 4.06 -32.01
C LEU A 464 9.97 3.25 -32.84
N LYS A 465 9.64 2.92 -34.11
CA LYS A 465 10.55 2.22 -35.03
C LYS A 465 11.84 3.01 -35.21
N ASN A 466 11.73 4.30 -35.54
CA ASN A 466 12.88 5.19 -35.74
C ASN A 466 13.72 5.35 -34.46
N ALA A 467 13.09 5.39 -33.28
CA ALA A 467 13.79 5.38 -32.00
C ALA A 467 14.56 4.07 -31.74
N LEU A 468 13.94 2.91 -31.98
CA LEU A 468 14.58 1.59 -31.86
C LEU A 468 15.72 1.42 -32.88
N GLU A 469 15.58 1.94 -34.10
CA GLU A 469 16.64 1.95 -35.12
C GLU A 469 17.84 2.82 -34.71
N ARG A 470 17.61 4.00 -34.13
CA ARG A 470 18.67 4.84 -33.53
C ARG A 470 19.41 4.08 -32.41
N TYR A 471 18.68 3.46 -31.48
CA TYR A 471 19.29 2.69 -30.38
C TYR A 471 19.93 1.35 -30.80
N ARG A 472 19.56 0.78 -31.96
CA ARG A 472 20.17 -0.44 -32.49
C ARG A 472 21.66 -0.28 -32.75
N LEU A 473 22.09 0.92 -33.18
CA LEU A 473 23.46 1.20 -33.60
C LEU A 473 23.94 0.13 -34.61
N ARG A 474 25.07 -0.53 -34.33
CA ARG A 474 25.67 -1.57 -35.19
C ARG A 474 25.20 -3.01 -34.86
N LYS A 475 24.19 -3.21 -34.00
CA LYS A 475 23.68 -4.55 -33.66
C LYS A 475 22.95 -5.17 -34.86
N LYS A 476 23.17 -6.45 -35.13
CA LYS A 476 22.48 -7.24 -36.16
C LYS A 476 21.05 -7.61 -35.71
N VAL A 477 20.18 -6.61 -35.64
CA VAL A 477 18.74 -6.75 -35.41
C VAL A 477 18.01 -6.19 -36.63
N SER A 478 17.02 -6.89 -37.18
CA SER A 478 16.05 -6.27 -38.08
C SER A 478 14.85 -5.76 -37.28
N ILE A 479 14.28 -4.63 -37.71
CA ILE A 479 13.17 -3.94 -37.04
C ILE A 479 12.15 -3.67 -38.13
N GLU A 480 11.14 -4.53 -38.21
CA GLU A 480 10.17 -4.57 -39.30
C GLU A 480 8.78 -4.22 -38.78
N GLU A 481 7.91 -3.72 -39.67
CA GLU A 481 6.47 -3.64 -39.38
C GLU A 481 5.85 -5.03 -39.57
N CYS A 482 4.82 -5.36 -38.78
CA CYS A 482 4.18 -6.67 -38.85
C CYS A 482 2.78 -6.59 -39.46
N ASP A 483 2.49 -7.49 -40.40
CA ASP A 483 1.18 -7.69 -41.06
C ASP A 483 0.10 -8.31 -40.14
N GLU A 484 0.46 -8.75 -38.93
CA GLU A 484 -0.50 -9.23 -37.94
C GLU A 484 -1.29 -8.06 -37.33
N SER A 485 -2.53 -8.33 -36.95
CA SER A 485 -3.43 -7.40 -36.28
C SER A 485 -3.44 -7.68 -34.77
N VAL A 486 -3.60 -6.63 -33.97
CA VAL A 486 -3.82 -6.76 -32.52
C VAL A 486 -5.31 -7.01 -32.30
N LEU A 487 -5.63 -8.16 -31.74
CA LEU A 487 -7.00 -8.58 -31.46
C LEU A 487 -7.22 -8.73 -29.95
N TRP A 488 -8.43 -8.41 -29.49
CA TRP A 488 -8.79 -8.42 -28.06
C TRP A 488 -10.13 -9.12 -27.79
N SER A 489 -10.26 -9.69 -26.60
CA SER A 489 -11.47 -10.33 -26.09
C SER A 489 -11.52 -10.25 -24.55
N GLU A 490 -12.70 -10.06 -23.95
CA GLU A 490 -12.81 -10.07 -22.47
C GLU A 490 -12.56 -11.44 -21.83
N GLN A 491 -12.73 -12.52 -22.59
CA GLN A 491 -12.58 -13.90 -22.17
C GLN A 491 -11.81 -14.68 -23.25
N LYS A 492 -10.93 -15.61 -22.85
CA LYS A 492 -10.04 -16.35 -23.77
C LYS A 492 -10.82 -16.98 -24.94
N SER A 493 -10.73 -16.36 -26.12
CA SER A 493 -11.56 -16.71 -27.28
C SER A 493 -11.01 -17.82 -28.17
N GLU A 494 -9.69 -18.02 -28.17
CA GLU A 494 -8.99 -18.99 -29.02
C GLU A 494 -7.68 -19.49 -28.37
N ASP A 495 -7.15 -20.62 -28.83
CA ASP A 495 -5.86 -21.12 -28.33
C ASP A 495 -4.68 -20.32 -28.90
N GLY A 496 -3.66 -20.08 -28.08
CA GLY A 496 -2.61 -19.10 -28.37
C GLY A 496 -2.97 -17.65 -28.00
N ALA A 497 -4.20 -17.39 -27.53
CA ALA A 497 -4.55 -16.16 -26.82
C ALA A 497 -3.85 -16.10 -25.44
N GLU A 498 -3.31 -14.93 -25.09
CA GLU A 498 -2.64 -14.67 -23.81
C GLU A 498 -3.40 -13.62 -23.01
N ALA A 499 -3.44 -13.73 -21.69
CA ALA A 499 -4.04 -12.70 -20.84
C ALA A 499 -3.20 -11.41 -20.89
N ASP A 500 -3.83 -10.23 -20.77
CA ASP A 500 -3.11 -8.96 -20.78
C ASP A 500 -2.06 -8.93 -19.63
N PRO A 501 -0.78 -8.64 -19.94
CA PRO A 501 0.31 -8.76 -18.98
C PRO A 501 0.29 -7.68 -17.88
N ARG A 502 -0.58 -6.68 -17.98
CA ARG A 502 -0.71 -5.59 -16.99
C ARG A 502 -1.69 -6.00 -15.89
N VAL A 503 -2.90 -6.43 -16.28
CA VAL A 503 -3.83 -7.18 -15.42
C VAL A 503 -4.69 -8.18 -16.22
N PRO A 504 -4.81 -9.45 -15.80
CA PRO A 504 -5.63 -10.44 -16.50
C PRO A 504 -7.13 -10.10 -16.62
N SER A 505 -7.64 -9.20 -15.79
CA SER A 505 -9.04 -8.73 -15.81
C SER A 505 -9.36 -7.76 -16.95
N LEU A 506 -8.35 -7.22 -17.65
CA LEU A 506 -8.54 -6.48 -18.90
C LEU A 506 -8.91 -7.41 -20.07
N GLY A 507 -8.66 -8.72 -19.94
CA GLY A 507 -9.00 -9.72 -20.94
C GLY A 507 -7.77 -10.32 -21.62
N TRP A 508 -7.93 -10.69 -22.88
CA TRP A 508 -7.01 -11.56 -23.62
C TRP A 508 -6.64 -10.93 -24.97
N ARG A 509 -5.36 -11.06 -25.33
CA ARG A 509 -4.74 -10.62 -26.57
C ARG A 509 -4.51 -11.79 -27.52
N VAL A 510 -4.82 -11.58 -28.79
CA VAL A 510 -4.52 -12.47 -29.91
C VAL A 510 -3.75 -11.67 -30.96
N TYR A 511 -2.80 -12.33 -31.62
CA TYR A 511 -1.89 -11.74 -32.59
C TYR A 511 -1.92 -12.62 -33.84
N ARG A 512 -2.62 -12.17 -34.87
CA ARG A 512 -2.78 -12.80 -36.20
C ARG A 512 -3.39 -11.79 -37.18
N ARG A 513 -3.32 -12.05 -38.48
CA ARG A 513 -4.01 -11.22 -39.49
C ARG A 513 -5.53 -11.22 -39.24
N ALA A 514 -6.17 -10.05 -39.28
CA ALA A 514 -7.62 -9.94 -39.17
C ALA A 514 -8.36 -10.67 -40.31
N SER A 515 -9.51 -11.24 -39.98
CA SER A 515 -10.38 -12.08 -40.81
C SER A 515 -11.85 -11.59 -40.82
N GLY A 516 -12.06 -10.30 -40.58
CA GLY A 516 -13.39 -9.67 -40.55
C GLY A 516 -13.94 -9.42 -39.15
N GLU A 517 -13.10 -9.44 -38.12
CA GLU A 517 -13.45 -8.98 -36.77
C GLU A 517 -13.92 -7.52 -36.80
N ARG A 518 -14.91 -7.19 -35.96
CA ARG A 518 -15.35 -5.80 -35.76
C ARG A 518 -14.28 -5.04 -34.98
N GLU A 519 -14.06 -3.78 -35.33
CA GLU A 519 -13.34 -2.81 -34.48
C GLU A 519 -13.99 -2.70 -33.10
N GLY A 520 -13.19 -2.65 -32.03
CA GLY A 520 -13.65 -2.63 -30.65
C GLY A 520 -12.86 -1.71 -29.73
N ASP A 521 -12.11 -0.74 -30.28
CA ASP A 521 -11.30 0.19 -29.51
C ASP A 521 -12.10 0.99 -28.47
N GLU A 522 -13.39 1.28 -28.74
CA GLU A 522 -14.27 1.95 -27.77
C GLU A 522 -14.67 1.04 -26.60
N GLU A 523 -15.10 -0.19 -26.88
CA GLU A 523 -15.44 -1.19 -25.86
C GLU A 523 -14.23 -1.50 -24.97
N TYR A 524 -13.06 -1.64 -25.62
CA TYR A 524 -11.77 -1.84 -24.98
C TYR A 524 -11.32 -0.63 -24.14
N ARG A 525 -11.51 0.60 -24.62
CA ARG A 525 -11.23 1.84 -23.89
C ARG A 525 -12.10 1.98 -22.65
N GLU A 526 -13.40 1.71 -22.75
CA GLU A 526 -14.31 1.66 -21.59
C GLU A 526 -13.88 0.58 -20.58
N LYS A 527 -13.44 -0.59 -21.05
CA LYS A 527 -12.85 -1.62 -20.18
C LYS A 527 -11.57 -1.14 -19.49
N ARG A 528 -10.63 -0.54 -20.22
CA ARG A 528 -9.39 0.06 -19.68
C ARG A 528 -9.69 1.11 -18.61
N TYR A 529 -10.59 2.04 -18.88
CA TYR A 529 -10.98 3.08 -17.93
C TYR A 529 -11.67 2.49 -16.70
N SER A 530 -12.51 1.46 -16.85
CA SER A 530 -13.12 0.74 -15.71
C SER A 530 -12.09 0.07 -14.78
N LEU A 531 -10.88 -0.17 -15.28
CA LEU A 531 -9.78 -0.81 -14.56
C LEU A 531 -8.63 0.16 -14.21
N GLY A 532 -8.70 1.45 -14.54
CA GLY A 532 -7.64 2.41 -14.23
C GLY A 532 -6.38 2.34 -15.11
N ILE A 533 -6.48 1.76 -16.31
CA ILE A 533 -5.33 1.45 -17.17
C ILE A 533 -5.21 2.49 -18.29
N ALA A 534 -4.22 3.39 -18.18
CA ALA A 534 -3.84 4.24 -19.31
C ALA A 534 -3.02 3.47 -20.34
N GLU A 535 -3.09 3.91 -21.59
CA GLU A 535 -2.40 3.30 -22.72
C GLU A 535 -2.02 4.33 -23.79
N GLY A 536 -0.89 4.13 -24.48
CA GLY A 536 -0.45 5.01 -25.56
C GLY A 536 -0.30 6.47 -25.11
N ASP A 537 -0.95 7.38 -25.84
CA ASP A 537 -0.80 8.82 -25.70
C ASP A 537 -1.23 9.36 -24.33
N GLU A 538 -2.12 8.64 -23.64
CA GLU A 538 -2.57 8.89 -22.26
C GLU A 538 -1.42 8.82 -21.22
N LEU A 539 -0.28 8.23 -21.58
CA LEU A 539 0.89 8.05 -20.71
C LEU A 539 2.03 9.04 -20.97
N LEU A 540 2.01 9.77 -22.08
CA LEU A 540 3.18 10.52 -22.57
C LEU A 540 3.59 11.65 -21.63
N GLY A 541 4.89 11.77 -21.39
CA GLY A 541 5.47 12.78 -20.51
C GLY A 541 5.20 12.56 -19.00
N LEU A 542 4.37 11.58 -18.63
CA LEU A 542 4.14 11.21 -17.23
C LEU A 542 5.36 10.48 -16.63
N LEU A 543 5.41 10.39 -15.30
CA LEU A 543 6.43 9.62 -14.58
C LEU A 543 5.94 8.17 -14.39
N PRO A 544 6.79 7.14 -14.61
CA PRO A 544 6.39 5.74 -14.47
C PRO A 544 5.62 5.41 -13.19
N TRP A 545 6.02 5.97 -12.05
CA TRP A 545 5.39 5.74 -10.75
C TRP A 545 4.03 6.43 -10.58
N HIS A 546 3.84 7.60 -11.20
CA HIS A 546 2.53 8.26 -11.26
C HIS A 546 1.58 7.49 -12.20
N SER A 547 2.11 6.86 -13.25
CA SER A 547 1.38 5.98 -14.18
C SER A 547 1.25 4.52 -13.69
N ASN A 548 1.47 4.26 -12.39
CA ASN A 548 1.33 2.94 -11.77
C ASN A 548 2.22 1.83 -12.38
N GLY A 549 3.39 2.22 -12.91
CA GLY A 549 4.36 1.32 -13.53
C GLY A 549 4.94 0.25 -12.61
N ASP A 550 4.78 0.43 -11.30
CA ASP A 550 5.05 -0.53 -10.25
C ASP A 550 3.94 -1.57 -10.12
N LEU A 551 2.71 -1.10 -9.87
CA LEU A 551 1.54 -1.95 -9.60
C LEU A 551 1.11 -2.75 -10.84
N LEU A 552 1.23 -2.16 -12.02
CA LEU A 552 0.93 -2.77 -13.32
C LEU A 552 2.15 -3.47 -13.95
N GLY A 553 3.27 -3.57 -13.23
CA GLY A 553 4.43 -4.37 -13.64
C GLY A 553 5.18 -3.89 -14.89
N TYR A 554 5.10 -2.61 -15.28
CA TYR A 554 5.90 -2.04 -16.37
C TYR A 554 7.39 -1.84 -16.01
N VAL A 555 7.72 -1.69 -14.73
CA VAL A 555 9.08 -1.39 -14.23
C VAL A 555 9.68 -2.63 -13.55
N SER A 556 11.00 -2.79 -13.61
CA SER A 556 11.76 -3.73 -12.78
C SER A 556 12.78 -2.98 -11.92
N THR A 557 12.52 -2.83 -10.62
CA THR A 557 13.40 -2.12 -9.67
C THR A 557 14.80 -2.71 -9.59
N ASN A 558 14.93 -4.03 -9.77
CA ASN A 558 16.17 -4.78 -9.59
C ASN A 558 16.94 -4.97 -10.92
N LYS A 559 16.56 -4.23 -11.97
CA LYS A 559 17.17 -4.30 -13.30
C LYS A 559 18.48 -3.49 -13.36
N GLY A 560 19.43 -3.93 -14.19
CA GLY A 560 20.60 -3.13 -14.58
C GLY A 560 20.25 -1.94 -15.50
N CYS A 561 21.29 -1.20 -15.92
CA CYS A 561 21.17 0.10 -16.59
C CYS A 561 20.24 0.14 -17.82
N TYR A 562 19.31 1.10 -17.85
CA TYR A 562 18.49 1.45 -19.03
C TYR A 562 18.32 2.97 -19.22
N VAL A 563 17.89 3.40 -20.42
CA VAL A 563 17.66 4.82 -20.76
C VAL A 563 16.62 5.47 -19.84
N GLY A 564 16.87 6.69 -19.36
CA GLY A 564 15.96 7.43 -18.47
C GLY A 564 15.81 6.86 -17.05
N GLN A 565 16.60 5.85 -16.67
CA GLN A 565 16.48 5.16 -15.37
C GLN A 565 16.57 6.10 -14.16
N GLU A 566 17.36 7.18 -14.20
CA GLU A 566 17.76 7.92 -12.99
C GLU A 566 16.57 8.37 -12.14
N LEU A 567 15.58 9.06 -12.75
CA LEU A 567 14.39 9.50 -12.04
C LEU A 567 13.54 8.32 -11.55
N THR A 568 13.37 7.30 -12.39
CA THR A 568 12.63 6.07 -12.05
C THR A 568 13.26 5.33 -10.87
N ALA A 569 14.59 5.29 -10.76
CA ALA A 569 15.32 4.65 -9.67
C ALA A 569 15.30 5.48 -8.38
N ARG A 570 15.34 6.82 -8.47
CA ARG A 570 15.20 7.73 -7.31
C ARG A 570 13.86 7.50 -6.61
N THR A 571 12.75 7.69 -7.33
CA THR A 571 11.39 7.57 -6.79
C THR A 571 11.15 6.19 -6.15
N ALA A 572 11.69 5.11 -6.73
CA ALA A 572 11.63 3.75 -6.17
C ALA A 572 12.22 3.64 -4.75
N THR A 573 13.21 4.48 -4.42
CA THR A 573 13.94 4.45 -3.15
C THR A 573 13.49 5.51 -2.13
N GLN A 574 12.50 6.34 -2.48
CA GLN A 574 12.03 7.47 -1.66
C GLN A 574 10.57 7.32 -1.17
N GLY A 575 9.94 6.18 -1.43
CA GLY A 575 8.99 5.54 -0.51
C GLY A 575 7.56 6.08 -0.36
N MET A 576 7.21 7.28 -0.83
CA MET A 576 5.81 7.80 -0.74
C MET A 576 5.33 8.51 -2.01
N ILE A 577 4.61 7.78 -2.86
CA ILE A 577 3.99 8.30 -4.10
C ILE A 577 2.62 8.91 -3.76
N ARG A 578 2.53 10.25 -3.75
CA ARG A 578 1.33 11.00 -3.31
C ARG A 578 0.29 11.22 -4.41
N ARG A 579 0.71 11.17 -5.68
CA ARG A 579 -0.14 11.32 -6.86
C ARG A 579 -0.05 10.07 -7.73
N ARG A 580 -1.20 9.58 -8.18
CA ARG A 580 -1.29 8.47 -9.12
C ARG A 580 -2.40 8.76 -10.14
N LEU A 581 -2.27 8.15 -11.29
CA LEU A 581 -3.37 8.00 -12.22
C LEU A 581 -4.43 7.08 -11.58
N VAL A 582 -5.67 7.54 -11.49
CA VAL A 582 -6.81 6.79 -10.95
C VAL A 582 -8.02 6.93 -11.88
N PRO A 583 -8.87 5.91 -11.99
CA PRO A 583 -10.10 6.01 -12.76
C PRO A 583 -11.19 6.77 -12.01
N PHE A 584 -12.15 7.29 -12.77
CA PHE A 584 -13.35 7.93 -12.25
C PHE A 584 -14.59 7.60 -13.08
N THR A 585 -15.77 7.82 -12.51
CA THR A 585 -17.06 7.91 -13.21
C THR A 585 -17.55 9.35 -13.26
N ALA A 586 -18.17 9.74 -14.37
CA ALA A 586 -18.81 11.05 -14.57
C ALA A 586 -20.14 10.87 -15.33
N ALA A 587 -20.99 11.90 -15.35
CA ALA A 587 -22.27 11.89 -16.06
C ALA A 587 -22.16 12.22 -17.56
N SER A 588 -20.99 12.69 -18.00
CA SER A 588 -20.64 13.01 -19.38
C SER A 588 -19.13 12.85 -19.55
N THR A 589 -18.65 12.93 -20.80
CA THR A 589 -17.24 13.25 -21.07
C THR A 589 -16.89 14.57 -20.38
N VAL A 590 -15.69 14.65 -19.80
CA VAL A 590 -15.18 15.86 -19.12
C VAL A 590 -13.73 16.14 -19.51
N SER A 591 -13.31 17.41 -19.46
CA SER A 591 -11.94 17.83 -19.76
C SER A 591 -11.33 18.71 -18.66
N GLY A 592 -10.08 19.14 -18.89
CA GLY A 592 -9.42 20.14 -18.06
C GLY A 592 -8.96 19.63 -16.69
N ASP A 593 -9.18 20.46 -15.67
CA ASP A 593 -8.66 20.27 -14.32
C ASP A 593 -9.72 19.73 -13.36
N VAL A 594 -9.27 19.08 -12.29
CA VAL A 594 -10.14 18.50 -11.26
C VAL A 594 -10.05 19.32 -9.98
N HIS A 595 -11.18 19.83 -9.53
CA HIS A 595 -11.32 20.71 -8.38
C HIS A 595 -11.99 19.98 -7.21
N GLY A 596 -11.54 20.27 -5.98
CA GLY A 596 -12.21 19.84 -4.76
C GLY A 596 -13.41 20.72 -4.38
N PRO A 597 -14.10 20.42 -3.28
CA PRO A 597 -15.23 21.23 -2.80
C PRO A 597 -14.78 22.62 -2.29
N ASP A 598 -13.49 22.81 -2.02
CA ASP A 598 -12.87 24.11 -1.74
C ASP A 598 -12.51 24.91 -3.01
N GLY A 599 -12.98 24.47 -4.18
CA GLY A 599 -12.67 25.07 -5.49
C GLY A 599 -11.23 24.88 -5.95
N LYS A 600 -10.35 24.30 -5.13
CA LYS A 600 -8.91 24.20 -5.42
C LYS A 600 -8.62 23.01 -6.32
N LYS A 601 -7.72 23.21 -7.28
CA LYS A 601 -7.21 22.18 -8.20
C LYS A 601 -6.46 21.07 -7.45
N VAL A 602 -7.06 19.88 -7.39
CA VAL A 602 -6.50 18.67 -6.76
C VAL A 602 -5.87 17.70 -7.77
N GLY A 603 -6.17 17.85 -9.06
CA GLY A 603 -5.65 17.01 -10.13
C GLY A 603 -5.99 17.52 -11.53
N LYS A 604 -5.80 16.66 -12.54
CA LYS A 604 -6.11 16.94 -13.95
C LYS A 604 -6.72 15.70 -14.63
N ILE A 605 -7.68 15.90 -15.54
CA ILE A 605 -8.15 14.85 -16.45
C ILE A 605 -7.02 14.48 -17.41
N VAL A 606 -6.74 13.17 -17.53
CA VAL A 606 -5.81 12.62 -18.53
C VAL A 606 -6.59 12.15 -19.75
N ALA A 607 -7.69 11.43 -19.53
CA ALA A 607 -8.60 11.02 -20.59
C ALA A 607 -10.03 10.83 -20.05
N SER A 608 -11.04 10.91 -20.93
CA SER A 608 -12.45 10.74 -20.57
C SER A 608 -13.25 10.11 -21.72
N SER A 609 -14.41 9.57 -21.37
CA SER A 609 -15.45 8.95 -22.18
C SER A 609 -16.81 9.36 -21.57
N PRO A 610 -17.95 9.06 -22.21
CA PRO A 610 -19.26 9.52 -21.72
C PRO A 610 -19.64 9.09 -20.30
N SER A 611 -19.06 8.00 -19.78
CA SER A 611 -19.38 7.46 -18.43
C SER A 611 -18.19 7.43 -17.46
N ARG A 612 -16.96 7.45 -17.97
CA ARG A 612 -15.73 7.18 -17.22
C ARG A 612 -14.54 8.01 -17.69
N GLY A 613 -13.44 7.94 -16.96
CA GLY A 613 -12.15 8.43 -17.43
C GLY A 613 -11.00 8.08 -16.50
N LEU A 614 -9.85 8.66 -16.81
CA LEU A 614 -8.60 8.55 -16.05
C LEU A 614 -8.13 9.95 -15.66
N ALA A 615 -7.84 10.16 -14.38
CA ALA A 615 -7.39 11.44 -13.85
C ALA A 615 -6.11 11.27 -13.02
N MET A 616 -5.21 12.24 -13.12
CA MET A 616 -4.01 12.33 -12.29
C MET A 616 -4.37 13.09 -11.01
N LEU A 617 -4.64 12.38 -9.92
CA LEU A 617 -5.14 12.95 -8.66
C LEU A 617 -4.13 12.81 -7.51
N SER A 618 -4.19 13.74 -6.55
CA SER A 618 -3.65 13.55 -5.20
C SER A 618 -4.49 12.53 -4.44
N LEU A 619 -3.86 11.49 -3.87
CA LEU A 619 -4.56 10.36 -3.26
C LEU A 619 -5.44 10.77 -2.06
N SER A 620 -5.07 11.80 -1.28
CA SER A 620 -5.93 12.26 -0.17
C SER A 620 -7.26 12.89 -0.61
N SER A 621 -7.46 13.10 -1.91
CA SER A 621 -8.63 13.79 -2.47
C SER A 621 -9.60 12.86 -3.16
N MET A 622 -9.43 11.54 -3.08
CA MET A 622 -10.38 10.58 -3.65
C MET A 622 -11.72 10.53 -2.89
N ASP A 623 -11.71 10.68 -1.57
CA ASP A 623 -12.92 10.67 -0.72
C ASP A 623 -13.59 12.06 -0.61
N LYS A 624 -13.33 12.97 -1.55
CA LYS A 624 -13.91 14.32 -1.59
C LYS A 624 -14.87 14.47 -2.78
N ASP A 625 -15.83 15.38 -2.68
CA ASP A 625 -16.68 15.76 -3.82
C ASP A 625 -15.85 16.51 -4.87
N LEU A 626 -15.50 15.83 -5.96
CA LEU A 626 -14.69 16.41 -7.04
C LEU A 626 -15.55 16.87 -8.23
N ARG A 627 -15.09 17.91 -8.93
CA ARG A 627 -15.72 18.41 -10.17
C ARG A 627 -14.68 18.73 -11.25
N SER A 628 -15.09 18.64 -12.53
CA SER A 628 -14.29 19.13 -13.66
C SER A 628 -14.26 20.67 -13.68
N SER A 629 -13.41 21.25 -14.54
CA SER A 629 -13.48 22.67 -14.93
C SER A 629 -14.88 23.08 -15.47
N GLU A 630 -15.65 22.14 -16.01
CA GLU A 630 -17.01 22.34 -16.53
C GLU A 630 -18.09 22.18 -15.44
N GLY A 631 -17.70 21.98 -14.17
CA GLY A 631 -18.61 21.83 -13.03
C GLY A 631 -19.27 20.44 -12.88
N VAL A 632 -19.04 19.52 -13.83
CA VAL A 632 -19.57 18.14 -13.82
C VAL A 632 -18.96 17.36 -12.65
N ALA A 633 -19.79 16.62 -11.92
CA ALA A 633 -19.34 15.81 -10.79
C ALA A 633 -18.49 14.60 -11.23
N ILE A 634 -17.37 14.40 -10.54
CA ILE A 634 -16.38 13.34 -10.78
C ILE A 634 -16.29 12.48 -9.53
N LYS A 635 -16.41 11.16 -9.68
CA LYS A 635 -16.27 10.21 -8.58
C LYS A 635 -15.11 9.23 -8.86
N PRO A 636 -13.91 9.45 -8.30
CA PRO A 636 -12.79 8.53 -8.45
C PRO A 636 -13.01 7.23 -7.68
N PHE A 637 -12.29 6.17 -8.05
CA PHE A 637 -12.31 4.89 -7.34
C PHE A 637 -10.99 4.11 -7.50
N LEU A 638 -10.71 3.18 -6.58
CA LEU A 638 -9.57 2.27 -6.69
C LEU A 638 -9.97 0.93 -7.34
N PRO A 639 -9.32 0.53 -8.46
CA PRO A 639 -9.40 -0.82 -9.02
C PRO A 639 -8.93 -1.90 -8.05
N ASP A 640 -9.33 -3.17 -8.29
CA ASP A 640 -8.95 -4.32 -7.46
C ASP A 640 -7.43 -4.45 -7.23
N TRP A 641 -6.62 -4.24 -8.28
CA TRP A 641 -5.15 -4.30 -8.23
C TRP A 641 -4.48 -3.13 -7.48
N MET A 642 -5.26 -2.14 -7.06
CA MET A 642 -4.79 -0.88 -6.47
C MET A 642 -5.20 -0.71 -5.00
N LYS A 643 -5.92 -1.70 -4.44
CA LYS A 643 -6.54 -1.64 -3.10
C LYS A 643 -5.55 -1.73 -1.93
N ASP A 644 -4.38 -2.30 -2.15
CA ASP A 644 -3.35 -2.45 -1.11
C ASP A 644 -2.57 -1.14 -0.85
N LEU A 645 -2.96 -0.03 -1.49
CA LEU A 645 -2.48 1.31 -1.15
C LEU A 645 -3.04 1.78 0.20
N ASP A 646 -2.17 1.90 1.20
CA ASP A 646 -2.47 2.53 2.48
C ASP A 646 -2.74 4.04 2.31
N LEU A 647 -3.99 4.39 2.05
CA LEU A 647 -4.44 5.77 1.90
C LEU A 647 -4.32 6.56 3.20
N ALA A 648 -4.48 5.92 4.36
CA ALA A 648 -4.43 6.60 5.66
C ALA A 648 -3.06 7.28 5.87
N LYS A 649 -1.97 6.58 5.55
CA LYS A 649 -0.60 7.15 5.54
C LYS A 649 -0.44 8.36 4.60
N VAL A 650 -1.27 8.50 3.55
CA VAL A 650 -1.19 9.64 2.61
C VAL A 650 -2.04 10.83 3.06
N HIS A 651 -3.22 10.60 3.63
CA HIS A 651 -4.10 11.66 4.16
C HIS A 651 -3.40 12.50 5.25
N CYS A 652 -2.73 11.83 6.20
CA CYS A 652 -1.93 12.46 7.24
C CYS A 652 -0.89 13.44 6.69
N VAL A 653 -0.24 13.10 5.57
CA VAL A 653 0.87 13.88 5.00
C VAL A 653 0.38 15.05 4.14
N GLU A 654 -0.74 14.93 3.41
CA GLU A 654 -1.23 16.05 2.59
C GLU A 654 -1.87 17.18 3.42
N MET A 655 -2.48 16.87 4.58
CA MET A 655 -2.96 17.89 5.54
C MET A 655 -1.86 18.92 5.83
N SER A 656 -0.67 18.43 6.22
CA SER A 656 0.50 19.27 6.55
C SER A 656 1.00 20.17 5.42
N THR A 657 0.66 19.84 4.17
CA THR A 657 1.10 20.62 3.01
C THR A 657 0.11 21.70 2.58
N LYS A 658 -1.16 21.65 3.00
CA LYS A 658 -2.13 22.72 2.66
C LYS A 658 -1.90 23.99 3.49
N HIS A 659 -1.59 23.89 4.78
CA HIS A 659 -1.29 25.05 5.62
C HIS A 659 0.05 25.69 5.23
N LEU A 660 1.09 24.87 5.07
CA LEU A 660 2.41 25.33 4.63
C LEU A 660 2.38 25.99 3.24
N LYS A 661 1.52 25.51 2.32
CA LYS A 661 1.30 26.20 1.04
C LYS A 661 0.56 27.52 1.18
N LYS A 662 -0.45 27.64 2.05
CA LYS A 662 -1.14 28.91 2.28
C LYS A 662 -0.15 29.99 2.77
N LEU A 663 0.70 29.63 3.74
CA LEU A 663 1.80 30.46 4.25
C LEU A 663 2.89 30.82 3.22
N MET A 664 2.99 30.08 2.11
CA MET A 664 3.91 30.41 1.00
C MET A 664 3.22 31.22 -0.09
N GLU A 665 1.95 30.94 -0.43
CA GLU A 665 1.17 31.75 -1.38
C GLU A 665 0.94 33.17 -0.85
N GLU A 666 0.69 33.31 0.46
CA GLU A 666 0.54 34.62 1.12
C GLU A 666 1.83 35.46 1.03
N LYS A 667 3.01 34.82 1.10
CA LYS A 667 4.30 35.48 0.85
C LYS A 667 4.62 35.66 -0.63
N ARG A 668 4.05 34.83 -1.50
CA ARG A 668 4.27 34.93 -2.94
C ARG A 668 3.57 36.14 -3.53
N VAL A 669 2.42 36.53 -2.99
CA VAL A 669 1.73 37.79 -3.31
C VAL A 669 2.48 39.03 -2.75
N GLU A 670 3.38 38.86 -1.77
CA GLU A 670 4.33 39.91 -1.37
C GLU A 670 5.49 40.02 -2.39
N VAL A 671 6.06 38.89 -2.83
CA VAL A 671 7.17 38.85 -3.79
C VAL A 671 6.76 39.23 -5.22
N GLU A 672 5.58 38.81 -5.69
CA GLU A 672 5.05 39.18 -7.01
C GLU A 672 4.73 40.69 -7.14
N LYS A 673 4.85 41.47 -6.05
CA LYS A 673 4.85 42.95 -6.04
C LYS A 673 6.26 43.58 -6.05
N GLU A 674 7.30 42.80 -5.76
CA GLU A 674 8.70 43.24 -5.84
C GLU A 674 9.34 42.83 -7.19
N GLU A 675 8.80 41.80 -7.86
CA GLU A 675 9.32 41.30 -9.14
C GLU A 675 8.87 42.10 -10.39
N GLU A 676 7.85 42.97 -10.30
CA GLU A 676 7.41 43.83 -11.43
C GLU A 676 8.41 44.97 -11.81
N GLU A 677 9.44 45.26 -10.99
CA GLU A 677 10.41 46.34 -11.26
C GLU A 677 11.75 45.89 -11.90
N SER A 678 11.97 44.60 -12.22
CA SER A 678 13.28 44.16 -12.74
C SER A 678 13.29 42.99 -13.74
N GLU A 679 13.03 43.27 -15.03
CA GLU A 679 13.43 42.40 -16.15
C GLU A 679 14.35 43.13 -17.14
N SER A 680 15.62 42.69 -17.26
CA SER A 680 16.42 42.88 -18.48
C SER A 680 17.66 41.95 -18.59
N GLU A 681 17.75 41.31 -19.77
CA GLU A 681 18.97 40.87 -20.50
C GLU A 681 19.86 39.67 -20.04
N GLU A 682 19.60 38.55 -20.72
CA GLU A 682 20.55 37.67 -21.46
C GLU A 682 21.38 36.53 -20.80
N GLU A 683 21.61 35.48 -21.62
CA GLU A 683 22.27 34.19 -21.31
C GLU A 683 23.61 34.00 -22.02
N VAL A 684 24.58 33.29 -21.40
CA VAL A 684 25.58 32.46 -22.13
C VAL A 684 25.91 31.20 -21.31
N GLY A 685 25.85 30.02 -21.95
CA GLY A 685 25.84 28.71 -21.27
C GLY A 685 27.17 27.95 -21.08
N GLY A 686 27.07 26.79 -20.40
CA GLY A 686 28.18 25.88 -20.04
C GLY A 686 28.24 24.54 -20.80
N PRO A 687 29.24 23.67 -20.51
CA PRO A 687 29.67 22.58 -21.41
C PRO A 687 28.82 21.30 -21.39
N ILE A 688 28.78 20.64 -22.55
CA ILE A 688 27.83 19.60 -22.94
C ILE A 688 28.18 18.18 -22.41
N ASN A 689 27.15 17.42 -22.02
CA ASN A 689 27.23 16.00 -21.64
C ASN A 689 27.41 15.08 -22.86
N ARG A 690 28.31 14.08 -22.79
CA ARG A 690 28.78 13.26 -23.94
C ARG A 690 27.75 12.34 -24.59
N PHE A 691 26.52 12.27 -24.08
CA PHE A 691 25.41 11.57 -24.74
C PHE A 691 24.46 12.49 -25.53
N ALA A 692 24.70 13.82 -25.54
CA ALA A 692 23.84 14.77 -26.26
C ALA A 692 24.05 14.79 -27.79
N MET A 693 25.17 14.27 -28.30
CA MET A 693 25.55 14.32 -29.72
C MET A 693 24.78 13.34 -30.65
N LEU A 694 23.68 12.73 -30.21
CA LEU A 694 22.98 11.66 -30.95
C LEU A 694 21.47 11.90 -31.22
N ASN A 695 20.93 13.07 -30.85
CA ASN A 695 19.54 13.46 -31.15
C ASN A 695 19.49 14.95 -31.60
N MET A 696 19.99 15.22 -32.81
CA MET A 696 19.69 16.42 -33.60
C MET A 696 19.19 15.94 -34.98
N GLY A 697 18.15 16.57 -35.52
CA GLY A 697 17.29 16.03 -36.60
C GLY A 697 16.05 15.35 -35.99
N ASP A 698 14.84 15.91 -36.06
CA ASP A 698 14.12 16.31 -37.27
C ASP A 698 13.04 17.34 -36.89
N ASP A 699 13.02 18.47 -37.60
CA ASP A 699 11.89 19.41 -37.75
C ASP A 699 12.33 20.44 -38.82
N GLU A 700 12.10 20.13 -40.09
CA GLU A 700 12.23 21.12 -41.17
C GLU A 700 10.91 21.88 -41.33
N GLU A 701 10.95 23.22 -41.21
CA GLU A 701 10.10 24.03 -42.09
C GLU A 701 10.84 25.30 -42.55
N THR A 702 10.66 25.60 -43.84
CA THR A 702 11.57 26.45 -44.63
C THR A 702 11.48 27.95 -44.37
N LYS A 703 12.61 28.68 -44.49
CA LYS A 703 12.75 29.80 -45.45
C LYS A 703 14.18 30.31 -45.70
N SER A 704 14.66 29.99 -46.92
CA SER A 704 15.42 30.84 -47.86
C SER A 704 16.62 31.70 -47.41
N ALA A 705 17.82 31.28 -47.89
CA ALA A 705 18.88 32.05 -48.56
C ALA A 705 19.57 33.23 -47.81
N THR A 706 20.81 33.64 -48.11
CA THR A 706 21.77 33.40 -49.23
C THR A 706 23.18 33.11 -48.66
N GLU A 707 23.92 32.08 -49.09
CA GLU A 707 25.02 32.06 -50.10
C GLU A 707 26.41 32.50 -49.58
N GLU A 708 27.47 32.10 -50.30
CA GLU A 708 28.92 32.32 -50.07
C GLU A 708 29.48 31.55 -48.83
N GLU A 709 30.42 30.60 -48.93
CA GLU A 709 31.81 30.60 -49.45
C GLU A 709 32.78 31.36 -48.48
N GLU A 710 33.99 30.90 -48.17
CA GLU A 710 34.91 29.96 -48.88
C GLU A 710 35.90 29.22 -47.91
N GLU A 711 36.70 28.32 -48.47
CA GLU A 711 37.99 27.67 -48.07
C GLU A 711 38.65 27.93 -46.67
N GLU A 712 39.03 26.87 -45.92
CA GLU A 712 40.33 26.16 -45.90
C GLU A 712 41.59 26.94 -45.42
N GLU A 713 42.29 26.40 -44.40
CA GLU A 713 43.74 26.08 -44.51
C GLU A 713 44.23 25.15 -43.36
N GLU A 714 45.29 24.37 -43.62
CA GLU A 714 46.05 23.63 -42.60
C GLU A 714 47.04 24.59 -41.83
N VAL A 715 47.92 24.20 -40.89
CA VAL A 715 49.24 23.58 -41.16
C VAL A 715 50.06 23.41 -39.84
N LYS A 716 50.67 22.23 -39.65
CA LYS A 716 51.92 21.85 -38.92
C LYS A 716 52.36 22.53 -37.59
N VAL A 717 52.40 21.72 -36.52
CA VAL A 717 53.62 21.10 -35.93
C VAL A 717 54.98 21.84 -36.00
N GLU A 718 55.61 22.11 -34.84
CA GLU A 718 56.97 21.60 -34.50
C GLU A 718 57.34 21.74 -33.00
N GLU A 719 58.34 20.99 -32.52
CA GLU A 719 58.91 21.03 -31.16
C GLU A 719 60.26 21.80 -31.09
N LYS A 720 60.64 22.32 -29.90
CA LYS A 720 62.05 22.35 -29.42
C LYS A 720 62.18 22.72 -27.92
N GLY A 721 63.29 22.28 -27.30
CA GLY A 721 63.80 22.79 -26.02
C GLY A 721 64.64 24.08 -26.20
N ASP A 722 65.51 24.51 -25.28
CA ASP A 722 66.08 23.90 -24.06
C ASP A 722 66.79 25.01 -23.21
N ASN A 723 67.39 24.68 -22.05
CA ASN A 723 68.28 25.53 -21.21
C ASN A 723 67.63 26.70 -20.41
N ALA A 724 68.20 27.31 -19.36
CA ALA A 724 69.20 26.95 -18.31
C ALA A 724 69.35 28.16 -17.34
N ALA A 725 70.01 28.17 -16.15
CA ALA A 725 70.28 27.24 -15.03
C ALA A 725 71.13 28.00 -13.95
N LYS A 726 71.51 27.38 -12.81
CA LYS A 726 72.45 27.86 -11.72
C LYS A 726 71.81 28.77 -10.65
N LYS A 727 72.25 28.92 -9.37
CA LYS A 727 73.24 28.38 -8.35
C LYS A 727 72.73 28.97 -6.98
N LYS A 728 73.03 28.61 -5.71
CA LYS A 728 73.64 27.56 -4.82
C LYS A 728 73.03 27.87 -3.40
N LYS A 729 73.35 27.40 -2.18
CA LYS A 729 74.41 26.62 -1.45
C LYS A 729 73.70 26.10 -0.15
N LYS A 730 73.64 24.79 0.18
CA LYS A 730 74.45 24.04 1.20
C LYS A 730 74.63 24.71 2.59
N ASN A 731 74.52 23.97 3.72
CA ASN A 731 75.39 22.82 4.04
C ASN A 731 74.86 21.75 5.05
N ASN A 732 75.57 20.61 5.16
CA ASN A 732 75.24 19.41 5.97
C ASN A 732 75.96 19.33 7.34
N LYS A 733 75.41 18.52 8.28
CA LYS A 733 76.23 17.57 9.07
C LYS A 733 75.43 16.37 9.63
N LYS A 734 76.10 15.24 9.87
CA LYS A 734 75.58 14.00 10.52
C LYS A 734 76.13 13.90 11.95
N ASN A 735 75.46 13.16 12.85
CA ASN A 735 76.15 12.23 13.77
C ASN A 735 75.27 11.08 14.31
N LYS A 736 75.74 10.30 15.30
CA LYS A 736 75.54 8.83 15.34
C LYS A 736 75.50 8.21 16.77
N LYS A 737 74.59 7.23 16.98
CA LYS A 737 74.66 6.02 17.86
C LYS A 737 74.41 6.07 19.40
N LYS A 738 73.77 4.98 19.88
CA LYS A 738 73.68 4.39 21.25
C LYS A 738 72.86 5.13 22.34
N GLY A 739 72.25 4.47 23.33
CA GLY A 739 71.83 3.05 23.46
C GLY A 739 72.05 2.34 24.82
N ASN A 740 70.97 1.80 25.42
CA ASN A 740 70.84 0.68 26.39
C ASN A 740 69.32 0.29 26.45
N GLN A 741 68.77 -0.86 26.92
CA GLN A 741 69.12 -2.10 27.65
C GLN A 741 68.63 -2.25 29.13
N LYS A 742 67.84 -3.31 29.36
CA LYS A 742 67.54 -4.06 30.62
C LYS A 742 66.60 -3.39 31.65
N LYS A 743 65.80 -4.12 32.46
CA LYS A 743 65.62 -5.59 32.65
C LYS A 743 64.20 -5.98 33.16
N LYS A 744 63.85 -7.27 33.06
CA LYS A 744 62.76 -7.99 33.78
C LYS A 744 62.81 -7.85 35.32
N VAL A 745 61.66 -8.04 36.00
CA VAL A 745 61.37 -9.13 36.97
C VAL A 745 59.86 -9.49 36.86
N GLU A 746 59.49 -10.72 37.21
CA GLU A 746 58.11 -11.27 37.32
C GLU A 746 57.82 -11.64 38.78
N GLU A 747 56.56 -11.67 39.22
CA GLU A 747 56.15 -12.44 40.41
C GLU A 747 54.65 -12.77 40.39
N GLU A 748 54.30 -13.99 40.83
CA GLU A 748 52.93 -14.52 40.97
C GLU A 748 52.61 -14.73 42.46
N SER A 749 51.32 -14.77 42.82
CA SER A 749 50.87 -15.45 44.04
C SER A 749 49.43 -15.94 43.93
N ASN A 750 49.12 -17.04 44.62
CA ASN A 750 47.83 -17.74 44.63
C ASN A 750 47.18 -17.71 46.03
N ASP A 751 45.98 -18.31 46.11
CA ASP A 751 45.16 -18.67 47.29
C ASP A 751 44.12 -17.66 47.81
N ALA A 752 42.95 -18.07 48.34
CA ALA A 752 42.17 -19.30 48.11
C ALA A 752 40.76 -19.24 48.78
N LYS A 753 39.75 -19.80 48.10
CA LYS A 753 38.50 -20.42 48.63
C LYS A 753 37.40 -19.59 49.33
N LYS A 754 36.16 -19.96 48.95
CA LYS A 754 34.91 -20.09 49.74
C LYS A 754 34.20 -18.79 50.20
N ASP A 755 32.87 -18.78 50.37
CA ASP A 755 31.85 -19.85 50.30
C ASP A 755 30.72 -19.55 49.27
N GLU A 756 29.81 -20.51 49.08
CA GLU A 756 28.64 -20.48 48.18
C GLU A 756 27.37 -20.03 48.91
N ASP A 757 26.42 -19.35 48.24
CA ASP A 757 25.00 -19.76 48.15
C ASP A 757 24.10 -18.76 47.35
N GLU A 758 22.99 -19.28 46.82
CA GLU A 758 21.83 -18.64 46.14
C GLU A 758 22.08 -17.75 44.88
N ILE A 759 21.85 -18.32 43.68
CA ILE A 759 21.83 -17.63 42.37
C ILE A 759 20.67 -18.10 41.48
N TYR A 760 19.78 -17.17 41.09
CA TYR A 760 18.93 -17.10 39.88
C TYR A 760 18.48 -15.61 39.78
N ASP A 761 18.49 -14.87 38.68
CA ASP A 761 18.68 -15.14 37.24
C ASP A 761 19.54 -14.04 36.54
N ASP A 762 19.78 -14.18 35.24
CA ASP A 762 20.14 -13.12 34.27
C ASP A 762 21.51 -12.39 34.40
N GLU A 763 22.63 -13.10 34.21
CA GLU A 763 23.86 -12.47 33.67
C GLU A 763 24.72 -13.43 32.80
N ILE A 764 24.75 -13.21 31.48
CA ILE A 764 25.73 -13.80 30.55
C ILE A 764 26.43 -12.68 29.77
N ASP A 765 27.35 -11.98 30.45
CA ASP A 765 28.44 -11.23 29.82
C ASP A 765 29.61 -11.12 30.82
N SER A 766 30.29 -12.25 31.08
CA SER A 766 31.38 -12.33 32.07
C SER A 766 32.50 -11.33 31.71
N PRO A 767 32.70 -10.25 32.48
CA PRO A 767 33.20 -9.02 31.89
C PRO A 767 34.72 -8.95 31.76
N ILE A 768 35.18 -8.47 30.61
CA ILE A 768 36.37 -7.61 30.60
C ILE A 768 36.02 -6.41 31.49
N SER A 769 36.80 -6.18 32.56
CA SER A 769 36.46 -5.14 33.54
C SER A 769 36.27 -3.78 32.86
N LEU A 770 35.32 -2.97 33.35
CA LEU A 770 35.08 -1.64 32.79
C LEU A 770 36.36 -0.78 32.78
N SER A 771 37.30 -1.00 33.71
CA SER A 771 38.63 -0.36 33.71
C SER A 771 39.54 -0.88 32.59
N GLN A 772 39.53 -2.19 32.30
CA GLN A 772 40.28 -2.79 31.19
C GLN A 772 39.72 -2.37 29.82
N LEU A 773 38.39 -2.32 29.67
CA LEU A 773 37.71 -1.74 28.50
C LEU A 773 38.09 -0.27 28.32
N THR A 774 38.12 0.52 29.41
CA THR A 774 38.48 1.94 29.37
C THR A 774 39.96 2.13 29.00
N ALA A 775 40.89 1.37 29.59
CA ALA A 775 42.32 1.42 29.25
C ALA A 775 42.61 0.98 27.79
N ALA A 776 41.86 0.00 27.27
CA ALA A 776 41.92 -0.35 25.85
C ALA A 776 41.43 0.81 24.96
N CYS A 777 40.33 1.47 25.36
CA CYS A 777 39.79 2.65 24.68
C CYS A 777 40.72 3.89 24.76
N GLU A 778 41.48 4.08 25.84
CA GLU A 778 42.48 5.15 25.94
C GLU A 778 43.57 5.01 24.88
N SER A 779 44.01 3.79 24.58
CA SER A 779 44.94 3.52 23.47
C SER A 779 44.36 3.87 22.09
N ALA A 780 43.03 3.97 21.99
CA ALA A 780 42.29 4.20 20.76
C ALA A 780 41.92 5.68 20.49
N GLU A 781 42.13 6.62 21.43
CA GLU A 781 41.84 8.06 21.23
C GLU A 781 42.42 8.56 19.89
N ASN A 782 43.69 8.22 19.63
CA ASN A 782 44.40 8.66 18.43
C ASN A 782 43.87 8.04 17.12
N LEU A 783 43.09 6.95 17.18
CA LEU A 783 42.41 6.39 16.00
C LEU A 783 41.06 7.09 15.74
N PHE A 784 40.29 7.36 16.79
CA PHE A 784 38.95 7.95 16.71
C PHE A 784 38.94 9.49 16.78
N LYS A 785 40.12 10.12 16.77
CA LYS A 785 40.25 11.58 16.69
C LYS A 785 39.61 12.16 15.42
N PHE A 786 38.79 13.20 15.61
CA PHE A 786 38.17 14.01 14.56
C PHE A 786 39.21 14.91 13.86
N ASP A 787 39.17 15.01 12.53
CA ASP A 787 40.01 15.92 11.74
C ASP A 787 39.23 17.19 11.33
N PRO A 788 39.55 18.38 11.89
CA PRO A 788 38.91 19.64 11.51
C PRO A 788 39.12 20.07 10.04
N LYS A 789 40.03 19.42 9.29
CA LYS A 789 40.25 19.71 7.86
C LYS A 789 39.24 19.00 6.94
N MET A 790 38.44 18.09 7.49
CA MET A 790 37.44 17.28 6.78
C MET A 790 36.06 17.45 7.42
N ILE A 791 35.67 18.73 7.61
CA ILE A 791 34.33 19.16 8.07
C ILE A 791 33.40 19.41 6.87
N ASP A 792 33.87 20.19 5.88
CA ASP A 792 33.12 20.57 4.67
C ASP A 792 33.21 19.46 3.60
N PRO A 793 32.11 18.78 3.24
CA PRO A 793 32.11 17.79 2.16
C PRO A 793 32.53 18.38 0.81
N MET A 794 32.33 19.69 0.57
CA MET A 794 32.79 20.34 -0.65
C MET A 794 34.32 20.44 -0.73
N VAL A 795 35.05 20.41 0.40
CA VAL A 795 36.52 20.30 0.40
C VAL A 795 36.97 18.89 -0.01
N GLU A 796 36.21 17.84 0.31
CA GLU A 796 36.48 16.49 -0.21
C GLU A 796 36.14 16.38 -1.70
N LEU A 797 34.96 16.87 -2.10
CA LEU A 797 34.47 16.80 -3.48
C LEU A 797 35.37 17.56 -4.47
N ARG A 798 35.84 18.77 -4.10
CA ARG A 798 36.80 19.54 -4.91
C ARG A 798 38.14 18.79 -5.09
N LYS A 799 38.59 18.01 -4.10
CA LYS A 799 39.82 17.19 -4.19
C LYS A 799 39.65 15.97 -5.08
N SER A 800 38.46 15.37 -5.12
CA SER A 800 38.19 14.14 -5.89
C SER A 800 37.81 14.39 -7.35
N ILE A 801 37.10 15.48 -7.66
CA ILE A 801 36.67 15.84 -9.03
C ILE A 801 37.66 16.81 -9.72
N GLY A 802 38.40 17.61 -8.95
CA GLY A 802 39.40 18.54 -9.47
C GLY A 802 38.84 19.90 -9.91
N LYS A 803 39.71 20.73 -10.53
CA LYS A 803 39.46 22.16 -10.77
C LYS A 803 38.29 22.51 -11.70
N ALA A 804 37.75 21.53 -12.45
CA ALA A 804 36.62 21.75 -13.36
C ALA A 804 35.27 21.92 -12.64
N PHE A 805 35.18 21.60 -11.34
CA PHE A 805 33.95 21.71 -10.56
C PHE A 805 33.64 23.18 -10.20
N ARG A 806 33.02 23.92 -11.14
CA ARG A 806 32.28 25.15 -10.86
C ARG A 806 30.80 24.81 -10.66
N MET A 807 30.20 25.39 -9.63
CA MET A 807 28.74 25.57 -9.57
C MET A 807 28.40 26.87 -10.29
N GLU A 808 27.25 26.91 -10.94
CA GLU A 808 26.65 28.17 -11.40
C GLU A 808 26.16 29.01 -10.20
N GLY A 809 25.88 30.29 -10.47
CA GLY A 809 25.88 31.33 -9.44
C GLY A 809 24.81 31.20 -8.36
N ARG A 810 25.25 30.98 -7.11
CA ARG A 810 24.75 31.80 -6.00
C ARG A 810 25.83 32.80 -5.61
N THR A 811 25.68 34.02 -6.10
CA THR A 811 26.46 35.17 -5.65
C THR A 811 26.19 35.38 -4.17
N GLU A 812 27.21 35.34 -3.31
CA GLU A 812 27.05 35.62 -1.88
C GLU A 812 26.82 37.14 -1.68
N GLN A 813 25.62 37.61 -1.96
CA GLN A 813 25.13 38.88 -1.43
C GLN A 813 25.05 38.73 0.10
N ALA A 814 26.08 39.19 0.79
CA ALA A 814 26.13 39.20 2.24
C ALA A 814 25.10 40.18 2.79
N ALA A 815 23.90 39.68 3.08
CA ALA A 815 22.78 40.45 3.63
C ALA A 815 23.24 41.26 4.86
N ARG A 816 23.24 42.59 4.72
CA ARG A 816 23.69 43.53 5.77
C ARG A 816 22.57 43.82 6.78
N GLY A 817 22.08 42.78 7.43
CA GLY A 817 21.04 42.87 8.46
C GLY A 817 20.95 41.59 9.28
N GLY A 818 20.86 41.71 10.61
CA GLY A 818 20.84 40.58 11.54
C GLY A 818 22.23 40.18 12.06
N GLY A 819 22.31 39.81 13.33
CA GLY A 819 23.57 39.44 14.00
C GLY A 819 24.14 38.11 13.50
N GLN A 820 25.47 38.01 13.37
CA GLN A 820 26.11 36.77 12.94
C GLN A 820 25.89 35.63 13.95
N ALA A 821 25.48 34.47 13.43
CA ALA A 821 25.50 33.21 14.17
C ALA A 821 26.93 32.87 14.64
N ARG A 822 27.05 32.18 15.79
CA ARG A 822 28.33 31.76 16.34
C ARG A 822 28.97 30.74 15.39
N LYS A 823 30.22 30.95 14.99
CA LYS A 823 30.97 29.97 14.18
C LYS A 823 31.01 28.61 14.88
N SER A 824 30.45 27.59 14.24
CA SER A 824 30.51 26.20 14.71
C SER A 824 31.90 25.60 14.49
N ARG A 825 32.24 24.56 15.29
CA ARG A 825 33.41 23.70 15.08
C ARG A 825 33.10 22.44 14.27
N TYR A 826 31.83 22.18 13.95
CA TYR A 826 31.38 20.92 13.34
C TYR A 826 30.55 21.09 12.07
N VAL A 827 30.06 22.30 11.75
CA VAL A 827 29.32 22.57 10.50
C VAL A 827 29.65 23.94 9.92
N VAL A 828 29.40 24.13 8.62
CA VAL A 828 29.48 25.46 7.98
C VAL A 828 28.17 26.21 8.22
N THR A 829 28.19 27.16 9.16
CA THR A 829 27.04 27.99 9.53
C THR A 829 26.66 28.96 8.41
N LYS A 830 25.40 28.95 7.99
CA LYS A 830 24.81 29.90 7.03
C LYS A 830 23.93 30.95 7.74
N HIS A 831 23.03 31.61 7.01
CA HIS A 831 22.01 32.55 7.49
C HIS A 831 20.90 31.86 8.33
N TRP A 832 21.28 31.12 9.37
CA TRP A 832 20.34 30.45 10.27
C TRP A 832 19.86 31.38 11.38
N PRO A 833 18.67 31.15 11.98
CA PRO A 833 18.19 31.90 13.13
C PRO A 833 19.20 31.91 14.28
N LEU A 834 19.26 33.00 15.04
CA LEU A 834 20.10 33.07 16.25
C LEU A 834 19.64 32.02 17.27
N PHE A 835 20.59 31.24 17.79
CA PHE A 835 20.31 30.23 18.81
C PHE A 835 19.89 30.90 20.13
N LYS A 836 18.59 30.89 20.39
CA LYS A 836 18.02 31.06 21.74
C LYS A 836 18.05 29.69 22.43
N LYS A 837 18.23 29.65 23.76
CA LYS A 837 18.28 28.36 24.49
C LYS A 837 16.98 27.56 24.35
N GLY A 838 15.81 28.21 24.32
CA GLY A 838 14.52 27.57 23.97
C GLY A 838 14.21 26.32 24.81
N GLY A 839 14.52 26.36 26.10
CA GLY A 839 14.46 25.22 27.02
C GLY A 839 15.52 24.10 26.84
N LEU A 840 16.34 24.11 25.77
CA LEU A 840 17.41 23.11 25.56
C LEU A 840 18.73 23.53 26.24
N SER A 841 19.29 22.65 27.05
CA SER A 841 20.59 22.84 27.70
C SER A 841 21.26 21.50 28.00
N MET A 842 22.45 21.52 28.60
CA MET A 842 23.19 20.31 28.97
C MET A 842 23.83 20.45 30.37
N GLU A 843 23.71 19.39 31.17
CA GLU A 843 24.29 19.28 32.50
C GLU A 843 25.35 18.17 32.59
N ILE A 844 26.06 18.13 33.72
CA ILE A 844 26.98 17.04 34.06
C ILE A 844 26.21 16.01 34.89
N SER A 845 25.97 14.83 34.32
CA SER A 845 25.23 13.75 34.99
C SER A 845 26.14 12.93 35.93
N LEU A 846 27.40 12.69 35.53
CA LEU A 846 28.37 11.95 36.35
C LEU A 846 29.80 12.39 36.03
N LYS A 847 30.65 12.53 37.06
CA LYS A 847 32.11 12.59 36.91
C LYS A 847 32.68 11.25 37.39
N ARG A 848 33.36 10.51 36.49
CA ARG A 848 34.02 9.24 36.82
C ARG A 848 35.43 9.48 37.34
N THR A 849 35.96 8.53 38.10
CA THR A 849 37.31 8.57 38.69
C THR A 849 38.45 8.38 37.69
N ASP A 850 38.14 7.94 36.47
CA ASP A 850 39.03 7.83 35.30
C ASP A 850 39.18 9.15 34.51
N GLY A 851 38.57 10.25 34.98
CA GLY A 851 38.58 11.55 34.30
C GLY A 851 37.56 11.70 33.18
N VAL A 852 36.75 10.66 32.90
CA VAL A 852 35.63 10.75 31.95
C VAL A 852 34.45 11.48 32.60
N THR A 853 33.87 12.45 31.89
CA THR A 853 32.67 13.17 32.33
C THR A 853 31.49 12.78 31.44
N VAL A 854 30.41 12.31 32.07
CA VAL A 854 29.15 11.95 31.44
C VAL A 854 28.19 13.13 31.53
N PHE A 855 27.61 13.50 30.41
CA PHE A 855 26.68 14.63 30.27
C PHE A 855 25.28 14.13 29.91
N ARG A 856 24.28 14.98 30.12
CA ARG A 856 22.88 14.77 29.73
C ARG A 856 22.31 16.07 29.17
N PHE A 857 21.53 16.00 28.10
CA PHE A 857 20.66 17.10 27.71
C PHE A 857 19.53 17.27 28.71
N VAL A 858 19.23 18.52 29.07
CA VAL A 858 18.15 18.89 29.97
C VAL A 858 17.13 19.69 29.19
N HIS A 859 15.94 19.12 29.08
CA HIS A 859 14.76 19.78 28.52
C HIS A 859 14.02 20.50 29.66
N GLY A 860 14.11 21.83 29.68
CA GLY A 860 13.28 22.70 30.52
C GLY A 860 11.84 22.82 29.99
N THR A 861 10.95 23.42 30.77
CA THR A 861 9.48 23.40 30.55
C THR A 861 9.05 23.77 29.11
N GLU A 862 9.63 24.83 28.54
CA GLU A 862 9.40 25.25 27.15
C GLU A 862 9.67 24.11 26.15
N TYR A 863 10.84 23.47 26.25
CA TYR A 863 11.21 22.34 25.40
C TYR A 863 10.43 21.07 25.73
N ARG A 864 10.04 20.85 27.00
CA ARG A 864 9.15 19.72 27.36
C ARG A 864 7.79 19.84 26.71
N ASN A 865 7.21 21.04 26.66
CA ASN A 865 5.92 21.27 26.02
C ASN A 865 6.00 21.07 24.50
N ILE A 866 7.07 21.54 23.86
CA ILE A 866 7.32 21.33 22.42
C ILE A 866 7.55 19.83 22.11
N GLU A 867 8.27 19.10 22.95
CA GLU A 867 8.48 17.64 22.78
C GLU A 867 7.19 16.84 23.04
N LYS A 868 6.31 17.27 23.95
CA LYS A 868 4.96 16.70 24.11
C LYS A 868 4.11 16.92 22.85
N LEU A 869 4.11 18.14 22.31
CA LEU A 869 3.43 18.48 21.04
C LEU A 869 3.95 17.65 19.87
N MET A 870 5.28 17.45 19.80
CA MET A 870 5.95 16.62 18.81
C MET A 870 5.53 15.14 18.94
N ARG A 871 5.56 14.56 20.15
CA ARG A 871 5.08 13.19 20.42
C ARG A 871 3.59 13.02 20.09
N MET A 872 2.74 14.01 20.38
CA MET A 872 1.34 14.01 19.94
C MET A 872 1.23 14.03 18.42
N GLY A 873 2.06 14.80 17.72
CA GLY A 873 2.18 14.79 16.26
C GLY A 873 2.58 13.43 15.68
N GLU A 874 3.53 12.74 16.31
CA GLU A 874 3.90 11.37 15.90
C GLU A 874 2.77 10.36 16.16
N LEU A 875 2.15 10.37 17.35
CA LEU A 875 1.07 9.44 17.73
C LEU A 875 -0.23 9.63 16.93
N THR A 876 -0.60 10.88 16.64
CA THR A 876 -1.79 11.21 15.82
C THR A 876 -1.48 11.24 14.32
N HIS A 877 -0.22 11.02 13.93
CA HIS A 877 0.29 11.20 12.57
C HIS A 877 -0.08 12.58 11.98
N ASN A 878 -0.08 13.64 12.79
CA ASN A 878 -0.36 15.02 12.38
C ASN A 878 0.96 15.81 12.23
N PRO A 879 1.46 16.06 11.00
CA PRO A 879 2.73 16.74 10.81
C PRO A 879 2.65 18.26 10.98
N GLU A 880 1.46 18.86 11.15
CA GLU A 880 1.37 20.28 11.52
C GLU A 880 1.90 20.53 12.93
N LEU A 881 1.70 19.59 13.87
CA LEU A 881 2.26 19.70 15.22
C LEU A 881 3.81 19.65 15.19
N VAL A 882 4.39 18.98 14.19
CA VAL A 882 5.84 18.96 13.93
C VAL A 882 6.32 20.26 13.26
N ASN A 883 5.48 20.89 12.43
CA ASN A 883 5.74 22.21 11.87
C ASN A 883 5.69 23.30 12.95
N GLU A 884 4.64 23.30 13.77
CA GLU A 884 4.45 24.18 14.93
C GLU A 884 5.62 24.07 15.91
N ALA A 885 5.99 22.84 16.30
CA ALA A 885 7.16 22.59 17.15
C ALA A 885 8.47 23.19 16.60
N PHE A 886 8.66 23.17 15.27
CA PHE A 886 9.80 23.81 14.61
C PHE A 886 9.68 25.34 14.51
N MET A 887 8.46 25.89 14.34
CA MET A 887 8.24 27.34 14.30
C MET A 887 8.41 27.99 15.68
N VAL A 888 7.96 27.31 16.75
CA VAL A 888 8.17 27.75 18.14
C VAL A 888 9.65 27.67 18.52
N ASN A 889 10.34 26.57 18.20
CA ASN A 889 11.79 26.45 18.39
C ASN A 889 12.50 25.80 17.18
N PRO A 890 13.14 26.61 16.31
CA PRO A 890 13.90 26.13 15.15
C PRO A 890 15.11 25.24 15.47
N TYR A 891 15.49 25.10 16.74
CA TYR A 891 16.55 24.22 17.24
C TYR A 891 16.03 23.02 18.06
N HIS A 892 14.71 22.76 18.03
CA HIS A 892 14.14 21.54 18.59
C HIS A 892 14.58 20.31 17.77
N LEU A 893 15.34 19.41 18.40
CA LEU A 893 16.12 18.39 17.71
C LEU A 893 15.26 17.33 17.01
N ASN A 894 14.17 16.88 17.63
CA ASN A 894 13.30 15.86 17.06
C ASN A 894 12.49 16.38 15.85
N SER A 895 12.01 17.62 15.90
CA SER A 895 11.32 18.23 14.75
C SER A 895 12.29 18.55 13.60
N LEU A 896 13.54 18.94 13.90
CA LEU A 896 14.61 19.01 12.90
C LEU A 896 14.90 17.65 12.25
N LEU A 897 14.98 16.57 13.02
CA LEU A 897 15.22 15.22 12.52
C LEU A 897 14.08 14.72 11.61
N ILE A 898 12.83 14.89 12.04
CA ILE A 898 11.64 14.53 11.24
C ILE A 898 11.58 15.39 9.97
N ARG A 899 11.72 16.72 10.07
CA ARG A 899 11.67 17.62 8.90
C ARG A 899 12.81 17.35 7.92
N ALA A 900 14.02 17.03 8.39
CA ALA A 900 15.12 16.62 7.52
C ALA A 900 14.82 15.32 6.77
N ASN A 901 14.22 14.34 7.44
CA ASN A 901 13.79 13.10 6.79
C ASN A 901 12.67 13.36 5.77
N THR A 902 11.67 14.17 6.12
CA THR A 902 10.57 14.56 5.22
C THR A 902 11.06 15.30 3.98
N ALA A 903 11.95 16.29 4.14
CA ALA A 903 12.55 17.02 3.03
C ALA A 903 13.35 16.09 2.08
N PHE A 904 14.04 15.10 2.63
CA PHE A 904 14.77 14.09 1.86
C PHE A 904 13.86 13.12 1.10
N MET A 905 12.72 12.74 1.69
CA MET A 905 11.64 11.99 1.02
C MET A 905 10.90 12.84 -0.03
N GLN A 906 11.12 14.17 -0.03
CA GLN A 906 10.65 15.12 -1.06
C GLN A 906 11.74 15.49 -2.08
N GLU A 907 12.83 14.71 -2.15
CA GLU A 907 14.04 14.94 -2.96
C GLU A 907 14.87 16.20 -2.62
N ASP A 908 14.49 17.03 -1.65
CA ASP A 908 15.28 18.19 -1.23
C ASP A 908 16.42 17.80 -0.27
N VAL A 909 17.45 17.20 -0.86
CA VAL A 909 18.72 16.84 -0.21
C VAL A 909 19.51 18.09 0.23
N THR A 910 19.11 19.31 -0.16
CA THR A 910 19.76 20.56 0.29
C THR A 910 19.17 21.03 1.60
N VAL A 911 17.86 21.27 1.66
CA VAL A 911 17.15 21.63 2.89
C VAL A 911 17.29 20.54 3.95
N ALA A 912 17.20 19.26 3.58
CA ALA A 912 17.42 18.16 4.52
C ALA A 912 18.82 18.18 5.16
N MET A 913 19.88 18.50 4.40
CA MET A 913 21.22 18.66 4.97
C MET A 913 21.37 19.95 5.78
N GLU A 914 20.70 21.04 5.40
CA GLU A 914 20.73 22.29 6.18
C GLU A 914 20.02 22.13 7.53
N LEU A 915 18.91 21.39 7.59
CA LEU A 915 18.22 21.03 8.83
C LEU A 915 19.08 20.11 9.73
N LEU A 916 19.76 19.10 9.17
CA LEU A 916 20.70 18.27 9.95
C LEU A 916 21.90 19.08 10.45
N CYS A 917 22.43 20.00 9.63
CA CYS A 917 23.49 20.92 10.05
C CYS A 917 23.02 21.88 11.16
N MET A 918 21.80 22.41 11.08
CA MET A 918 21.17 23.19 12.16
C MET A 918 21.02 22.35 13.44
N GLY A 919 20.70 21.06 13.32
CA GLY A 919 20.65 20.13 14.46
C GLY A 919 22.00 19.95 15.14
N ILE A 920 23.07 19.71 14.37
CA ILE A 920 24.45 19.61 14.89
C ILE A 920 24.90 20.93 15.54
N TYR A 921 24.53 22.08 14.96
CA TYR A 921 24.80 23.39 15.53
C TYR A 921 24.00 23.65 16.81
N GLY A 922 22.73 23.25 16.87
CA GLY A 922 21.90 23.30 18.09
C GLY A 922 22.48 22.46 19.22
N VAL A 923 22.93 21.23 18.92
CA VAL A 923 23.69 20.36 19.84
C VAL A 923 24.95 21.06 20.35
N GLU A 924 25.75 21.70 19.49
CA GLU A 924 26.94 22.46 19.92
C GLU A 924 26.59 23.69 20.76
N CYS A 925 25.50 24.41 20.46
CA CYS A 925 25.12 25.62 21.19
C CYS A 925 24.43 25.36 22.53
N ALA A 926 23.71 24.24 22.67
CA ALA A 926 23.15 23.77 23.93
C ALA A 926 24.18 23.08 24.85
N SER A 927 25.33 22.67 24.30
CA SER A 927 26.38 21.95 25.02
C SER A 927 26.93 22.72 26.22
N HIS A 928 27.22 21.98 27.30
CA HIS A 928 27.91 22.52 28.47
C HIS A 928 29.32 23.03 28.10
N ALA A 929 29.83 24.06 28.78
CA ALA A 929 31.11 24.69 28.41
C ALA A 929 32.31 23.72 28.39
N MET A 930 32.28 22.68 29.24
CA MET A 930 33.30 21.61 29.27
C MET A 930 33.01 20.43 28.32
N PHE A 931 31.85 20.36 27.67
CA PHE A 931 31.52 19.30 26.71
C PHE A 931 31.90 19.71 25.30
N HIS A 932 32.65 18.86 24.59
CA HIS A 932 32.93 19.02 23.16
C HIS A 932 32.71 17.66 22.48
N LEU A 933 31.96 17.62 21.37
CA LEU A 933 31.70 16.41 20.59
C LEU A 933 32.97 15.68 20.13
N SER A 934 34.10 16.39 19.98
CA SER A 934 35.40 15.83 19.59
C SER A 934 36.36 15.51 20.74
N ALA A 935 35.94 15.65 22.00
CA ALA A 935 36.79 15.40 23.18
C ALA A 935 36.58 13.99 23.74
N TRP A 936 37.65 13.18 23.74
CA TRP A 936 37.60 11.75 24.10
C TRP A 936 37.23 11.46 25.56
N ASN A 937 37.26 12.45 26.45
CA ASN A 937 36.82 12.34 27.85
C ASN A 937 35.34 12.72 28.08
N CYS A 938 34.60 13.09 27.03
CA CYS A 938 33.17 13.43 27.12
C CYS A 938 32.30 12.22 26.71
N ARG A 939 31.24 11.93 27.48
CA ARG A 939 30.26 10.87 27.17
C ARG A 939 28.83 11.37 27.23
N LEU A 940 27.94 10.70 26.49
CA LEU A 940 26.51 11.00 26.42
C LEU A 940 25.73 9.68 26.48
N ASP A 941 25.04 9.38 27.58
CA ASP A 941 24.37 8.07 27.74
C ASP A 941 23.03 8.01 26.99
N TYR A 942 22.93 7.16 25.97
CA TYR A 942 21.74 6.94 25.16
C TYR A 942 20.54 6.33 25.93
N ASN A 943 20.76 5.77 27.13
CA ASN A 943 19.65 5.35 27.99
C ASN A 943 18.75 6.54 28.39
N HIS A 944 19.29 7.75 28.50
CA HIS A 944 18.50 8.97 28.69
C HIS A 944 17.84 9.42 27.39
N PHE A 945 16.52 9.62 27.41
CA PHE A 945 15.73 9.99 26.24
C PHE A 945 16.21 11.30 25.58
N GLU A 946 16.55 12.30 26.39
CA GLU A 946 16.99 13.63 25.91
C GLU A 946 18.27 13.57 25.06
N ASN A 947 19.10 12.54 25.28
CA ASN A 947 20.34 12.35 24.56
C ASN A 947 20.16 11.74 23.16
N ARG A 948 19.04 11.04 22.89
CA ARG A 948 18.88 10.19 21.70
C ARG A 948 18.88 11.01 20.40
N ALA A 949 18.18 12.14 20.38
CA ALA A 949 18.10 13.03 19.22
C ALA A 949 19.48 13.46 18.69
N ALA A 950 20.46 13.70 19.58
CA ALA A 950 21.81 14.08 19.18
C ALA A 950 22.56 12.95 18.45
N PHE A 951 22.43 11.70 18.90
CA PHE A 951 22.97 10.52 18.21
C PHE A 951 22.29 10.32 16.84
N LEU A 952 20.96 10.49 16.78
CA LEU A 952 20.16 10.24 15.58
C LEU A 952 20.41 11.27 14.47
N ILE A 953 20.53 12.56 14.82
CA ILE A 953 20.93 13.63 13.89
C ILE A 953 22.32 13.36 13.30
N LEU A 954 23.30 12.98 14.14
CA LEU A 954 24.64 12.64 13.67
C LEU A 954 24.63 11.41 12.75
N HIS A 955 23.91 10.34 13.12
CA HIS A 955 23.76 9.14 12.27
C HIS A 955 23.13 9.48 10.93
N ARG A 956 22.02 10.24 10.91
CA ARG A 956 21.35 10.61 9.66
C ARG A 956 22.23 11.54 8.81
N TYR A 957 23.04 12.40 9.42
CA TYR A 957 24.01 13.21 8.69
C TYR A 957 25.13 12.39 8.02
N ILE A 958 25.69 11.38 8.70
CA ILE A 958 26.67 10.44 8.14
C ILE A 958 26.11 9.75 6.88
N PHE A 959 24.86 9.27 6.95
CA PHE A 959 24.17 8.62 5.83
C PHE A 959 24.04 9.53 4.59
N PHE A 960 23.80 10.83 4.80
CA PHE A 960 23.69 11.81 3.71
C PHE A 960 25.05 12.14 3.10
N LEU A 961 26.11 12.24 3.91
CA LEU A 961 27.48 12.40 3.44
C LEU A 961 27.95 11.20 2.60
N GLU A 962 27.54 10.00 2.98
CA GLU A 962 27.78 8.78 2.18
C GLU A 962 27.08 8.85 0.82
N ARG A 963 25.76 9.19 0.79
CA ARG A 963 25.02 9.36 -0.48
C ARG A 963 25.65 10.47 -1.36
N ARG A 964 26.20 11.54 -0.77
CA ARG A 964 27.01 12.58 -1.46
C ARG A 964 28.47 12.17 -1.76
N ARG A 965 28.83 10.88 -1.64
CA ARG A 965 30.16 10.32 -1.94
C ARG A 965 31.34 10.95 -1.16
N SER A 966 31.04 11.65 -0.06
CA SER A 966 32.02 12.36 0.78
C SER A 966 32.46 11.42 1.92
N PHE A 967 33.10 10.31 1.55
CA PHE A 967 33.29 9.15 2.44
C PHE A 967 34.27 9.39 3.59
N ASN A 968 35.33 10.18 3.38
CA ASN A 968 36.26 10.53 4.45
C ASN A 968 35.62 11.50 5.44
N THR A 969 34.82 12.44 4.93
CA THR A 969 33.98 13.33 5.73
C THR A 969 32.97 12.52 6.54
N ALA A 970 32.23 11.60 5.92
CA ALA A 970 31.28 10.69 6.59
C ALA A 970 31.96 9.86 7.71
N LEU A 971 33.12 9.26 7.43
CA LEU A 971 33.91 8.52 8.42
C LEU A 971 34.35 9.43 9.59
N ASN A 972 34.64 10.71 9.34
CA ASN A 972 35.02 11.68 10.37
C ASN A 972 33.87 11.94 11.36
N TYR A 973 32.65 12.14 10.87
CA TYR A 973 31.46 12.25 11.74
C TYR A 973 31.10 10.91 12.41
N ALA A 974 31.36 9.77 11.76
CA ALA A 974 31.19 8.45 12.40
C ALA A 974 32.13 8.26 13.60
N LYS A 975 33.37 8.75 13.52
CA LYS A 975 34.29 8.76 14.67
C LYS A 975 33.77 9.62 15.83
N LEU A 976 33.25 10.80 15.51
CA LEU A 976 32.66 11.73 16.47
C LEU A 976 31.45 11.08 17.16
N LEU A 977 30.51 10.51 16.40
CA LEU A 977 29.34 9.78 16.91
C LEU A 977 29.76 8.61 17.81
N PHE A 978 30.71 7.80 17.37
CA PHE A 978 31.23 6.67 18.16
C PHE A 978 31.88 7.12 19.48
N SER A 979 32.53 8.29 19.52
CA SER A 979 33.19 8.80 20.73
C SER A 979 32.23 9.22 21.86
N LEU A 980 30.93 9.39 21.57
CA LEU A 980 29.92 9.76 22.57
C LEU A 980 29.60 8.60 23.53
N ASP A 981 29.56 7.36 23.03
CA ASP A 981 29.51 6.14 23.84
C ASP A 981 30.23 4.98 23.10
N PRO A 982 31.57 4.93 23.16
CA PRO A 982 32.36 3.92 22.48
C PRO A 982 32.22 2.54 23.13
N VAL A 983 31.64 2.44 24.34
CA VAL A 983 31.46 1.17 25.06
C VAL A 983 30.17 0.50 24.63
N LYS A 984 29.02 1.18 24.71
CA LYS A 984 27.72 0.61 24.29
C LYS A 984 27.55 0.60 22.77
N ASP A 985 28.10 1.60 22.06
CA ASP A 985 27.83 1.90 20.64
C ASP A 985 26.33 1.79 20.27
N PRO A 986 25.48 2.64 20.86
CA PRO A 986 24.04 2.41 20.95
C PRO A 986 23.31 2.42 19.60
N VAL A 987 23.88 3.03 18.57
CA VAL A 987 23.32 3.08 17.21
C VAL A 987 24.11 2.21 16.21
N GLY A 988 25.02 1.35 16.71
CA GLY A 988 25.79 0.42 15.88
C GLY A 988 26.77 1.09 14.92
N THR A 989 27.35 2.23 15.30
CA THR A 989 28.26 3.05 14.48
C THR A 989 29.40 2.22 13.89
N MET A 990 29.95 1.27 14.67
CA MET A 990 31.03 0.37 14.27
C MET A 990 30.65 -0.59 13.11
N LEU A 991 29.35 -0.73 12.78
CA LEU A 991 28.85 -1.48 11.62
C LEU A 991 28.81 -0.65 10.33
N LEU A 992 29.08 0.66 10.40
CA LEU A 992 29.17 1.57 9.26
C LEU A 992 30.62 1.94 8.92
N MET A 993 31.48 1.99 9.94
CA MET A 993 32.84 2.56 9.82
C MET A 993 33.75 1.78 8.87
N ASP A 994 33.54 0.48 8.70
CA ASP A 994 34.34 -0.33 7.78
C ASP A 994 34.00 -0.04 6.31
N SER A 995 32.71 -0.04 5.95
CA SER A 995 32.32 0.26 4.57
C SER A 995 32.65 1.72 4.19
N LEU A 996 32.51 2.67 5.13
CA LEU A 996 32.93 4.06 4.96
C LEU A 996 34.46 4.17 4.78
N ALA A 997 35.24 3.44 5.57
CA ALA A 997 36.71 3.45 5.46
C ALA A 997 37.22 2.80 4.17
N LEU A 998 36.57 1.74 3.67
CA LEU A 998 36.88 1.18 2.34
C LEU A 998 36.61 2.21 1.24
N LYS A 999 35.41 2.81 1.21
CA LYS A 999 35.01 3.81 0.21
C LYS A 999 35.91 5.05 0.27
N GLY A 1000 36.33 5.47 1.47
CA GLY A 1000 37.30 6.53 1.72
C GLY A 1000 38.76 6.17 1.47
N ARG A 1001 39.08 4.90 1.19
CA ARG A 1001 40.43 4.33 1.01
C ARG A 1001 41.34 4.40 2.25
N GLN A 1002 40.76 4.38 3.44
CA GLN A 1002 41.43 4.50 4.75
C GLN A 1002 41.92 3.14 5.28
N TYR A 1003 42.53 2.32 4.42
CA TYR A 1003 42.88 0.92 4.70
C TYR A 1003 43.83 0.75 5.89
N GLU A 1004 44.85 1.60 6.04
CA GLU A 1004 45.75 1.55 7.20
C GLU A 1004 45.04 1.83 8.53
N TRP A 1005 44.10 2.78 8.53
CA TRP A 1005 43.33 3.13 9.71
C TRP A 1005 42.40 1.99 10.09
N MET A 1006 41.73 1.39 9.11
CA MET A 1006 40.90 0.20 9.28
C MET A 1006 41.70 -0.96 9.88
N ASN A 1007 42.89 -1.28 9.35
CA ASN A 1007 43.74 -2.34 9.89
C ASN A 1007 44.12 -2.09 11.36
N ARG A 1008 44.49 -0.85 11.72
CA ARG A 1008 44.80 -0.49 13.12
C ARG A 1008 43.59 -0.60 14.06
N VAL A 1009 42.40 -0.18 13.59
CA VAL A 1009 41.15 -0.31 14.36
C VAL A 1009 40.75 -1.77 14.53
N TYR A 1010 40.91 -2.61 13.50
CA TYR A 1010 40.60 -4.04 13.57
C TYR A 1010 41.50 -4.77 14.57
N GLU A 1011 42.82 -4.62 14.46
CA GLU A 1011 43.77 -5.31 15.36
C GLU A 1011 43.59 -4.91 16.83
N GLN A 1012 43.32 -3.63 17.13
CA GLN A 1012 42.94 -3.23 18.49
C GLN A 1012 41.55 -3.75 18.87
N GLY A 1013 40.55 -3.56 18.01
CA GLY A 1013 39.14 -3.91 18.27
C GLY A 1013 38.88 -5.41 18.40
N LYS A 1014 39.84 -6.28 18.06
CA LYS A 1014 39.79 -7.71 18.42
C LYS A 1014 39.65 -7.93 19.92
N THR A 1015 40.28 -7.10 20.77
CA THR A 1015 40.35 -7.36 22.23
C THR A 1015 39.23 -6.70 23.04
N TRP A 1016 38.65 -5.58 22.57
CA TRP A 1016 37.66 -4.79 23.33
C TRP A 1016 36.31 -4.60 22.64
N LYS A 1017 36.15 -5.03 21.38
CA LYS A 1017 34.86 -5.08 20.66
C LYS A 1017 34.56 -6.44 20.02
N ASN A 1018 35.51 -7.38 20.08
CA ASN A 1018 35.46 -8.67 19.40
C ASN A 1018 35.11 -8.51 17.90
N LEU A 1019 35.81 -7.60 17.21
CA LEU A 1019 35.56 -7.31 15.78
C LEU A 1019 35.82 -8.53 14.86
N HIS A 1020 36.62 -9.50 15.31
CA HIS A 1020 36.83 -10.77 14.62
C HIS A 1020 35.54 -11.62 14.55
N LEU A 1021 34.60 -11.45 15.49
CA LEU A 1021 33.30 -12.13 15.48
C LEU A 1021 32.24 -11.38 14.65
N LEU A 1022 32.60 -10.29 13.94
CA LEU A 1022 31.66 -9.53 13.11
C LEU A 1022 31.90 -9.81 11.61
N PRO A 1023 30.85 -10.20 10.85
CA PRO A 1023 30.98 -10.57 9.44
C PRO A 1023 31.51 -9.44 8.55
N ASN A 1024 31.02 -8.21 8.74
CA ASN A 1024 31.42 -7.05 7.93
C ASN A 1024 32.93 -6.78 8.04
N TRP A 1025 33.47 -6.75 9.27
CA TRP A 1025 34.89 -6.48 9.51
C TRP A 1025 35.83 -7.55 8.92
N GLN A 1026 35.46 -8.84 9.00
CA GLN A 1026 36.26 -9.93 8.40
C GLN A 1026 36.37 -9.76 6.87
N TYR A 1027 35.26 -9.50 6.18
CA TYR A 1027 35.25 -9.27 4.72
C TYR A 1027 35.90 -7.93 4.33
N SER A 1028 35.71 -6.87 5.13
CA SER A 1028 36.31 -5.57 4.88
C SER A 1028 37.83 -5.57 5.00
N ILE A 1029 38.38 -6.31 5.97
CA ILE A 1029 39.84 -6.46 6.14
C ILE A 1029 40.45 -7.27 4.99
N ALA A 1030 39.72 -8.24 4.43
CA ALA A 1030 40.15 -8.92 3.21
C ALA A 1030 40.17 -7.97 1.99
N LEU A 1031 39.12 -7.15 1.78
CA LEU A 1031 39.10 -6.12 0.73
C LEU A 1031 40.20 -5.06 0.90
N ALA A 1032 40.45 -4.62 2.14
CA ALA A 1032 41.51 -3.67 2.44
C ALA A 1032 42.89 -4.25 2.09
N ALA A 1033 43.17 -5.50 2.49
CA ALA A 1033 44.40 -6.21 2.14
C ALA A 1033 44.58 -6.34 0.62
N PHE A 1034 43.53 -6.71 -0.11
CA PHE A 1034 43.55 -6.76 -1.57
C PHE A 1034 43.88 -5.40 -2.20
N HIS A 1035 43.23 -4.32 -1.74
CA HIS A 1035 43.49 -2.97 -2.25
C HIS A 1035 44.87 -2.41 -1.86
N THR A 1036 45.50 -2.91 -0.78
CA THR A 1036 46.89 -2.58 -0.42
C THR A 1036 47.93 -3.52 -1.03
N GLN A 1037 47.53 -4.52 -1.82
CA GLN A 1037 48.42 -5.56 -2.40
C GLN A 1037 49.19 -6.34 -1.31
N ASP A 1038 48.55 -6.61 -0.18
CA ASP A 1038 49.07 -7.42 0.92
C ASP A 1038 48.98 -8.91 0.57
N GLU A 1039 50.10 -9.64 0.64
CA GLU A 1039 50.21 -11.07 0.33
C GLU A 1039 49.22 -11.95 1.12
N SER A 1040 48.78 -11.50 2.30
CA SER A 1040 47.82 -12.20 3.14
C SER A 1040 46.35 -12.02 2.73
N ALA A 1041 46.05 -11.25 1.67
CA ALA A 1041 44.67 -10.99 1.21
C ALA A 1041 43.89 -12.28 0.89
N ASP A 1042 44.48 -13.22 0.14
CA ASP A 1042 43.83 -14.49 -0.22
C ASP A 1042 43.52 -15.36 1.00
N GLU A 1043 44.34 -15.30 2.06
CA GLU A 1043 44.08 -16.02 3.32
C GLU A 1043 43.03 -15.30 4.19
N LYS A 1044 43.05 -13.97 4.25
CA LYS A 1044 42.01 -13.17 4.93
C LYS A 1044 40.63 -13.40 4.31
N LEU A 1045 40.52 -13.45 2.99
CA LEU A 1045 39.25 -13.78 2.33
C LEU A 1045 38.85 -15.25 2.56
N ARG A 1046 39.80 -16.19 2.52
CA ARG A 1046 39.56 -17.61 2.85
C ARG A 1046 39.06 -17.82 4.28
N HIS A 1047 39.60 -17.06 5.24
CA HIS A 1047 39.12 -17.02 6.62
C HIS A 1047 37.69 -16.49 6.70
N ALA A 1048 37.42 -15.31 6.13
CA ALA A 1048 36.10 -14.69 6.12
C ALA A 1048 35.02 -15.59 5.48
N LEU A 1049 35.34 -16.22 4.34
CA LEU A 1049 34.48 -17.20 3.66
C LEU A 1049 34.20 -18.44 4.52
N THR A 1050 35.20 -18.95 5.25
CA THR A 1050 35.05 -20.15 6.09
C THR A 1050 34.25 -19.85 7.36
N ALA A 1051 34.40 -18.65 7.92
CA ALA A 1051 33.68 -18.24 9.12
C ALA A 1051 32.22 -17.84 8.81
N PHE A 1052 31.97 -17.02 7.78
CA PHE A 1052 30.66 -16.43 7.49
C PHE A 1052 30.26 -16.57 6.00
N PRO A 1053 30.03 -17.80 5.49
CA PRO A 1053 29.77 -18.03 4.06
C PRO A 1053 28.47 -17.37 3.55
N SER A 1054 27.48 -17.19 4.43
CA SER A 1054 26.22 -16.47 4.16
C SER A 1054 26.44 -15.03 3.67
N VAL A 1055 27.50 -14.36 4.14
CA VAL A 1055 27.86 -13.00 3.72
C VAL A 1055 28.22 -12.99 2.24
N PHE A 1056 28.94 -14.00 1.76
CA PHE A 1056 29.27 -14.12 0.35
C PHE A 1056 28.05 -14.45 -0.52
N VAL A 1057 27.10 -15.25 -0.01
CA VAL A 1057 25.79 -15.46 -0.67
C VAL A 1057 24.99 -14.15 -0.74
N ALA A 1058 24.96 -13.36 0.34
CA ALA A 1058 24.29 -12.05 0.36
C ALA A 1058 24.94 -11.04 -0.61
N ILE A 1059 26.28 -11.00 -0.66
CA ILE A 1059 27.03 -10.21 -1.65
C ILE A 1059 26.68 -10.66 -3.06
N ALA A 1060 26.78 -11.96 -3.37
CA ALA A 1060 26.50 -12.53 -4.68
C ALA A 1060 25.08 -12.17 -5.18
N ASN A 1061 24.08 -12.29 -4.30
CA ASN A 1061 22.71 -11.89 -4.58
C ASN A 1061 22.58 -10.38 -4.86
N ALA A 1062 23.21 -9.53 -4.05
CA ALA A 1062 23.19 -8.07 -4.24
C ALA A 1062 23.88 -7.62 -5.55
N ILE A 1063 24.91 -8.36 -5.99
CA ILE A 1063 25.63 -8.06 -7.23
C ILE A 1063 25.12 -8.81 -8.48
N GLN A 1064 24.18 -9.75 -8.31
CA GLN A 1064 23.68 -10.68 -9.35
C GLN A 1064 24.78 -11.58 -9.95
N LEU A 1065 25.66 -12.11 -9.10
CA LEU A 1065 26.72 -13.06 -9.51
C LEU A 1065 26.14 -14.49 -9.62
N ASN A 1066 26.20 -15.07 -10.82
CA ASN A 1066 25.86 -16.47 -11.04
C ASN A 1066 27.09 -17.36 -10.83
N PHE A 1067 27.00 -18.32 -9.91
CA PHE A 1067 28.03 -19.34 -9.72
C PHE A 1067 27.93 -20.46 -10.77
N ASP A 1068 29.06 -21.10 -11.07
CA ASP A 1068 29.08 -22.34 -11.82
C ASP A 1068 28.46 -23.50 -11.00
N SER A 1069 28.04 -24.57 -11.67
CA SER A 1069 27.35 -25.70 -11.02
C SER A 1069 28.17 -26.38 -9.90
N ALA A 1070 29.52 -26.42 -10.01
CA ALA A 1070 30.38 -27.02 -8.99
C ALA A 1070 30.60 -26.09 -7.77
N THR A 1071 30.49 -24.77 -7.93
CA THR A 1071 30.49 -23.84 -6.79
C THR A 1071 29.11 -23.72 -6.16
N ALA A 1072 28.03 -23.68 -6.95
CA ALA A 1072 26.65 -23.60 -6.49
C ALA A 1072 26.20 -24.83 -5.69
N SER A 1073 26.73 -26.02 -6.00
CA SER A 1073 26.44 -27.27 -5.29
C SER A 1073 27.14 -27.41 -3.93
N ARG A 1074 28.01 -26.48 -3.54
CA ARG A 1074 28.72 -26.51 -2.24
C ARG A 1074 27.74 -26.22 -1.10
N ARG A 1075 27.64 -27.15 -0.13
CA ARG A 1075 26.69 -27.08 0.99
C ARG A 1075 26.65 -25.71 1.69
N ALA A 1076 27.80 -25.13 2.03
CA ALA A 1076 27.88 -23.86 2.75
C ALA A 1076 27.45 -22.62 1.93
N LEU A 1077 27.30 -22.73 0.60
CA LEU A 1077 26.73 -21.69 -0.26
C LEU A 1077 25.26 -21.94 -0.62
N SER A 1078 24.68 -23.06 -0.16
CA SER A 1078 23.27 -23.37 -0.42
C SER A 1078 22.32 -22.50 0.40
N PRO A 1079 21.13 -22.15 -0.13
CA PRO A 1079 20.10 -21.43 0.64
C PRO A 1079 19.69 -22.15 1.94
N ALA A 1080 19.71 -23.49 1.92
CA ALA A 1080 19.42 -24.33 3.08
C ALA A 1080 20.47 -24.21 4.21
N TYR A 1081 21.73 -23.85 3.90
CA TYR A 1081 22.72 -23.53 4.92
C TYR A 1081 22.49 -22.12 5.49
N THR A 1082 22.23 -21.14 4.63
CA THR A 1082 21.95 -19.75 5.05
C THR A 1082 20.75 -19.68 6.00
N ALA A 1083 19.71 -20.48 5.74
CA ALA A 1083 18.52 -20.58 6.59
C ALA A 1083 18.77 -21.20 7.99
N LEU A 1084 19.94 -21.82 8.23
CA LEU A 1084 20.34 -22.38 9.53
C LEU A 1084 21.20 -21.42 10.37
N GLU A 1085 21.64 -20.28 9.82
CA GLU A 1085 22.39 -19.29 10.59
C GLU A 1085 21.48 -18.40 11.45
N PRO A 1086 21.94 -17.89 12.61
CA PRO A 1086 21.16 -16.97 13.43
C PRO A 1086 20.73 -15.71 12.66
N SER A 1087 19.51 -15.23 12.92
CA SER A 1087 18.90 -14.10 12.20
C SER A 1087 19.76 -12.82 12.24
N GLY A 1088 20.48 -12.57 13.34
CA GLY A 1088 21.42 -11.46 13.45
C GLY A 1088 22.57 -11.51 12.43
N VAL A 1089 23.07 -12.70 12.10
CA VAL A 1089 24.12 -12.90 11.07
C VAL A 1089 23.55 -12.69 9.67
N GLN A 1090 22.32 -13.17 9.41
CA GLN A 1090 21.62 -12.95 8.13
C GLN A 1090 21.36 -11.45 7.86
N LEU A 1091 20.91 -10.71 8.89
CA LEU A 1091 20.66 -9.28 8.80
C LEU A 1091 21.96 -8.47 8.63
N LEU A 1092 23.03 -8.79 9.37
CA LEU A 1092 24.35 -8.17 9.17
C LEU A 1092 24.94 -8.47 7.79
N SER A 1093 24.74 -9.68 7.26
CA SER A 1093 25.14 -10.05 5.89
C SER A 1093 24.43 -9.19 4.85
N THR A 1094 23.13 -8.94 5.05
CA THR A 1094 22.30 -8.08 4.19
C THR A 1094 22.73 -6.62 4.25
N LEU A 1095 22.98 -6.10 5.46
CA LEU A 1095 23.53 -4.75 5.68
C LEU A 1095 24.88 -4.57 4.96
N TYR A 1096 25.80 -5.52 5.16
CA TYR A 1096 27.13 -5.46 4.58
C TYR A 1096 27.11 -5.54 3.04
N ALA A 1097 26.34 -6.47 2.48
CA ALA A 1097 26.19 -6.63 1.04
C ALA A 1097 25.64 -5.34 0.39
N ARG A 1098 24.56 -4.76 0.95
CA ARG A 1098 23.98 -3.50 0.47
C ARG A 1098 24.95 -2.32 0.59
N GLN A 1099 25.74 -2.25 1.66
CA GLN A 1099 26.73 -1.18 1.81
C GLN A 1099 27.95 -1.35 0.88
N THR A 1100 28.37 -2.57 0.56
CA THR A 1100 29.63 -2.84 -0.17
C THR A 1100 29.44 -3.28 -1.62
N GLU A 1101 28.20 -3.38 -2.11
CA GLU A 1101 27.82 -3.76 -3.47
C GLU A 1101 28.73 -3.18 -4.58
N LEU A 1102 28.96 -1.86 -4.57
CA LEU A 1102 29.77 -1.16 -5.57
C LEU A 1102 31.28 -1.44 -5.47
N LEU A 1103 31.76 -1.96 -4.33
CA LEU A 1103 33.14 -2.40 -4.15
C LEU A 1103 33.31 -3.82 -4.72
N TRP A 1104 32.37 -4.71 -4.41
CA TRP A 1104 32.35 -6.09 -4.92
C TRP A 1104 32.10 -6.14 -6.43
N LYS A 1105 31.29 -5.25 -7.01
CA LYS A 1105 31.09 -5.13 -8.46
C LYS A 1105 32.33 -4.71 -9.28
N ASN A 1106 33.48 -4.46 -8.64
CA ASN A 1106 34.73 -4.18 -9.35
C ASN A 1106 35.27 -5.47 -10.00
N PRO A 1107 35.50 -5.52 -11.33
CA PRO A 1107 35.97 -6.74 -12.01
C PRO A 1107 37.25 -7.36 -11.44
N ALA A 1108 38.16 -6.55 -10.90
CA ALA A 1108 39.38 -7.06 -10.28
C ALA A 1108 39.11 -7.74 -8.92
N VAL A 1109 38.10 -7.26 -8.18
CA VAL A 1109 37.64 -7.86 -6.92
C VAL A 1109 36.86 -9.14 -7.18
N LEU A 1110 36.05 -9.20 -8.26
CA LEU A 1110 35.33 -10.41 -8.68
C LEU A 1110 36.29 -11.54 -9.07
N ALA A 1111 37.19 -11.29 -10.03
CA ALA A 1111 38.15 -12.31 -10.47
C ALA A 1111 39.10 -12.77 -9.35
N TRP A 1112 39.32 -11.93 -8.33
CA TRP A 1112 40.01 -12.31 -7.10
C TRP A 1112 39.15 -13.21 -6.21
N ALA A 1113 37.91 -12.82 -5.91
CA ALA A 1113 37.00 -13.59 -5.08
C ALA A 1113 36.67 -14.96 -5.69
N GLU A 1114 36.40 -15.02 -6.99
CA GLU A 1114 36.19 -16.26 -7.75
C GLU A 1114 37.41 -17.20 -7.63
N ARG A 1115 38.63 -16.68 -7.81
CA ARG A 1115 39.88 -17.45 -7.64
C ARG A 1115 40.02 -18.00 -6.22
N VAL A 1116 39.74 -17.18 -5.19
CA VAL A 1116 39.84 -17.62 -3.80
C VAL A 1116 38.77 -18.67 -3.48
N VAL A 1117 37.53 -18.49 -3.91
CA VAL A 1117 36.45 -19.48 -3.73
C VAL A 1117 36.78 -20.80 -4.44
N ALA A 1118 37.26 -20.74 -5.69
CA ALA A 1118 37.71 -21.91 -6.43
C ALA A 1118 38.86 -22.66 -5.70
N SER A 1119 39.76 -21.94 -5.02
CA SER A 1119 40.85 -22.53 -4.24
C SER A 1119 40.43 -23.29 -2.97
N ILE A 1120 39.16 -23.13 -2.54
CA ILE A 1120 38.63 -23.80 -1.34
C ILE A 1120 38.00 -25.14 -1.76
N GLY A 1121 38.43 -26.23 -1.10
CA GLY A 1121 37.99 -27.60 -1.37
C GLY A 1121 36.57 -27.93 -0.86
N PRO A 1122 36.10 -29.17 -1.08
CA PRO A 1122 34.72 -29.58 -0.79
C PRO A 1122 34.34 -29.57 0.70
N ASP A 1123 35.31 -29.69 1.62
CA ASP A 1123 35.12 -29.58 3.08
C ASP A 1123 34.87 -28.13 3.57
N PHE A 1124 34.33 -27.28 2.71
CA PHE A 1124 34.01 -25.89 3.00
C PHE A 1124 32.88 -25.80 4.05
N GLY A 1125 33.16 -25.10 5.16
CA GLY A 1125 32.32 -25.08 6.36
C GLY A 1125 32.49 -26.29 7.29
N ASN A 1126 33.36 -27.26 6.95
CA ASN A 1126 33.61 -28.49 7.72
C ASN A 1126 35.02 -28.54 8.35
N ARG A 1127 35.87 -27.54 8.08
CA ARG A 1127 37.12 -27.31 8.81
C ARG A 1127 36.83 -26.90 10.25
N LYS A 1128 37.81 -27.12 11.13
CA LYS A 1128 37.90 -26.45 12.44
C LYS A 1128 38.07 -24.93 12.24
N VAL A 1129 36.95 -24.22 12.08
CA VAL A 1129 36.78 -22.94 12.77
C VAL A 1129 36.96 -23.24 14.27
N ASP A 1130 37.57 -22.32 15.03
CA ASP A 1130 37.71 -22.56 16.45
C ASP A 1130 36.32 -22.71 17.07
N GLU A 1131 36.06 -23.85 17.74
CA GLU A 1131 34.73 -24.13 18.28
C GLU A 1131 34.37 -23.11 19.37
N GLU A 1132 35.39 -22.54 20.05
CA GLU A 1132 35.25 -21.43 20.99
C GLU A 1132 34.78 -20.12 20.30
N GLU A 1133 35.31 -19.77 19.11
CA GLU A 1133 34.82 -18.60 18.35
C GLU A 1133 33.40 -18.86 17.81
N LYS A 1134 33.13 -20.08 17.37
CA LYS A 1134 31.83 -20.51 16.82
C LYS A 1134 30.74 -20.49 17.89
N GLU A 1135 31.05 -20.93 19.11
CA GLU A 1135 30.17 -20.87 20.28
C GLU A 1135 29.94 -19.42 20.73
N LYS A 1136 31.00 -18.61 20.88
CA LYS A 1136 30.90 -17.16 21.19
C LYS A 1136 30.09 -16.39 20.15
N ARG A 1137 30.12 -16.80 18.88
CA ARG A 1137 29.26 -16.24 17.83
C ARG A 1137 27.81 -16.67 17.99
N LEU A 1138 27.55 -17.95 18.29
CA LEU A 1138 26.19 -18.46 18.47
C LEU A 1138 25.50 -17.81 19.68
N SER A 1139 26.20 -17.61 20.80
CA SER A 1139 25.65 -16.86 21.94
C SER A 1139 25.43 -15.38 21.61
N ARG A 1140 26.41 -14.68 21.01
CA ARG A 1140 26.32 -13.25 20.65
C ARG A 1140 25.18 -12.90 19.68
N PHE A 1141 24.72 -13.86 18.87
CA PHE A 1141 23.63 -13.66 17.90
C PHE A 1141 22.39 -14.53 18.15
N ALA A 1142 22.27 -15.16 19.34
CA ALA A 1142 21.09 -15.95 19.72
C ALA A 1142 19.79 -15.12 19.71
N ALA A 1143 19.89 -13.83 20.05
CA ALA A 1143 18.91 -12.79 19.76
C ALA A 1143 19.62 -11.61 19.06
N VAL A 1144 18.88 -10.80 18.29
CA VAL A 1144 19.46 -9.64 17.60
C VAL A 1144 19.61 -8.47 18.59
N PRO A 1145 20.83 -7.96 18.88
CA PRO A 1145 20.99 -6.87 19.85
C PRO A 1145 20.33 -5.56 19.35
N PRO A 1146 19.66 -4.77 20.21
CA PRO A 1146 18.92 -3.58 19.80
C PRO A 1146 19.75 -2.54 19.02
N GLN A 1147 21.03 -2.39 19.32
CA GLN A 1147 21.93 -1.50 18.58
C GLN A 1147 22.14 -1.91 17.11
N ILE A 1148 22.00 -3.22 16.79
CA ILE A 1148 21.99 -3.70 15.41
C ILE A 1148 20.65 -3.36 14.76
N MET A 1149 19.52 -3.58 15.45
CA MET A 1149 18.19 -3.20 14.95
C MET A 1149 18.08 -1.70 14.63
N ARG A 1150 18.63 -0.84 15.50
CA ARG A 1150 18.74 0.62 15.23
C ARG A 1150 19.59 0.91 14.00
N CYS A 1151 20.76 0.29 13.87
CA CYS A 1151 21.65 0.50 12.73
C CYS A 1151 20.99 0.07 11.40
N LEU A 1152 20.27 -1.06 11.39
CA LEU A 1152 19.50 -1.56 10.24
C LEU A 1152 18.39 -0.56 9.85
N PHE A 1153 17.56 -0.16 10.82
CA PHE A 1153 16.46 0.78 10.63
C PHE A 1153 16.94 2.15 10.09
N LEU A 1154 17.97 2.73 10.71
CA LEU A 1154 18.55 4.02 10.30
C LEU A 1154 19.33 3.96 8.98
N SER A 1155 19.62 2.75 8.48
CA SER A 1155 20.18 2.47 7.15
C SER A 1155 19.11 2.22 6.06
N ASP A 1156 17.83 2.54 6.35
CA ASP A 1156 16.67 2.27 5.49
C ASP A 1156 16.52 0.78 5.11
N ILE A 1157 16.79 -0.17 6.02
CA ILE A 1157 16.51 -1.61 5.83
C ILE A 1157 15.16 -1.96 6.49
N PRO A 1158 14.23 -2.64 5.79
CA PRO A 1158 12.93 -2.99 6.35
C PRO A 1158 13.07 -4.01 7.48
N LEU A 1159 12.37 -3.74 8.58
CA LEU A 1159 12.22 -4.62 9.75
C LEU A 1159 10.72 -4.85 10.00
N GLN A 1160 10.37 -5.95 10.67
CA GLN A 1160 8.96 -6.32 10.93
C GLN A 1160 8.36 -5.63 12.18
N GLU A 1161 9.19 -5.00 13.00
CA GLU A 1161 8.80 -4.35 14.26
C GLU A 1161 8.50 -2.85 14.05
N SER A 1162 7.46 -2.34 14.72
CA SER A 1162 7.05 -0.94 14.64
C SER A 1162 7.84 -0.07 15.60
N THR A 1163 8.46 1.01 15.10
CA THR A 1163 9.22 1.97 15.91
C THR A 1163 9.28 3.36 15.23
N THR A 1164 9.56 4.43 15.97
CA THR A 1164 9.61 5.80 15.42
C THR A 1164 11.02 6.19 14.95
N LEU A 1165 11.12 7.31 14.22
CA LEU A 1165 12.41 7.88 13.82
C LEU A 1165 13.11 8.60 14.99
N THR A 1166 12.33 9.14 15.94
CA THR A 1166 12.76 9.88 17.12
C THR A 1166 13.28 8.99 18.24
N ASP A 1167 12.75 7.76 18.37
CA ASP A 1167 13.16 6.79 19.39
C ASP A 1167 13.17 5.35 18.84
N PRO A 1168 14.07 5.02 17.89
CA PRO A 1168 14.12 3.70 17.28
C PRO A 1168 14.61 2.64 18.27
N PHE A 1169 13.81 1.59 18.46
CA PHE A 1169 14.07 0.45 19.37
C PHE A 1169 14.60 0.91 20.75
N PRO A 1170 13.80 1.57 21.59
CA PRO A 1170 14.27 2.16 22.85
C PRO A 1170 14.98 1.12 23.76
N PRO A 1171 16.04 1.51 24.51
CA PRO A 1171 16.71 0.59 25.44
C PRO A 1171 15.78 0.06 26.52
N LYS A 1172 15.93 -1.22 26.94
CA LYS A 1172 15.15 -1.81 28.06
C LYS A 1172 15.26 -0.98 29.35
N GLN A 1173 16.42 -0.36 29.60
CA GLN A 1173 16.67 0.56 30.72
C GLN A 1173 16.48 2.04 30.30
N SER A 1174 15.41 2.32 29.55
CA SER A 1174 15.06 3.68 29.13
C SER A 1174 14.80 4.58 30.34
N LYS A 1175 15.49 5.72 30.41
CA LYS A 1175 15.20 6.81 31.34
C LYS A 1175 14.53 7.93 30.56
N CYS A 1176 13.22 8.04 30.72
CA CYS A 1176 12.39 9.04 30.06
C CYS A 1176 11.52 9.73 31.10
N ASP A 1177 11.79 11.01 31.37
CA ASP A 1177 11.05 11.77 32.39
C ASP A 1177 9.59 12.07 31.95
N TYR A 1178 9.29 11.95 30.65
CA TYR A 1178 7.99 12.28 30.05
C TYR A 1178 6.89 11.25 30.32
N ASP A 1179 7.25 9.96 30.47
CA ASP A 1179 6.26 8.88 30.39
C ASP A 1179 5.36 8.84 31.64
N ARG A 1180 5.88 9.29 32.80
CA ARG A 1180 5.08 9.54 34.02
C ARG A 1180 4.07 10.68 33.84
N GLU A 1181 4.50 11.79 33.27
CA GLU A 1181 3.64 12.97 33.05
C GLU A 1181 2.47 12.65 32.10
N LEU A 1182 2.66 11.70 31.17
CA LEU A 1182 1.63 11.23 30.25
C LEU A 1182 0.64 10.24 30.89
N THR A 1183 1.06 9.40 31.84
CA THR A 1183 0.13 8.52 32.57
C THR A 1183 -0.78 9.31 33.53
N ASP A 1184 -0.25 10.36 34.17
CA ASP A 1184 -1.06 11.21 35.06
C ASP A 1184 -2.03 12.11 34.26
N ALA A 1185 -1.64 12.54 33.06
CA ALA A 1185 -2.53 13.21 32.09
C ALA A 1185 -3.64 12.29 31.55
N GLY A 1186 -3.48 10.96 31.62
CA GLY A 1186 -4.52 10.00 31.24
C GLY A 1186 -5.65 9.83 32.27
N ASN A 1187 -5.42 10.25 33.52
CA ASN A 1187 -6.39 10.17 34.63
C ASN A 1187 -6.83 11.55 35.16
N SER A 1188 -6.43 12.64 34.49
CA SER A 1188 -6.82 14.02 34.83
C SER A 1188 -7.50 14.70 33.64
N SER A 1189 -8.35 15.70 33.90
CA SER A 1189 -9.30 16.28 32.93
C SER A 1189 -8.67 17.19 31.86
N ILE A 1190 -7.39 17.02 31.55
CA ILE A 1190 -6.66 17.81 30.53
C ILE A 1190 -7.21 17.54 29.11
N ALA A 1191 -7.88 16.41 28.90
CA ALA A 1191 -8.67 16.13 27.70
C ALA A 1191 -9.97 16.96 27.56
N GLN A 1192 -10.31 17.80 28.55
CA GLN A 1192 -11.51 18.66 28.57
C GLN A 1192 -11.19 20.17 28.73
N GLU A 1193 -10.04 20.63 28.22
CA GLU A 1193 -9.90 22.07 27.89
C GLU A 1193 -11.01 22.48 26.90
N SER A 1194 -11.91 23.38 27.33
CA SER A 1194 -13.06 23.77 26.53
C SER A 1194 -12.64 24.55 25.28
N LEU A 1195 -13.39 24.39 24.19
CA LEU A 1195 -13.23 25.17 22.96
C LEU A 1195 -13.28 26.69 23.20
N VAL A 1196 -13.98 27.14 24.25
CA VAL A 1196 -14.10 28.56 24.63
C VAL A 1196 -12.77 29.11 25.14
N ALA A 1197 -12.02 28.37 25.97
CA ALA A 1197 -10.72 28.83 26.49
C ALA A 1197 -9.72 29.05 25.34
N ARG A 1198 -9.63 28.09 24.42
CA ARG A 1198 -8.76 28.18 23.23
C ARG A 1198 -9.22 29.26 22.24
N PHE A 1199 -10.51 29.54 22.15
CA PHE A 1199 -11.05 30.66 21.36
C PHE A 1199 -10.71 32.03 21.99
N LEU A 1200 -10.83 32.17 23.32
CA LEU A 1200 -10.48 33.41 24.02
C LEU A 1200 -8.98 33.71 23.95
N HIS A 1201 -8.11 32.71 24.15
CA HIS A 1201 -6.66 32.86 23.95
C HIS A 1201 -6.28 33.21 22.49
N SER A 1202 -7.07 32.74 21.52
CA SER A 1202 -6.89 33.08 20.09
C SER A 1202 -7.33 34.52 19.74
N LEU A 1203 -8.10 35.19 20.60
CA LEU A 1203 -8.52 36.59 20.42
C LEU A 1203 -7.69 37.54 21.29
N TYR A 1204 -7.26 37.10 22.47
CA TYR A 1204 -6.50 37.89 23.44
C TYR A 1204 -5.28 37.09 23.94
N PRO A 1205 -4.08 37.32 23.36
CA PRO A 1205 -2.87 36.56 23.72
C PRO A 1205 -2.46 36.68 25.19
N ASP A 1206 -2.77 37.82 25.83
CA ASP A 1206 -2.46 38.12 27.24
C ASP A 1206 -3.52 37.61 28.24
N PHE A 1207 -4.49 36.80 27.79
CA PHE A 1207 -5.40 36.09 28.70
C PHE A 1207 -4.62 35.13 29.61
N ASN A 1208 -5.07 34.93 30.85
CA ASN A 1208 -4.35 34.14 31.84
C ASN A 1208 -5.35 33.43 32.78
N GLU A 1209 -5.40 32.10 32.73
CA GLU A 1209 -6.44 31.29 33.39
C GLU A 1209 -6.43 31.35 34.94
N GLY A 1210 -5.44 32.02 35.55
CA GLY A 1210 -5.39 32.29 36.98
C GLY A 1210 -6.22 33.48 37.47
N GLU A 1211 -6.68 34.36 36.56
CA GLU A 1211 -7.66 35.43 36.86
C GLU A 1211 -9.06 34.95 36.44
N GLY A 1212 -10.08 35.22 37.25
CA GLY A 1212 -11.43 34.69 37.02
C GLY A 1212 -12.02 35.15 35.69
N ILE A 1213 -12.73 34.27 34.95
CA ILE A 1213 -13.21 34.54 33.59
C ILE A 1213 -13.96 35.88 33.49
N ALA A 1214 -14.78 36.22 34.49
CA ALA A 1214 -15.51 37.49 34.55
C ALA A 1214 -14.60 38.73 34.73
N GLU A 1215 -13.57 38.64 35.56
CA GLU A 1215 -12.60 39.73 35.80
C GLU A 1215 -11.72 39.96 34.57
N GLY A 1216 -11.26 38.88 33.93
CA GLY A 1216 -10.53 38.95 32.66
C GLY A 1216 -11.35 39.61 31.55
N PHE A 1217 -12.64 39.29 31.46
CA PHE A 1217 -13.56 39.90 30.49
C PHE A 1217 -13.79 41.39 30.77
N ALA A 1218 -13.99 41.77 32.04
CA ALA A 1218 -14.13 43.16 32.46
C ALA A 1218 -12.89 44.00 32.14
N ARG A 1219 -11.68 43.44 32.36
CA ARG A 1219 -10.41 44.13 32.04
C ARG A 1219 -10.21 44.30 30.53
N ALA A 1220 -10.59 43.31 29.72
CA ALA A 1220 -10.55 43.40 28.26
C ALA A 1220 -11.51 44.47 27.71
N MET A 1221 -12.74 44.53 28.24
CA MET A 1221 -13.74 45.54 27.88
C MET A 1221 -13.28 46.96 28.26
N GLY A 1222 -12.63 47.14 29.41
CA GLY A 1222 -12.06 48.43 29.82
C GLY A 1222 -11.00 48.95 28.82
N GLY A 1223 -10.09 48.08 28.38
CA GLY A 1223 -9.08 48.44 27.36
C GLY A 1223 -9.69 48.78 26.00
N ALA A 1224 -10.78 48.11 25.61
CA ALA A 1224 -11.51 48.40 24.37
C ALA A 1224 -12.16 49.80 24.39
N LEU A 1225 -12.68 50.26 25.55
CA LEU A 1225 -13.26 51.60 25.68
C LEU A 1225 -12.22 52.73 25.54
N GLU A 1226 -11.02 52.56 26.09
CA GLU A 1226 -9.94 53.55 25.89
C GLU A 1226 -9.43 53.55 24.44
N PHE A 1227 -9.30 52.37 23.82
CA PHE A 1227 -8.92 52.27 22.41
C PHE A 1227 -9.96 52.93 21.48
N ALA A 1228 -11.26 52.75 21.74
CA ALA A 1228 -12.33 53.41 21.00
C ALA A 1228 -12.31 54.95 21.15
N ARG A 1229 -11.98 55.46 22.34
CA ARG A 1229 -11.76 56.92 22.56
C ARG A 1229 -10.56 57.46 21.79
N GLY A 1230 -9.51 56.66 21.59
CA GLY A 1230 -8.37 57.04 20.74
C GLY A 1230 -8.68 56.97 19.24
N ALA A 1231 -9.40 55.93 18.79
CA ALA A 1231 -9.62 55.62 17.38
C ALA A 1231 -10.57 56.59 16.65
N LEU A 1232 -11.44 57.31 17.37
CA LEU A 1232 -12.31 58.35 16.80
C LEU A 1232 -11.60 59.72 16.62
N GLY A 1233 -10.30 59.79 16.93
CA GLY A 1233 -9.48 61.00 16.93
C GLY A 1233 -9.06 61.59 15.57
N GLY A 1234 -9.91 61.55 14.55
CA GLY A 1234 -9.83 62.48 13.41
C GLY A 1234 -9.92 61.91 11.99
N VAL A 1235 -10.98 62.32 11.28
CA VAL A 1235 -10.98 62.55 9.82
C VAL A 1235 -11.61 63.93 9.57
N ALA A 1236 -11.28 64.54 8.42
CA ALA A 1236 -11.56 65.91 8.00
C ALA A 1236 -12.90 66.54 8.43
N GLY A 1237 -12.84 67.84 8.78
CA GLY A 1237 -14.02 68.69 8.92
C GLY A 1237 -14.52 69.29 7.60
N GLY A 1238 -15.55 70.14 7.71
CA GLY A 1238 -16.23 70.76 6.57
C GLY A 1238 -17.68 70.31 6.51
N GLY A 1239 -18.55 70.90 7.34
CA GLY A 1239 -19.96 70.59 7.32
C GLY A 1239 -20.73 71.42 6.29
N ASP A 1240 -21.83 70.88 5.79
CA ASP A 1240 -23.06 71.67 5.65
C ASP A 1240 -24.32 70.81 5.91
N GLU A 1241 -25.36 71.48 6.39
CA GLU A 1241 -26.79 71.11 6.49
C GLU A 1241 -27.29 69.71 6.99
N ARG A 1242 -27.98 69.78 8.16
CA ARG A 1242 -29.34 69.23 8.49
C ARG A 1242 -29.53 67.75 8.90
N GLY A 1243 -29.96 67.54 10.17
CA GLY A 1243 -30.97 66.50 10.53
C GLY A 1243 -30.93 65.87 11.95
N MET A 1244 -31.63 66.47 12.94
CA MET A 1244 -32.39 65.91 14.10
C MET A 1244 -31.88 64.63 14.86
N GLU A 1245 -31.69 64.64 16.19
CA GLU A 1245 -32.71 64.60 17.29
C GLU A 1245 -33.56 63.29 17.31
N GLU A 1246 -33.81 62.57 18.42
CA GLU A 1246 -33.37 62.69 19.83
C GLU A 1246 -33.52 61.34 20.63
N GLU A 1247 -33.64 61.37 21.97
CA GLU A 1247 -33.48 60.26 22.95
C GLU A 1247 -34.76 59.44 23.31
N GLU A 1248 -34.62 58.30 24.01
CA GLU A 1248 -35.25 58.02 25.34
C GLU A 1248 -34.84 56.65 25.96
N GLU A 1249 -35.31 56.35 27.19
CA GLU A 1249 -34.74 55.45 28.23
C GLU A 1249 -35.26 53.98 28.25
N LEU A 1250 -34.65 53.11 29.10
CA LEU A 1250 -35.33 52.30 30.15
C LEU A 1250 -34.40 51.40 31.01
N ASP A 1251 -34.70 51.28 32.31
CA ASP A 1251 -34.02 50.44 33.32
C ASP A 1251 -34.75 49.10 33.63
N ILE A 1252 -34.03 48.08 34.14
CA ILE A 1252 -34.59 46.91 34.87
C ILE A 1252 -33.62 46.47 36.00
N GLU A 1253 -34.17 46.12 37.18
CA GLU A 1253 -33.45 45.69 38.39
C GLU A 1253 -33.19 44.15 38.47
N ILE A 1254 -32.44 43.72 39.48
CA ILE A 1254 -32.14 42.31 39.82
C ILE A 1254 -32.37 42.10 41.33
N GLU A 1255 -32.93 40.96 41.73
CA GLU A 1255 -32.95 40.47 43.13
C GLU A 1255 -32.25 39.11 43.25
N ASP A 1256 -31.52 38.90 44.34
CA ASP A 1256 -30.79 37.68 44.70
C ASP A 1256 -31.58 36.78 45.68
N GLU A 1257 -31.27 35.49 45.75
CA GLU A 1257 -31.47 34.70 46.98
C GLU A 1257 -30.42 33.58 47.13
N GLU A 1258 -29.58 33.66 48.17
CA GLU A 1258 -28.68 32.58 48.62
C GLU A 1258 -29.29 31.80 49.79
N GLU A 1259 -29.10 30.47 49.85
CA GLU A 1259 -28.31 29.81 50.91
C GLU A 1259 -28.47 28.26 50.92
N GLY A 1260 -27.38 27.57 51.28
CA GLY A 1260 -27.47 26.70 52.47
C GLY A 1260 -27.53 25.16 52.34
N ARG A 1261 -26.33 24.54 52.31
CA ARG A 1261 -26.02 23.17 52.82
C ARG A 1261 -26.58 22.00 51.96
N GLY A 1262 -26.01 20.79 51.97
CA GLY A 1262 -24.74 20.32 52.56
C GLY A 1262 -24.71 18.80 52.79
N GLN A 1263 -23.50 18.20 52.80
CA GLN A 1263 -23.20 16.77 53.08
C GLN A 1263 -23.66 15.74 52.02
N GLY A 1264 -22.72 15.33 51.15
CA GLY A 1264 -22.93 14.28 50.15
C GLY A 1264 -22.70 12.86 50.65
N ARG A 1265 -22.51 11.95 49.68
CA ARG A 1265 -21.47 10.93 49.74
C ARG A 1265 -21.00 10.54 48.34
#